data_AF-A0A839XM60-F1
#
_entry.id   AF-A0A839XM60-F1
#
_cell.length_a   1.000
_cell.length_b   1.000
_cell.length_c   1.000
_cell.angle_alpha   90.00
_cell.angle_beta   90.00
_cell.angle_gamma   90.00
#
_symmetry.space_group_name_H-M   'P 1'
#
loop_
_entity.id
_entity.type
_entity.pdbx_description
1 polymer ?
#
loop_
_entity_poly.entity_id
_entity_poly.type
_entity_poly.pdbx_seq_one_letter_code
_entity_poly.pdbx_strand_id
1 'polypeptide(L)'
;MSEPSQASGDLTVVTACTIVARNYLPAARVLAASYLKHHPEHQFVVGVIDSDRGIGAEDPGDDETVIDGMRIVGPSAFGIDAETYLRMATAYSITELATAVKPYLLRELRASSSVVIYLDPDIQVFSPMPEVAELALDHSIVLTPHFTAPLPRDGKEPDDAVIMGTGIFNLGFVGVGPGSEEFLEFWAGRLRQDAIVAPEAQLFTDQRWVDQVPALFRHVVLTDPGFNVAYWNLHERPVERAHDDTLTAGGHTLRFFHFSGYRPEKPWLLTFHCARNPRVLLSDNPDLRALCEAYGAALKSSGYAETLDAIPYGFATFGDGTPLPAGCRRLFRDGWIAAETPDETARGAGRREPMPPHAYGEDGGEALRAWLSAPADHAQTAAGLNRMAMAVWRERTDLQLAFPHPTGADAEGFRTWCTSSGLGEGVLPEWALPHRQPEPREPDEDFGVNLLGYLTAELGLGEMGRVIHDAIVDAGVEVASVVEEKAVSNRTGVERPATTGDPRFPLSIVAVNADQTRLAASTHPDVVRDRYRIGLWAWELEDFPEWQHEAFGMVDEVWTVSDFCRAAFAAHSPVPVKTIPVPVRDPGPTARVRKAGDPTRFLFAFDFNSVGERKNPWGAVEAFRIAFEGRTDARLVLKTINGDLHPQAAERLRTMVADDARIELVEGYVSTAELADLYASADCYVSLHRSEGFGLTIAEAMARGMPVISTAYSSTTEFLDADTGWPVPYRMVPVGDGCEPYHPGALWAEPDVEAAADAMRQIADVPAEAARRGRAAREHILRTRSMEAASTWLRTELERAHRTWLDRRRAAEQAPAPEDPLTPMRESREALRWRPETGAAARSPIAPALRKAVLRLLDHYDVHQRKVLGALQGGSEATMQRLLGRIEALERSVETTSSEAAAAREAARRQEKRADQLRRTVDELRQTDSVSVEEFRSSRADIRKVADRLAHVASDVERRQEAVHELIQARDQRFDNDEHAIQRLGRDLEAVLEAARLVHAPIPEGGDVVVCDAGVLLLPVDDVMLPWIRHHRSWEQDEAQLLTQLAQRRPGAFLDLGAHVGYHTLNLLRSSSAVTNVVAVEADPTNAEFLRRNLTVNLPTERSGLVSVLEAAAWDTDGNLVLAHTDERNSGDHRVREPDGTAALMVQSVRLDGSTDVLRQPVGLVKTDLQGRDHRALAGLQETLERDRPDVLCEFSPEAIEEFGDDPAAVLAAYRKWGYQPVELLADGTLADDEPDDTLIHHARMDQRGFTTLWLRPQ
;
A
#
# COMPACT_ATOMS: atom_id res chain seq x y z
N MET A 1 -42.99 77.90 9.68
CA MET A 1 -42.10 78.96 10.19
C MET A 1 -41.66 78.53 11.59
N SER A 2 -40.43 78.10 11.80
CA SER A 2 -39.32 77.95 10.83
C SER A 2 -39.52 76.80 9.84
N GLU A 3 -38.58 76.63 8.91
CA GLU A 3 -38.46 75.48 8.01
C GLU A 3 -37.43 74.50 8.59
N PRO A 4 -37.54 73.17 8.35
CA PRO A 4 -36.44 72.25 8.59
C PRO A 4 -35.36 72.50 7.53
N SER A 5 -34.11 72.67 7.96
CA SER A 5 -32.99 72.88 7.03
C SER A 5 -32.74 71.63 6.18
N GLN A 6 -32.70 71.79 4.87
CA GLN A 6 -32.17 70.77 3.96
C GLN A 6 -30.67 70.61 4.20
N ALA A 7 -30.30 69.64 5.04
CA ALA A 7 -29.04 68.95 4.88
C ALA A 7 -29.21 67.92 3.77
N SER A 8 -28.30 67.91 2.79
CA SER A 8 -28.23 66.84 1.81
C SER A 8 -27.79 65.56 2.53
N GLY A 9 -28.70 64.60 2.65
CA GLY A 9 -28.33 63.25 3.08
C GLY A 9 -27.60 62.56 1.95
N ASP A 10 -26.31 62.28 2.14
CA ASP A 10 -25.62 61.30 1.29
C ASP A 10 -26.32 59.95 1.45
N LEU A 11 -26.59 59.29 0.33
CA LEU A 11 -27.12 57.93 0.33
C LEU A 11 -26.01 56.99 0.82
N THR A 12 -26.28 56.21 1.86
CA THR A 12 -25.37 55.16 2.34
C THR A 12 -25.15 54.15 1.23
N VAL A 13 -23.95 54.15 0.63
CA VAL A 13 -23.58 53.17 -0.40
C VAL A 13 -23.08 51.91 0.31
N VAL A 14 -23.74 50.78 0.05
CA VAL A 14 -23.34 49.48 0.60
C VAL A 14 -22.93 48.55 -0.55
N THR A 15 -21.74 47.98 -0.42
CA THR A 15 -21.16 47.07 -1.40
C THR A 15 -20.82 45.75 -0.73
N ALA A 16 -21.41 44.65 -1.18
CA ALA A 16 -20.94 43.33 -0.82
C ALA A 16 -19.81 42.88 -1.75
N CYS A 17 -18.91 42.03 -1.25
CA CYS A 17 -17.87 41.43 -2.08
C CYS A 17 -17.53 39.99 -1.66
N THR A 18 -16.99 39.25 -2.62
CA THR A 18 -16.36 37.94 -2.41
C THR A 18 -15.07 37.86 -3.24
N ILE A 19 -14.18 36.93 -2.89
CA ILE A 19 -12.90 36.70 -3.57
C ILE A 19 -12.82 35.22 -3.97
N VAL A 20 -12.42 34.97 -5.22
CA VAL A 20 -12.30 33.63 -5.80
C VAL A 20 -11.09 33.53 -6.72
N ALA A 21 -10.66 32.31 -7.01
CA ALA A 21 -10.03 31.99 -8.30
C ALA A 21 -11.10 31.53 -9.30
N ARG A 22 -10.74 31.42 -10.58
CA ARG A 22 -11.66 31.06 -11.67
C ARG A 22 -12.50 29.80 -11.42
N ASN A 23 -11.98 28.81 -10.71
CA ASN A 23 -12.69 27.56 -10.39
C ASN A 23 -13.88 27.75 -9.43
N TYR A 24 -13.87 28.77 -8.56
CA TYR A 24 -14.93 29.06 -7.59
C TYR A 24 -16.01 30.05 -8.09
N LEU A 25 -15.93 30.51 -9.35
CA LEU A 25 -16.94 31.38 -9.95
C LEU A 25 -18.39 30.85 -9.87
N PRO A 26 -18.68 29.53 -9.97
CA PRO A 26 -20.04 29.01 -9.80
C PRO A 26 -20.59 29.21 -8.38
N ALA A 27 -19.75 29.17 -7.35
CA ALA A 27 -20.16 29.42 -5.96
C ALA A 27 -20.42 30.92 -5.74
N ALA A 28 -19.50 31.79 -6.18
CA ALA A 28 -19.68 33.24 -6.15
C ALA A 28 -20.96 33.72 -6.87
N ARG A 29 -21.42 33.01 -7.92
CA ARG A 29 -22.71 33.25 -8.58
C ARG A 29 -23.91 32.92 -7.68
N VAL A 30 -23.90 31.77 -7.00
CA VAL A 30 -24.96 31.41 -6.04
C VAL A 30 -25.03 32.42 -4.91
N LEU A 31 -23.87 32.81 -4.35
CA LEU A 31 -23.75 33.86 -3.36
C LEU A 31 -24.34 35.19 -3.86
N ALA A 32 -23.82 35.73 -4.97
CA ALA A 32 -24.24 37.04 -5.50
C ALA A 32 -25.74 37.07 -5.84
N ALA A 33 -26.27 36.03 -6.48
CA ALA A 33 -27.69 35.92 -6.80
C ALA A 33 -28.56 35.82 -5.54
N SER A 34 -28.12 35.08 -4.52
CA SER A 34 -28.84 34.99 -3.24
C SER A 34 -28.80 36.30 -2.45
N TYR A 35 -27.67 37.02 -2.48
CA TYR A 35 -27.50 38.32 -1.81
C TYR A 35 -28.37 39.40 -2.48
N LEU A 36 -28.23 39.60 -3.79
CA LEU A 36 -28.96 40.65 -4.54
C LEU A 36 -30.48 40.42 -4.57
N LYS A 37 -30.94 39.18 -4.41
CA LYS A 37 -32.37 38.86 -4.20
C LYS A 37 -32.94 39.50 -2.92
N HIS A 38 -32.13 39.59 -1.87
CA HIS A 38 -32.52 40.14 -0.55
C HIS A 38 -32.03 41.58 -0.31
N HIS A 39 -31.09 42.06 -1.14
CA HIS A 39 -30.49 43.39 -1.11
C HIS A 39 -30.36 44.00 -2.53
N PRO A 40 -31.48 44.26 -3.24
CA PRO A 40 -31.46 44.75 -4.63
C PRO A 40 -30.94 46.19 -4.78
N GLU A 41 -30.83 46.94 -3.68
CA GLU A 41 -30.26 48.30 -3.62
C GLU A 41 -28.74 48.35 -3.37
N HIS A 42 -28.11 47.21 -3.05
CA HIS A 42 -26.67 47.11 -2.82
C HIS A 42 -25.89 46.76 -4.10
N GLN A 43 -24.59 47.06 -4.12
CA GLN A 43 -23.67 46.57 -5.16
C GLN A 43 -23.06 45.23 -4.74
N PHE A 44 -22.66 44.40 -5.72
CA PHE A 44 -21.92 43.15 -5.47
C PHE A 44 -20.65 43.07 -6.33
N VAL A 45 -19.51 42.77 -5.72
CA VAL A 45 -18.18 42.70 -6.37
C VAL A 45 -17.55 41.31 -6.23
N VAL A 46 -17.00 40.77 -7.31
CA VAL A 46 -16.27 39.49 -7.32
C VAL A 46 -14.82 39.78 -7.70
N GLY A 47 -13.91 39.68 -6.73
CA GLY A 47 -12.47 39.73 -6.98
C GLY A 47 -11.96 38.39 -7.50
N VAL A 48 -11.35 38.37 -8.68
CA VAL A 48 -10.74 37.16 -9.27
C VAL A 48 -9.23 37.27 -9.15
N ILE A 49 -8.62 36.42 -8.31
CA ILE A 49 -7.18 36.51 -8.02
C ILE A 49 -6.28 36.07 -9.18
N ASP A 50 -6.80 35.28 -10.12
CA ASP A 50 -6.03 34.68 -11.22
C ASP A 50 -6.58 35.04 -12.62
N SER A 51 -7.14 36.24 -12.79
CA SER A 51 -7.57 36.73 -14.11
C SER A 51 -6.39 36.84 -15.09
N ASP A 52 -6.63 36.58 -16.38
CA ASP A 52 -5.63 36.72 -17.46
C ASP A 52 -5.35 38.20 -17.83
N ARG A 53 -5.55 39.11 -16.88
CA ARG A 53 -5.59 40.56 -16.98
C ARG A 53 -5.29 41.20 -15.62
N GLY A 54 -4.98 42.50 -15.60
CA GLY A 54 -4.87 43.30 -14.38
C GLY A 54 -3.48 43.33 -13.70
N ILE A 55 -2.62 42.34 -13.90
CA ILE A 55 -1.25 42.35 -13.34
C ILE A 55 -0.43 43.46 -14.03
N GLY A 56 -0.17 44.56 -13.31
CA GLY A 56 0.60 45.71 -13.81
C GLY A 56 -0.19 46.72 -14.65
N ALA A 57 -1.52 46.70 -14.63
CA ALA A 57 -2.34 47.74 -15.26
C ALA A 57 -2.25 49.08 -14.50
N GLU A 58 -2.17 50.21 -15.22
CA GLU A 58 -2.07 51.55 -14.61
C GLU A 58 -3.42 52.10 -14.10
N ASP A 59 -4.55 51.61 -14.62
CA ASP A 59 -5.91 51.98 -14.21
C ASP A 59 -6.73 50.71 -13.86
N PRO A 60 -7.32 50.59 -12.66
CA PRO A 60 -8.20 49.47 -12.31
C PRO A 60 -9.45 49.31 -13.20
N GLY A 61 -9.87 50.36 -13.90
CA GLY A 61 -11.06 50.35 -14.76
C GLY A 61 -10.92 49.51 -16.04
N ASP A 62 -9.70 49.24 -16.51
CA ASP A 62 -9.45 48.45 -17.73
C ASP A 62 -9.73 46.94 -17.56
N ASP A 63 -9.93 46.46 -16.33
CA ASP A 63 -10.21 45.05 -16.01
C ASP A 63 -11.51 44.82 -15.23
N GLU A 64 -12.49 45.70 -15.42
CA GLU A 64 -13.84 45.52 -14.89
C GLU A 64 -14.76 44.82 -15.91
N THR A 65 -15.62 43.91 -15.46
CA THR A 65 -16.72 43.36 -16.28
C THR A 65 -17.98 43.13 -15.44
N VAL A 66 -19.13 43.65 -15.90
CA VAL A 66 -20.43 43.47 -15.22
C VAL A 66 -21.22 42.35 -15.88
N ILE A 67 -21.65 41.37 -15.09
CA ILE A 67 -22.45 40.20 -15.52
C ILE A 67 -23.56 39.97 -14.50
N ASP A 68 -24.82 39.79 -14.94
CA ASP A 68 -25.98 39.45 -14.08
C ASP A 68 -26.19 40.34 -12.82
N GLY A 69 -25.65 41.57 -12.83
CA GLY A 69 -25.70 42.52 -11.71
C GLY A 69 -24.49 42.52 -10.78
N MET A 70 -23.54 41.59 -10.93
CA MET A 70 -22.26 41.58 -10.19
C MET A 70 -21.12 42.21 -11.01
N ARG A 71 -20.20 42.89 -10.33
CA ARG A 71 -19.02 43.56 -10.89
C ARG A 71 -17.77 42.69 -10.67
N ILE A 72 -17.23 42.10 -11.72
CA ILE A 72 -16.04 41.25 -11.66
C ILE A 72 -14.80 42.12 -11.88
N VAL A 73 -13.76 41.93 -11.05
CA VAL A 73 -12.50 42.71 -11.09
C VAL A 73 -11.27 41.81 -10.88
N GLY A 74 -10.15 42.15 -11.53
CA GLY A 74 -8.85 41.47 -11.38
C GLY A 74 -7.91 42.09 -10.31
N PRO A 75 -6.65 41.61 -10.23
CA PRO A 75 -5.68 42.00 -9.19
C PRO A 75 -5.38 43.50 -9.03
N SER A 76 -5.52 44.30 -10.09
CA SER A 76 -5.34 45.77 -10.03
C SER A 76 -6.31 46.44 -9.05
N ALA A 77 -7.50 45.86 -8.82
CA ALA A 77 -8.51 46.37 -7.91
C ALA A 77 -8.21 46.12 -6.41
N PHE A 78 -7.07 45.49 -6.07
CA PHE A 78 -6.64 45.27 -4.69
C PHE A 78 -5.74 46.39 -4.13
N GLY A 79 -5.21 47.30 -4.96
CA GLY A 79 -4.30 48.35 -4.47
C GLY A 79 -2.99 47.79 -3.86
N ILE A 80 -2.52 46.66 -4.40
CA ILE A 80 -1.23 46.03 -4.09
C ILE A 80 -0.28 46.34 -5.27
N ASP A 81 0.97 46.73 -4.99
CA ASP A 81 1.96 46.90 -6.06
C ASP A 81 2.32 45.55 -6.70
N ALA A 82 2.60 45.54 -8.00
CA ALA A 82 2.78 44.31 -8.77
C ALA A 82 3.92 43.41 -8.22
N GLU A 83 5.00 43.99 -7.71
CA GLU A 83 6.12 43.26 -7.12
C GLU A 83 5.70 42.56 -5.82
N THR A 84 5.05 43.26 -4.88
CA THR A 84 4.49 42.65 -3.66
C THR A 84 3.44 41.60 -4.00
N TYR A 85 2.57 41.84 -4.98
CA TYR A 85 1.55 40.89 -5.41
C TYR A 85 2.16 39.59 -5.93
N LEU A 86 3.18 39.68 -6.80
CA LEU A 86 3.86 38.50 -7.35
C LEU A 86 4.72 37.76 -6.32
N ARG A 87 5.20 38.43 -5.26
CA ARG A 87 5.78 37.76 -4.08
C ARG A 87 4.73 36.99 -3.29
N MET A 88 3.57 37.57 -3.02
CA MET A 88 2.44 36.87 -2.37
C MET A 88 1.98 35.66 -3.21
N ALA A 89 1.83 35.81 -4.53
CA ALA A 89 1.51 34.72 -5.46
C ALA A 89 2.63 33.66 -5.64
N THR A 90 3.85 33.95 -5.16
CA THR A 90 4.95 32.97 -5.04
C THR A 90 4.90 32.25 -3.68
N ALA A 91 4.58 32.98 -2.60
CA ALA A 91 4.57 32.47 -1.23
C ALA A 91 3.33 31.64 -0.86
N TYR A 92 2.20 31.84 -1.55
CA TYR A 92 0.90 31.31 -1.16
C TYR A 92 0.30 30.32 -2.17
N SER A 93 -0.50 29.38 -1.66
CA SER A 93 -1.46 28.59 -2.44
C SER A 93 -2.71 29.42 -2.83
N ILE A 94 -3.65 28.79 -3.54
CA ILE A 94 -4.93 29.39 -3.95
C ILE A 94 -5.74 29.96 -2.77
N THR A 95 -5.94 29.18 -1.70
CA THR A 95 -6.71 29.58 -0.51
C THR A 95 -5.99 30.65 0.29
N GLU A 96 -4.67 30.53 0.42
CA GLU A 96 -3.82 31.48 1.14
C GLU A 96 -3.77 32.83 0.41
N LEU A 97 -3.69 32.86 -0.94
CA LEU A 97 -3.76 34.13 -1.68
C LEU A 97 -5.17 34.74 -1.68
N ALA A 98 -6.24 33.93 -1.83
CA ALA A 98 -7.62 34.40 -1.77
C ALA A 98 -7.96 35.06 -0.42
N THR A 99 -7.47 34.49 0.67
CA THR A 99 -7.61 35.06 2.01
C THR A 99 -6.68 36.26 2.22
N ALA A 100 -5.44 36.22 1.71
CA ALA A 100 -4.48 37.31 1.88
C ALA A 100 -4.95 38.65 1.28
N VAL A 101 -5.70 38.63 0.18
CA VAL A 101 -6.15 39.85 -0.52
C VAL A 101 -7.47 40.44 0.02
N LYS A 102 -8.14 39.79 1.01
CA LYS A 102 -9.36 40.29 1.65
C LYS A 102 -9.24 41.72 2.21
N PRO A 103 -8.28 42.07 3.10
CA PRO A 103 -8.14 43.44 3.63
C PRO A 103 -7.89 44.48 2.54
N TYR A 104 -7.15 44.10 1.49
CA TYR A 104 -6.77 44.94 0.37
C TYR A 104 -7.99 45.32 -0.48
N LEU A 105 -8.78 44.34 -0.97
CA LEU A 105 -10.03 44.62 -1.70
C LEU A 105 -11.01 45.45 -0.84
N LEU A 106 -11.14 45.12 0.44
CA LEU A 106 -12.02 45.86 1.36
C LEU A 106 -11.59 47.32 1.51
N ARG A 107 -10.28 47.62 1.57
CA ARG A 107 -9.76 48.99 1.67
C ARG A 107 -10.10 49.83 0.43
N GLU A 108 -9.92 49.29 -0.77
CA GLU A 108 -10.23 50.01 -2.01
C GLU A 108 -11.75 50.20 -2.21
N LEU A 109 -12.59 49.22 -1.83
CA LEU A 109 -14.05 49.37 -1.84
C LEU A 109 -14.54 50.35 -0.76
N ARG A 110 -13.88 50.44 0.40
CA ARG A 110 -14.19 51.40 1.48
C ARG A 110 -13.92 52.85 1.05
N ALA A 111 -13.08 53.10 0.04
CA ALA A 111 -12.84 54.44 -0.50
C ALA A 111 -14.01 54.99 -1.36
N SER A 112 -14.89 54.12 -1.85
CA SER A 112 -16.03 54.47 -2.73
C SER A 112 -17.40 54.16 -2.11
N SER A 113 -17.45 53.28 -1.12
CA SER A 113 -18.67 52.88 -0.40
C SER A 113 -18.74 53.51 1.00
N SER A 114 -19.92 53.55 1.62
CA SER A 114 -20.09 53.87 3.05
C SER A 114 -19.86 52.66 3.94
N VAL A 115 -20.30 51.47 3.49
CA VAL A 115 -20.09 50.17 4.13
C VAL A 115 -19.66 49.16 3.07
N VAL A 116 -18.76 48.24 3.43
CA VAL A 116 -18.41 47.08 2.62
C VAL A 116 -18.62 45.81 3.44
N ILE A 117 -19.18 44.76 2.83
CA ILE A 117 -19.48 43.48 3.49
C ILE A 117 -18.80 42.35 2.71
N TYR A 118 -17.83 41.67 3.32
CA TYR A 118 -17.24 40.47 2.75
C TYR A 118 -18.07 39.24 3.10
N LEU A 119 -18.25 38.34 2.11
CA LEU A 119 -18.83 37.01 2.26
C LEU A 119 -17.97 35.98 1.49
N ASP A 120 -17.57 34.88 2.12
CA ASP A 120 -16.88 33.76 1.45
C ASP A 120 -17.79 33.14 0.36
N PRO A 121 -17.22 32.66 -0.76
CA PRO A 121 -17.98 32.35 -1.98
C PRO A 121 -18.94 31.16 -1.86
N ASP A 122 -18.79 30.32 -0.84
CA ASP A 122 -19.62 29.16 -0.51
C ASP A 122 -20.71 29.45 0.54
N ILE A 123 -21.11 30.73 0.67
CA ILE A 123 -22.26 31.19 1.46
C ILE A 123 -23.51 31.35 0.58
N GLN A 124 -24.68 31.02 1.13
CA GLN A 124 -25.99 31.39 0.55
C GLN A 124 -26.83 32.22 1.53
N VAL A 125 -27.43 33.31 1.03
CA VAL A 125 -28.31 34.21 1.79
C VAL A 125 -29.78 33.80 1.67
N PHE A 126 -30.48 33.76 2.81
CA PHE A 126 -31.88 33.31 2.95
C PHE A 126 -32.83 34.42 3.40
N SER A 127 -32.33 35.48 4.05
CA SER A 127 -33.13 36.62 4.53
C SER A 127 -32.35 37.94 4.41
N PRO A 128 -33.03 39.11 4.39
CA PRO A 128 -32.38 40.43 4.46
C PRO A 128 -31.63 40.64 5.79
N MET A 129 -30.54 41.42 5.74
CA MET A 129 -29.62 41.69 6.86
C MET A 129 -29.29 43.19 7.05
N PRO A 130 -30.27 44.12 7.09
CA PRO A 130 -30.01 45.56 7.26
C PRO A 130 -29.16 45.87 8.51
N GLU A 131 -29.30 45.08 9.57
CA GLU A 131 -28.53 45.21 10.81
C GLU A 131 -27.01 45.20 10.61
N VAL A 132 -26.49 44.55 9.56
CA VAL A 132 -25.04 44.55 9.28
C VAL A 132 -24.55 45.93 8.85
N ALA A 133 -25.33 46.65 8.04
CA ALA A 133 -24.96 47.98 7.58
C ALA A 133 -25.09 49.02 8.71
N GLU A 134 -26.14 48.92 9.52
CA GLU A 134 -26.33 49.76 10.71
C GLU A 134 -25.17 49.57 11.71
N LEU A 135 -24.84 48.32 12.04
CA LEU A 135 -23.74 48.00 12.94
C LEU A 135 -22.36 48.41 12.37
N ALA A 136 -22.13 48.30 11.06
CA ALA A 136 -20.87 48.73 10.45
C ALA A 136 -20.67 50.25 10.52
N LEU A 137 -21.74 51.04 10.37
CA LEU A 137 -21.71 52.49 10.56
C LEU A 137 -21.45 52.87 12.02
N ASP A 138 -22.12 52.21 12.97
CA ASP A 138 -22.03 52.56 14.40
C ASP A 138 -20.81 51.96 15.11
N HIS A 139 -20.18 50.91 14.57
CA HIS A 139 -19.08 50.18 15.24
C HIS A 139 -17.82 49.97 14.41
N SER A 140 -17.75 50.48 13.17
CA SER A 140 -16.61 50.38 12.25
C SER A 140 -16.28 48.97 11.74
N ILE A 141 -16.38 47.92 12.57
CA ILE A 141 -16.12 46.51 12.21
C ILE A 141 -17.23 45.63 12.79
N VAL A 142 -17.79 44.73 11.99
CA VAL A 142 -18.79 43.72 12.39
C VAL A 142 -18.23 42.33 12.17
N LEU A 143 -18.13 41.52 13.23
CA LEU A 143 -17.58 40.16 13.20
C LEU A 143 -18.61 39.13 13.67
N THR A 144 -18.53 37.91 13.15
CA THR A 144 -19.26 36.74 13.69
C THR A 144 -18.28 35.75 14.34
N PRO A 145 -18.55 35.25 15.55
CA PRO A 145 -17.77 34.17 16.13
C PRO A 145 -18.16 32.83 15.46
N HIS A 146 -17.27 31.84 15.50
CA HIS A 146 -17.63 30.48 15.06
C HIS A 146 -18.87 29.97 15.82
N PHE A 147 -18.86 30.02 17.16
CA PHE A 147 -19.99 29.64 18.02
C PHE A 147 -20.20 30.63 19.18
N THR A 148 -21.39 30.62 19.79
CA THR A 148 -21.74 31.47 20.94
C THR A 148 -21.83 30.71 22.29
N ALA A 149 -21.98 29.39 22.24
CA ALA A 149 -21.98 28.47 23.36
C ALA A 149 -20.89 27.39 23.17
N PRO A 150 -20.25 26.89 24.26
CA PRO A 150 -19.14 25.94 24.18
C PRO A 150 -19.46 24.69 23.36
N LEU A 151 -18.45 24.17 22.65
CA LEU A 151 -18.57 22.90 21.94
C LEU A 151 -18.80 21.74 22.93
N PRO A 152 -19.65 20.76 22.61
CA PRO A 152 -19.77 19.54 23.39
C PRO A 152 -18.44 18.79 23.47
N ARG A 153 -18.04 18.39 24.66
CA ARG A 153 -16.85 17.53 24.87
C ARG A 153 -17.21 16.06 24.68
N ASP A 154 -17.71 15.77 23.48
CA ASP A 154 -18.20 14.47 23.01
C ASP A 154 -17.15 13.68 22.20
N GLY A 155 -15.98 14.28 21.96
CA GLY A 155 -14.90 13.70 21.13
C GLY A 155 -15.16 13.81 19.62
N LYS A 156 -16.19 14.54 19.19
CA LYS A 156 -16.57 14.71 17.79
C LYS A 156 -16.02 16.00 17.17
N GLU A 157 -15.94 16.01 15.86
CA GLU A 157 -15.44 17.10 15.03
C GLU A 157 -16.56 18.11 14.68
N PRO A 158 -16.28 19.43 14.68
CA PRO A 158 -15.03 20.05 15.14
C PRO A 158 -14.99 20.12 16.67
N ASP A 159 -13.80 20.07 17.26
CA ASP A 159 -13.60 20.21 18.71
C ASP A 159 -13.06 21.61 19.09
N ASP A 160 -12.90 21.85 20.40
CA ASP A 160 -12.32 23.09 20.93
C ASP A 160 -10.95 23.39 20.28
N ALA A 161 -10.13 22.37 19.99
CA ALA A 161 -8.77 22.52 19.49
C ALA A 161 -8.71 22.91 18.01
N VAL A 162 -9.57 22.33 17.16
CA VAL A 162 -9.72 22.70 15.76
C VAL A 162 -10.12 24.17 15.63
N ILE A 163 -11.15 24.61 16.34
CA ILE A 163 -11.62 26.01 16.24
C ILE A 163 -10.64 26.98 16.91
N MET A 164 -9.96 26.61 17.99
CA MET A 164 -8.86 27.42 18.54
C MET A 164 -7.64 27.51 17.60
N GLY A 165 -7.46 26.52 16.71
CA GLY A 165 -6.45 26.52 15.66
C GLY A 165 -6.80 27.41 14.46
N THR A 166 -8.08 27.48 14.07
CA THR A 166 -8.53 28.34 12.96
C THR A 166 -8.75 29.80 13.39
N GLY A 167 -9.42 30.03 14.52
CA GLY A 167 -9.68 31.36 15.08
C GLY A 167 -11.01 31.44 15.82
N ILE A 168 -11.16 32.40 16.73
CA ILE A 168 -12.42 32.63 17.45
C ILE A 168 -13.47 33.20 16.48
N PHE A 169 -13.05 34.12 15.61
CA PHE A 169 -13.89 34.73 14.59
C PHE A 169 -13.78 33.99 13.25
N ASN A 170 -14.93 33.77 12.61
CA ASN A 170 -14.98 33.20 11.28
C ASN A 170 -14.99 34.31 10.22
N LEU A 171 -13.99 34.33 9.35
CA LEU A 171 -13.85 35.34 8.28
C LEU A 171 -14.44 34.90 6.92
N GLY A 172 -15.37 33.94 6.97
CA GLY A 172 -16.41 33.84 5.94
C GLY A 172 -17.35 35.05 5.94
N PHE A 173 -17.34 35.86 6.99
CA PHE A 173 -18.05 37.13 7.05
C PHE A 173 -17.25 38.21 7.79
N VAL A 174 -17.19 39.41 7.22
CA VAL A 174 -16.80 40.63 7.94
C VAL A 174 -17.47 41.86 7.32
N GLY A 175 -18.11 42.68 8.14
CA GLY A 175 -18.60 44.01 7.75
C GLY A 175 -17.63 45.11 8.17
N VAL A 176 -17.37 46.09 7.30
CA VAL A 176 -16.52 47.25 7.60
C VAL A 176 -17.17 48.57 7.16
N GLY A 177 -17.12 49.57 8.04
CA GLY A 177 -17.65 50.91 7.82
C GLY A 177 -16.63 52.00 8.17
N PRO A 178 -17.06 53.25 8.41
CA PRO A 178 -16.15 54.35 8.71
C PRO A 178 -15.36 54.12 10.01
N GLY A 179 -14.04 54.32 9.98
CA GLY A 179 -13.15 54.04 11.11
C GLY A 179 -12.54 52.63 11.10
N SER A 180 -12.80 51.82 10.06
CA SER A 180 -12.15 50.51 9.87
C SER A 180 -10.74 50.60 9.29
N GLU A 181 -10.29 51.79 8.88
CA GLU A 181 -9.11 51.96 8.04
C GLU A 181 -7.81 51.54 8.74
N GLU A 182 -7.66 51.78 10.05
CA GLU A 182 -6.52 51.29 10.85
C GLU A 182 -6.49 49.76 10.98
N PHE A 183 -7.67 49.12 11.03
CA PHE A 183 -7.78 47.65 11.06
C PHE A 183 -7.41 47.04 9.72
N LEU A 184 -7.91 47.59 8.62
CA LEU A 184 -7.62 47.07 7.27
C LEU A 184 -6.13 47.16 6.95
N GLU A 185 -5.46 48.25 7.36
CA GLU A 185 -4.01 48.39 7.17
C GLU A 185 -3.20 47.47 8.10
N PHE A 186 -3.62 47.27 9.36
CA PHE A 186 -3.04 46.25 10.24
C PHE A 186 -3.15 44.84 9.64
N TRP A 187 -4.34 44.48 9.16
CA TRP A 187 -4.64 43.14 8.65
C TRP A 187 -3.88 42.89 7.34
N ALA A 188 -3.88 43.85 6.40
CA ALA A 188 -3.04 43.84 5.21
C ALA A 188 -1.54 43.66 5.56
N GLY A 189 -1.04 44.43 6.53
CA GLY A 189 0.34 44.36 6.99
C GLY A 189 0.76 42.99 7.54
N ARG A 190 -0.18 42.19 8.05
CA ARG A 190 0.04 40.78 8.44
C ARG A 190 -0.07 39.84 7.25
N LEU A 191 -1.16 39.94 6.48
CA LEU A 191 -1.44 39.00 5.41
C LEU A 191 -0.47 39.12 4.21
N ARG A 192 0.35 40.17 4.16
CA ARG A 192 1.50 40.27 3.25
C ARG A 192 2.49 39.11 3.37
N GLN A 193 2.68 38.52 4.56
CA GLN A 193 3.62 37.40 4.81
C GLN A 193 3.05 36.25 5.65
N ASP A 194 2.02 36.47 6.48
CA ASP A 194 1.56 35.49 7.49
C ASP A 194 0.18 34.86 7.19
N ALA A 195 -0.30 34.91 5.94
CA ALA A 195 -1.59 34.34 5.53
C ALA A 195 -1.50 32.82 5.18
N ILE A 196 -0.75 32.04 5.96
CA ILE A 196 -0.51 30.61 5.69
C ILE A 196 -1.39 29.67 6.51
N VAL A 197 -1.58 28.43 6.02
CA VAL A 197 -2.09 27.31 6.80
C VAL A 197 -0.93 26.61 7.51
N ALA A 198 -0.68 26.98 8.78
CA ALA A 198 0.36 26.38 9.61
C ALA A 198 -0.12 26.29 11.09
N PRO A 199 -0.98 25.30 11.42
CA PRO A 199 -1.52 25.13 12.78
C PRO A 199 -0.44 24.94 13.85
N GLU A 200 0.69 24.34 13.50
CA GLU A 200 1.89 24.20 14.33
C GLU A 200 2.55 25.54 14.68
N ALA A 201 2.42 26.54 13.80
CA ALA A 201 2.81 27.94 14.04
C ALA A 201 1.67 28.78 14.64
N GLN A 202 0.51 28.17 14.94
CA GLN A 202 -0.74 28.83 15.37
C GLN A 202 -1.33 29.80 14.34
N LEU A 203 -0.96 29.64 13.05
CA LEU A 203 -1.45 30.43 11.93
C LEU A 203 -2.47 29.64 11.10
N PHE A 204 -3.56 30.33 10.75
CA PHE A 204 -4.57 29.84 9.84
C PHE A 204 -5.10 31.01 9.02
N THR A 205 -4.48 31.19 7.86
CA THR A 205 -4.77 32.23 6.85
C THR A 205 -4.97 33.61 7.47
N ASP A 206 -6.17 34.16 7.32
CA ASP A 206 -6.63 35.47 7.71
C ASP A 206 -7.23 35.51 9.13
N GLN A 207 -7.79 34.39 9.60
CA GLN A 207 -8.68 34.32 10.76
C GLN A 207 -7.97 34.63 12.09
N ARG A 208 -6.81 34.00 12.35
CA ARG A 208 -6.05 34.16 13.60
C ARG A 208 -5.59 35.59 13.88
N TRP A 209 -5.49 36.43 12.86
CA TRP A 209 -5.14 37.84 13.02
C TRP A 209 -6.30 38.68 13.56
N VAL A 210 -7.55 38.26 13.32
CA VAL A 210 -8.75 38.97 13.79
C VAL A 210 -9.11 38.66 15.25
N ASP A 211 -8.56 37.59 15.85
CA ASP A 211 -8.63 37.35 17.30
C ASP A 211 -8.06 38.53 18.14
N GLN A 212 -7.23 39.39 17.54
CA GLN A 212 -6.71 40.62 18.16
C GLN A 212 -7.63 41.84 18.03
N VAL A 213 -8.62 41.84 17.13
CA VAL A 213 -9.51 43.00 16.90
C VAL A 213 -10.20 43.49 18.17
N PRO A 214 -10.70 42.61 19.07
CA PRO A 214 -11.35 43.07 20.30
C PRO A 214 -10.46 43.83 21.29
N ALA A 215 -9.13 43.72 21.16
CA ALA A 215 -8.16 44.44 21.99
C ALA A 215 -7.61 45.70 21.31
N LEU A 216 -7.70 45.81 19.98
CA LEU A 216 -7.01 46.84 19.19
C LEU A 216 -7.95 47.86 18.54
N PHE A 217 -9.16 47.48 18.11
CA PHE A 217 -10.01 48.31 17.26
C PHE A 217 -11.47 48.41 17.75
N ARG A 218 -12.15 49.48 17.32
CA ARG A 218 -13.61 49.60 17.47
C ARG A 218 -14.28 48.53 16.61
N HIS A 219 -15.16 47.75 17.23
CA HIS A 219 -15.85 46.64 16.59
C HIS A 219 -17.18 46.37 17.31
N VAL A 220 -17.96 45.44 16.75
CA VAL A 220 -19.06 44.73 17.41
C VAL A 220 -19.06 43.27 16.97
N VAL A 221 -19.39 42.38 17.91
CA VAL A 221 -19.57 40.96 17.62
C VAL A 221 -21.06 40.70 17.47
N LEU A 222 -21.47 40.25 16.28
CA LEU A 222 -22.84 39.87 15.96
C LEU A 222 -23.09 38.43 16.42
N THR A 223 -23.94 38.28 17.44
CA THR A 223 -24.22 37.00 18.12
C THR A 223 -25.65 36.51 17.91
N ASP A 224 -26.31 36.93 16.82
CA ASP A 224 -27.64 36.41 16.47
C ASP A 224 -27.49 35.02 15.80
N PRO A 225 -28.14 33.96 16.33
CA PRO A 225 -28.08 32.59 15.80
C PRO A 225 -28.45 32.42 14.33
N GLY A 226 -29.16 33.38 13.71
CA GLY A 226 -29.47 33.36 12.27
C GLY A 226 -28.26 33.62 11.36
N PHE A 227 -27.17 34.19 11.88
CA PHE A 227 -25.97 34.55 11.11
C PHE A 227 -24.91 33.45 11.14
N ASN A 228 -24.16 33.31 10.04
CA ASN A 228 -22.99 32.44 9.90
C ASN A 228 -23.22 31.02 10.44
N VAL A 229 -24.31 30.39 10.00
CA VAL A 229 -24.71 29.03 10.40
C VAL A 229 -23.95 28.02 9.54
N ALA A 230 -23.27 27.08 10.18
CA ALA A 230 -22.38 26.12 9.52
C ALA A 230 -22.06 24.92 10.41
N TYR A 231 -21.28 23.96 9.88
CA TYR A 231 -20.96 22.70 10.55
C TYR A 231 -20.36 22.86 11.98
N TRP A 232 -19.72 23.99 12.28
CA TRP A 232 -19.10 24.29 13.57
C TRP A 232 -20.03 24.85 14.65
N ASN A 233 -21.30 25.18 14.33
CA ASN A 233 -22.25 25.72 15.31
C ASN A 233 -23.66 25.11 15.29
N LEU A 234 -23.92 24.11 14.44
CA LEU A 234 -25.20 23.38 14.44
C LEU A 234 -25.56 22.72 15.79
N HIS A 235 -24.60 22.55 16.73
CA HIS A 235 -24.88 22.06 18.10
C HIS A 235 -25.64 23.07 18.98
N GLU A 236 -25.54 24.37 18.68
CA GLU A 236 -26.32 25.45 19.30
C GLU A 236 -27.35 26.06 18.34
N ARG A 237 -27.21 25.84 17.03
CA ARG A 237 -28.03 26.39 15.94
C ARG A 237 -28.66 25.28 15.09
N PRO A 238 -29.51 24.39 15.65
CA PRO A 238 -30.23 23.40 14.84
C PRO A 238 -31.03 24.11 13.75
N VAL A 239 -30.98 23.58 12.53
CA VAL A 239 -31.70 24.11 11.36
C VAL A 239 -33.06 23.43 11.25
N GLU A 240 -34.12 24.20 11.46
CA GLU A 240 -35.50 23.72 11.50
C GLU A 240 -36.41 24.58 10.60
N ARG A 241 -37.35 23.94 9.90
CA ARG A 241 -38.37 24.61 9.07
C ARG A 241 -39.61 24.95 9.89
N ALA A 242 -39.93 26.23 9.96
CA ALA A 242 -41.11 26.74 10.65
C ALA A 242 -42.42 26.46 9.88
N HIS A 243 -43.56 26.63 10.54
CA HIS A 243 -44.89 26.39 9.96
C HIS A 243 -45.27 27.31 8.77
N ASP A 244 -44.51 28.38 8.53
CA ASP A 244 -44.66 29.30 7.39
C ASP A 244 -43.62 29.06 6.28
N ASP A 245 -42.94 27.90 6.31
CA ASP A 245 -41.86 27.48 5.40
C ASP A 245 -40.57 28.31 5.51
N THR A 246 -40.45 29.21 6.51
CA THR A 246 -39.18 29.88 6.80
C THR A 246 -38.19 28.92 7.46
N LEU A 247 -36.91 29.01 7.06
CA LEU A 247 -35.83 28.31 7.74
C LEU A 247 -35.39 29.11 8.97
N THR A 248 -35.20 28.40 10.08
CA THR A 248 -34.69 28.93 11.33
C THR A 248 -33.43 28.21 11.75
N ALA A 249 -32.59 28.90 12.53
CA ALA A 249 -31.38 28.37 13.14
C ALA A 249 -31.39 28.74 14.63
N GLY A 250 -31.46 27.74 15.52
CA GLY A 250 -31.61 27.99 16.97
C GLY A 250 -32.87 28.79 17.34
N GLY A 251 -33.92 28.71 16.52
CA GLY A 251 -35.17 29.47 16.68
C GLY A 251 -35.14 30.92 16.16
N HIS A 252 -34.01 31.41 15.64
CA HIS A 252 -33.92 32.69 14.93
C HIS A 252 -34.07 32.48 13.41
N THR A 253 -34.55 33.48 12.67
CA THR A 253 -34.66 33.39 11.20
C THR A 253 -33.29 33.24 10.55
N LEU A 254 -33.08 32.20 9.72
CA LEU A 254 -31.83 31.98 9.02
C LEU A 254 -31.51 33.17 8.07
N ARG A 255 -30.37 33.82 8.29
CA ARG A 255 -29.86 34.92 7.47
C ARG A 255 -28.98 34.40 6.34
N PHE A 256 -27.93 33.65 6.69
CA PHE A 256 -27.09 32.94 5.73
C PHE A 256 -26.52 31.66 6.31
N PHE A 257 -26.31 30.67 5.43
CA PHE A 257 -25.63 29.42 5.74
C PHE A 257 -24.30 29.37 4.99
N HIS A 258 -23.22 28.95 5.67
CA HIS A 258 -21.89 28.78 5.08
C HIS A 258 -21.65 27.30 4.81
N PHE A 259 -21.68 26.90 3.54
CA PHE A 259 -21.51 25.50 3.10
C PHE A 259 -20.03 25.09 3.03
N SER A 260 -19.26 25.49 4.05
CA SER A 260 -17.81 25.31 4.12
C SER A 260 -17.44 23.83 3.99
N GLY A 261 -16.80 23.49 2.87
CA GLY A 261 -16.38 22.13 2.52
C GLY A 261 -17.51 21.20 2.05
N TYR A 262 -18.68 21.70 1.68
CA TYR A 262 -19.72 20.90 1.03
C TYR A 262 -19.36 20.55 -0.42
N ARG A 263 -19.79 19.36 -0.87
CA ARG A 263 -19.42 18.78 -2.18
C ARG A 263 -20.62 18.08 -2.83
N PRO A 264 -21.21 18.63 -3.92
CA PRO A 264 -22.39 18.08 -4.62
C PRO A 264 -22.22 16.67 -5.21
N GLU A 265 -21.00 16.12 -5.22
CA GLU A 265 -20.63 14.76 -5.57
C GLU A 265 -20.72 13.75 -4.40
N LYS A 266 -20.74 14.23 -3.14
CA LYS A 266 -20.95 13.42 -1.92
C LYS A 266 -22.10 13.99 -1.06
N PRO A 267 -23.34 14.02 -1.55
CA PRO A 267 -24.47 14.74 -0.91
C PRO A 267 -24.89 14.23 0.48
N TRP A 268 -24.43 13.05 0.90
CA TRP A 268 -24.63 12.53 2.26
C TRP A 268 -23.61 13.09 3.28
N LEU A 269 -22.68 13.95 2.86
CA LEU A 269 -21.73 14.64 3.75
C LEU A 269 -22.06 16.13 3.82
N LEU A 270 -22.23 16.64 5.04
CA LEU A 270 -22.38 18.08 5.30
C LEU A 270 -21.11 18.87 4.91
N THR A 271 -19.94 18.31 5.21
CA THR A 271 -18.63 18.91 4.90
C THR A 271 -17.54 17.84 4.82
N PHE A 272 -16.50 18.06 4.02
CA PHE A 272 -15.29 17.22 4.07
C PHE A 272 -14.37 17.56 5.26
N HIS A 273 -14.52 18.73 5.91
CA HIS A 273 -13.64 19.19 6.99
C HIS A 273 -13.82 18.42 8.33
N CYS A 274 -14.95 17.74 8.52
CA CYS A 274 -15.25 16.94 9.71
C CYS A 274 -15.73 15.53 9.33
N ALA A 275 -15.17 14.99 8.24
CA ALA A 275 -15.58 13.72 7.66
C ALA A 275 -14.99 12.48 8.38
N ARG A 276 -14.31 12.64 9.54
CA ARG A 276 -13.68 11.55 10.30
C ARG A 276 -14.43 11.24 11.60
N ASN A 277 -15.00 12.21 12.30
CA ASN A 277 -15.92 11.96 13.42
C ASN A 277 -16.99 13.06 13.52
N PRO A 278 -17.88 13.22 12.52
CA PRO A 278 -18.81 14.35 12.44
C PRO A 278 -19.75 14.46 13.65
N ARG A 279 -19.86 15.67 14.23
CA ARG A 279 -20.87 15.94 15.27
C ARG A 279 -22.30 15.79 14.76
N VAL A 280 -22.55 16.25 13.54
CA VAL A 280 -23.87 16.30 12.92
C VAL A 280 -23.92 15.37 11.71
N LEU A 281 -24.91 14.47 11.71
CA LEU A 281 -25.22 13.54 10.63
C LEU A 281 -26.41 14.07 9.83
N LEU A 282 -26.41 13.88 8.50
CA LEU A 282 -27.53 14.26 7.64
C LEU A 282 -28.67 13.23 7.71
N SER A 283 -28.39 11.98 8.10
CA SER A 283 -29.43 10.99 8.44
C SER A 283 -30.37 11.47 9.56
N ASP A 284 -29.84 12.25 10.49
CA ASP A 284 -30.52 12.64 11.73
C ASP A 284 -31.20 14.02 11.60
N ASN A 285 -30.90 14.78 10.54
CA ASN A 285 -31.27 16.18 10.37
C ASN A 285 -31.92 16.43 8.99
N PRO A 286 -33.19 16.06 8.78
CA PRO A 286 -33.81 16.03 7.45
C PRO A 286 -33.97 17.41 6.78
N ASP A 287 -34.23 18.49 7.55
CA ASP A 287 -34.28 19.85 7.00
C ASP A 287 -32.90 20.34 6.54
N LEU A 288 -31.84 19.97 7.26
CA LEU A 288 -30.45 20.26 6.88
C LEU A 288 -30.03 19.44 5.65
N ARG A 289 -30.43 18.17 5.55
CA ARG A 289 -30.26 17.33 4.36
C ARG A 289 -30.88 18.00 3.12
N ALA A 290 -32.14 18.42 3.22
CA ALA A 290 -32.83 19.14 2.15
C ALA A 290 -32.19 20.50 1.80
N LEU A 291 -31.63 21.22 2.78
CA LEU A 291 -30.88 22.46 2.57
C LEU A 291 -29.59 22.22 1.75
N CYS A 292 -28.81 21.19 2.09
CA CYS A 292 -27.61 20.78 1.34
C CYS A 292 -27.94 20.32 -0.09
N GLU A 293 -29.00 19.54 -0.27
CA GLU A 293 -29.49 19.11 -1.59
C GLU A 293 -29.86 20.31 -2.48
N ALA A 294 -30.58 21.29 -1.94
CA ALA A 294 -30.98 22.51 -2.66
C ALA A 294 -29.77 23.36 -3.08
N TYR A 295 -28.77 23.53 -2.20
CA TYR A 295 -27.53 24.24 -2.53
C TYR A 295 -26.69 23.48 -3.59
N GLY A 296 -26.62 22.15 -3.49
CA GLY A 296 -25.96 21.31 -4.50
C GLY A 296 -26.60 21.40 -5.89
N ALA A 297 -27.92 21.55 -5.97
CA ALA A 297 -28.63 21.84 -7.21
C ALA A 297 -28.33 23.26 -7.74
N ALA A 298 -28.27 24.27 -6.85
CA ALA A 298 -27.94 25.65 -7.21
C ALA A 298 -26.53 25.78 -7.81
N LEU A 299 -25.52 25.14 -7.20
CA LEU A 299 -24.16 25.07 -7.74
C LEU A 299 -24.13 24.47 -9.16
N LYS A 300 -24.73 23.28 -9.34
CA LYS A 300 -24.82 22.60 -10.65
C LYS A 300 -25.50 23.50 -11.71
N SER A 301 -26.55 24.23 -11.34
CA SER A 301 -27.23 25.18 -12.25
C SER A 301 -26.39 26.43 -12.60
N SER A 302 -25.42 26.79 -11.76
CA SER A 302 -24.57 27.99 -11.91
C SER A 302 -23.29 27.77 -12.73
N GLY A 303 -23.06 26.53 -13.18
CA GLY A 303 -21.89 26.11 -13.96
C GLY A 303 -20.80 25.40 -13.15
N TYR A 304 -21.14 24.83 -11.98
CA TYR A 304 -20.24 23.91 -11.27
C TYR A 304 -19.98 22.69 -12.15
N ALA A 305 -18.69 22.37 -12.37
CA ALA A 305 -18.25 21.25 -13.20
C ALA A 305 -18.48 19.90 -12.51
N GLU A 306 -17.97 18.79 -13.07
CA GLU A 306 -18.08 17.48 -12.41
C GLU A 306 -17.30 17.44 -11.07
N THR A 307 -16.20 18.20 -10.98
CA THR A 307 -15.43 18.48 -9.74
C THR A 307 -14.94 19.93 -9.72
N LEU A 308 -14.56 20.45 -8.55
CA LEU A 308 -13.94 21.78 -8.38
C LEU A 308 -12.58 21.91 -9.07
N ASP A 309 -11.87 20.80 -9.24
CA ASP A 309 -10.48 20.76 -9.69
C ASP A 309 -10.34 20.82 -11.23
N ALA A 310 -11.47 20.86 -11.95
CA ALA A 310 -11.54 20.88 -13.42
C ALA A 310 -11.11 22.21 -14.09
N ILE A 311 -10.82 23.26 -13.31
CA ILE A 311 -10.39 24.59 -13.80
C ILE A 311 -9.04 24.94 -13.14
N PRO A 312 -7.93 25.04 -13.90
CA PRO A 312 -6.61 25.36 -13.34
C PRO A 312 -6.50 26.75 -12.73
N TYR A 313 -5.63 26.87 -11.73
CA TYR A 313 -5.28 28.12 -11.04
C TYR A 313 -4.09 28.82 -11.70
N GLY A 314 -4.25 30.10 -12.09
CA GLY A 314 -3.25 30.84 -12.86
C GLY A 314 -1.85 31.01 -12.22
N PHE A 315 -1.71 30.85 -10.90
CA PHE A 315 -0.42 30.93 -10.18
C PHE A 315 0.14 29.57 -9.75
N ALA A 316 -0.19 28.49 -10.46
CA ALA A 316 0.35 27.15 -10.23
C ALA A 316 1.79 26.94 -10.74
N THR A 317 2.29 27.83 -11.60
CA THR A 317 3.60 27.74 -12.30
C THR A 317 4.51 28.92 -12.00
N PHE A 318 5.81 28.80 -12.31
CA PHE A 318 6.73 29.91 -12.55
C PHE A 318 6.29 30.72 -13.79
N GLY A 319 6.86 31.91 -13.97
CA GLY A 319 6.60 32.80 -15.11
C GLY A 319 6.99 32.24 -16.49
N ASP A 320 7.85 31.21 -16.53
CA ASP A 320 8.17 30.45 -17.75
C ASP A 320 7.23 29.26 -18.02
N GLY A 321 6.25 29.02 -17.15
CA GLY A 321 5.28 27.90 -17.26
C GLY A 321 5.71 26.60 -16.57
N THR A 322 6.91 26.52 -15.99
CA THR A 322 7.34 25.37 -15.16
C THR A 322 6.45 25.25 -13.91
N PRO A 323 6.00 24.07 -13.45
CA PRO A 323 5.27 23.95 -12.18
C PRO A 323 6.02 24.54 -10.98
N LEU A 324 5.30 25.17 -10.03
CA LEU A 324 5.85 25.78 -8.81
C LEU A 324 5.44 24.96 -7.56
N PRO A 325 6.30 24.03 -7.07
CA PRO A 325 5.99 23.12 -5.95
C PRO A 325 5.64 23.82 -4.64
N ALA A 326 4.80 23.18 -3.81
CA ALA A 326 4.37 23.72 -2.52
C ALA A 326 5.54 24.02 -1.56
N GLY A 327 6.53 23.12 -1.47
CA GLY A 327 7.74 23.35 -0.67
C GLY A 327 8.57 24.56 -1.11
N CYS A 328 8.58 24.90 -2.41
CA CYS A 328 9.23 26.11 -2.91
C CYS A 328 8.57 27.38 -2.35
N ARG A 329 7.24 27.39 -2.20
CA ARG A 329 6.48 28.52 -1.68
C ARG A 329 6.83 28.82 -0.23
N ARG A 330 6.88 27.77 0.60
CA ARG A 330 7.34 27.82 2.00
C ARG A 330 8.79 28.31 2.11
N LEU A 331 9.72 27.69 1.37
CA LEU A 331 11.14 28.11 1.35
C LEU A 331 11.31 29.58 0.95
N PHE A 332 10.61 30.03 -0.11
CA PHE A 332 10.64 31.42 -0.57
C PHE A 332 10.13 32.38 0.51
N ARG A 333 8.96 32.07 1.11
CA ARG A 333 8.35 32.87 2.18
C ARG A 333 9.29 33.06 3.36
N ASP A 334 9.90 31.98 3.85
CA ASP A 334 10.77 32.03 5.02
C ASP A 334 12.04 32.84 4.74
N GLY A 335 12.59 32.76 3.52
CA GLY A 335 13.68 33.62 3.05
C GLY A 335 13.28 35.10 2.93
N TRP A 336 12.05 35.40 2.50
CA TRP A 336 11.53 36.78 2.41
C TRP A 336 11.44 37.42 3.80
N ILE A 337 10.91 36.69 4.78
CA ILE A 337 10.82 37.13 6.19
C ILE A 337 12.22 37.34 6.79
N ALA A 338 13.16 36.43 6.53
CA ALA A 338 14.55 36.54 6.98
C ALA A 338 15.27 37.79 6.41
N ALA A 339 14.99 38.16 5.15
CA ALA A 339 15.60 39.33 4.51
C ALA A 339 15.04 40.69 5.00
N GLU A 340 13.77 40.74 5.41
CA GLU A 340 13.16 41.97 5.95
C GLU A 340 13.44 42.14 7.46
N THR A 341 13.65 41.06 8.21
CA THR A 341 13.89 41.06 9.66
C THR A 341 15.25 41.67 10.05
N PRO A 342 15.33 42.61 11.01
CA PRO A 342 16.59 43.09 11.57
C PRO A 342 17.19 42.08 12.56
N ASP A 343 18.42 41.62 12.31
CA ASP A 343 19.16 40.78 13.25
C ASP A 343 19.75 41.62 14.41
N GLU A 344 19.07 41.61 15.56
CA GLU A 344 19.55 42.21 16.82
C GLU A 344 20.55 41.31 17.58
N THR A 345 20.70 40.04 17.18
CA THR A 345 21.54 39.03 17.85
C THR A 345 22.95 38.93 17.29
N ALA A 346 23.19 39.30 16.03
CA ALA A 346 24.52 39.37 15.42
C ALA A 346 25.42 40.44 16.06
N ARG A 347 26.07 40.07 17.17
CA ARG A 347 27.19 40.79 17.79
C ARG A 347 28.49 40.68 16.97
N GLY A 348 28.39 40.94 15.66
CA GLY A 348 29.49 40.89 14.70
C GLY A 348 29.01 41.03 13.26
N ALA A 349 29.18 42.23 12.69
CA ALA A 349 28.89 42.58 11.29
C ALA A 349 27.45 42.29 10.82
N GLY A 350 26.54 43.25 11.05
CA GLY A 350 25.15 43.19 10.58
C GLY A 350 25.01 43.20 9.05
N ARG A 351 25.06 42.01 8.45
CA ARG A 351 24.51 41.71 7.13
C ARG A 351 23.10 41.19 7.33
N ARG A 352 22.09 41.85 6.73
CA ARG A 352 20.81 41.21 6.47
C ARG A 352 21.00 40.10 5.43
N GLU A 353 20.14 39.09 5.46
CA GLU A 353 20.06 38.14 4.35
C GLU A 353 19.58 38.85 3.07
N PRO A 354 20.04 38.41 1.87
CA PRO A 354 19.54 38.96 0.62
C PRO A 354 18.09 38.54 0.39
N MET A 355 17.26 39.48 -0.07
CA MET A 355 15.89 39.22 -0.50
C MET A 355 15.86 38.10 -1.56
N PRO A 356 15.10 37.01 -1.36
CA PRO A 356 14.90 36.03 -2.42
C PRO A 356 14.05 36.66 -3.55
N PRO A 357 14.38 36.41 -4.82
CA PRO A 357 13.58 36.84 -5.97
C PRO A 357 12.32 35.97 -6.11
N HIS A 358 11.27 36.53 -6.72
CA HIS A 358 9.97 35.86 -6.87
C HIS A 358 9.90 35.01 -8.17
N ALA A 359 8.89 34.15 -8.30
CA ALA A 359 8.77 33.19 -9.39
C ALA A 359 8.32 33.78 -10.75
N TYR A 360 8.13 35.10 -10.84
CA TYR A 360 7.42 35.78 -11.96
C TYR A 360 8.13 37.04 -12.46
N GLY A 361 9.45 37.13 -12.29
CA GLY A 361 10.24 38.27 -12.80
C GLY A 361 10.38 38.27 -14.33
N GLU A 362 11.02 39.30 -14.87
CA GLU A 362 11.42 39.34 -16.30
C GLU A 362 12.36 38.17 -16.70
N ASP A 363 12.97 37.50 -15.71
CA ASP A 363 13.82 36.31 -15.84
C ASP A 363 13.04 34.97 -15.80
N GLY A 364 11.70 35.01 -15.71
CA GLY A 364 10.86 33.82 -15.55
C GLY A 364 11.06 33.07 -14.22
N GLY A 365 11.78 33.65 -13.26
CA GLY A 365 12.12 33.01 -11.98
C GLY A 365 13.47 32.29 -11.95
N GLU A 366 14.37 32.51 -12.93
CA GLU A 366 15.73 31.93 -12.93
C GLU A 366 16.49 32.16 -11.61
N ALA A 367 16.45 33.39 -11.10
CA ALA A 367 17.20 33.77 -9.90
C ALA A 367 16.67 33.08 -8.62
N LEU A 368 15.39 32.65 -8.58
CA LEU A 368 14.81 31.93 -7.45
C LEU A 368 15.33 30.48 -7.41
N ARG A 369 15.43 29.83 -8.58
CA ARG A 369 16.01 28.49 -8.71
C ARG A 369 17.44 28.46 -8.16
N ALA A 370 18.26 29.42 -8.57
CA ALA A 370 19.65 29.54 -8.10
C ALA A 370 19.81 29.75 -6.57
N TRP A 371 18.84 30.40 -5.91
CA TRP A 371 18.81 30.54 -4.44
C TRP A 371 18.45 29.21 -3.75
N LEU A 372 17.47 28.49 -4.30
CA LEU A 372 17.01 27.19 -3.80
C LEU A 372 18.07 26.07 -3.98
N SER A 373 18.95 26.17 -4.98
CA SER A 373 20.09 25.27 -5.21
C SER A 373 21.15 25.28 -4.10
N ALA A 374 21.24 26.34 -3.28
CA ALA A 374 22.36 26.57 -2.37
C ALA A 374 22.20 25.87 -1.01
N PRO A 375 23.29 25.40 -0.36
CA PRO A 375 23.26 24.94 1.03
C PRO A 375 22.93 26.07 2.00
N ALA A 376 22.15 25.78 3.04
CA ALA A 376 21.84 26.76 4.09
C ALA A 376 22.88 26.77 5.23
N ASP A 377 23.49 25.63 5.55
CA ASP A 377 24.32 25.46 6.73
C ASP A 377 25.51 24.50 6.54
N HIS A 378 26.34 24.36 7.59
CA HIS A 378 27.55 23.55 7.55
C HIS A 378 27.30 22.03 7.70
N ALA A 379 26.18 21.61 8.29
CA ALA A 379 25.81 20.19 8.36
C ALA A 379 25.29 19.70 7.00
N GLN A 380 24.49 20.52 6.32
CA GLN A 380 24.18 20.35 4.90
C GLN A 380 25.46 20.30 4.07
N THR A 381 26.39 21.25 4.27
CA THR A 381 27.68 21.28 3.55
C THR A 381 28.54 20.02 3.80
N ALA A 382 28.64 19.54 5.04
CA ALA A 382 29.39 18.33 5.39
C ALA A 382 28.73 17.07 4.81
N ALA A 383 27.39 17.07 4.74
CA ALA A 383 26.61 16.09 4.01
C ALA A 383 26.50 16.41 2.50
N GLY A 384 27.17 17.43 1.97
CA GLY A 384 27.06 17.85 0.56
C GLY A 384 25.67 18.28 0.07
N LEU A 385 24.66 18.37 0.93
CA LEU A 385 23.25 18.64 0.62
C LEU A 385 22.93 20.14 0.49
N ASN A 386 21.74 20.47 -0.01
CA ASN A 386 21.26 21.84 -0.25
C ASN A 386 19.83 22.10 0.29
N ARG A 387 19.36 23.36 0.21
CA ARG A 387 18.01 23.78 0.65
C ARG A 387 16.90 22.91 0.07
N MET A 388 16.87 22.72 -1.26
CA MET A 388 15.80 21.96 -1.92
C MET A 388 15.84 20.48 -1.53
N ALA A 389 17.01 19.84 -1.57
CA ALA A 389 17.17 18.45 -1.15
C ALA A 389 16.72 18.24 0.30
N MET A 390 17.07 19.15 1.22
CA MET A 390 16.61 19.07 2.61
C MET A 390 15.11 19.36 2.78
N ALA A 391 14.50 20.20 1.95
CA ALA A 391 13.05 20.42 1.99
C ALA A 391 12.29 19.20 1.48
N VAL A 392 12.72 18.63 0.35
CA VAL A 392 12.17 17.39 -0.20
C VAL A 392 12.26 16.24 0.80
N TRP A 393 13.39 16.10 1.53
CA TRP A 393 13.49 15.14 2.64
C TRP A 393 12.47 15.43 3.76
N ARG A 394 12.36 16.69 4.22
CA ARG A 394 11.41 17.08 5.30
C ARG A 394 9.94 16.87 4.92
N GLU A 395 9.59 16.98 3.64
CA GLU A 395 8.22 16.83 3.14
C GLU A 395 7.85 15.38 2.80
N ARG A 396 8.85 14.47 2.63
CA ARG A 396 8.63 13.05 2.28
C ARG A 396 8.99 12.10 3.42
N THR A 397 7.96 11.53 4.05
CA THR A 397 8.09 10.47 5.06
C THR A 397 8.81 9.24 4.53
N ASP A 398 8.64 8.90 3.25
CA ASP A 398 9.35 7.79 2.60
C ASP A 398 10.86 8.04 2.49
N LEU A 399 11.30 9.28 2.24
CA LEU A 399 12.72 9.64 2.26
C LEU A 399 13.28 9.74 3.70
N GLN A 400 12.42 10.03 4.69
CA GLN A 400 12.77 9.94 6.11
C GLN A 400 12.82 8.48 6.61
N LEU A 401 12.13 7.54 5.97
CA LEU A 401 12.18 6.11 6.26
C LEU A 401 13.34 5.41 5.54
N ALA A 402 13.55 5.71 4.25
CA ALA A 402 14.68 5.21 3.48
C ALA A 402 16.01 5.80 3.98
N PHE A 403 15.99 7.06 4.44
CA PHE A 403 17.18 7.77 4.89
C PHE A 403 16.95 8.59 6.19
N PRO A 404 16.78 7.95 7.36
CA PRO A 404 16.51 8.63 8.64
C PRO A 404 17.56 9.65 9.08
N HIS A 405 18.81 9.47 8.65
CA HIS A 405 19.94 10.35 8.98
C HIS A 405 20.60 10.86 7.69
N PRO A 406 19.94 11.76 6.92
CA PRO A 406 20.40 12.22 5.60
C PRO A 406 21.73 13.00 5.68
N THR A 407 22.01 13.59 6.84
CA THR A 407 23.27 14.28 7.18
C THR A 407 24.22 13.43 8.01
N GLY A 408 23.93 12.13 8.18
CA GLY A 408 24.65 11.18 9.03
C GLY A 408 24.89 9.83 8.35
N ALA A 409 24.23 8.77 8.84
CA ALA A 409 24.46 7.39 8.40
C ALA A 409 23.91 7.09 7.00
N ASP A 410 22.67 7.46 6.70
CA ASP A 410 21.97 7.05 5.46
C ASP A 410 22.31 7.90 4.24
N ALA A 411 23.35 8.68 4.42
CA ALA A 411 23.76 9.71 3.53
C ALA A 411 24.34 9.12 2.22
N GLU A 412 24.60 7.79 2.08
CA GLU A 412 24.86 7.15 0.75
C GLU A 412 23.61 7.22 -0.07
N GLY A 413 22.58 6.59 0.46
CA GLY A 413 21.35 6.32 -0.24
C GLY A 413 20.69 7.64 -0.58
N PHE A 414 20.45 8.51 0.41
CA PHE A 414 19.69 9.74 0.17
C PHE A 414 20.28 10.59 -0.94
N ARG A 415 21.61 10.62 -0.95
CA ARG A 415 22.32 11.56 -1.78
C ARG A 415 22.59 10.97 -3.17
N THR A 416 22.88 9.67 -3.24
CA THR A 416 22.88 8.93 -4.52
C THR A 416 21.49 8.98 -5.16
N TRP A 417 20.42 8.83 -4.37
CA TRP A 417 19.03 9.03 -4.77
C TRP A 417 18.79 10.42 -5.35
N CYS A 418 19.18 11.51 -4.67
CA CYS A 418 19.04 12.86 -5.21
C CYS A 418 19.67 12.99 -6.61
N THR A 419 20.86 12.42 -6.83
CA THR A 419 21.52 12.39 -8.16
C THR A 419 20.91 11.42 -9.17
N SER A 420 20.07 10.47 -8.75
CA SER A 420 19.42 9.48 -9.62
C SER A 420 17.91 9.73 -9.67
N SER A 421 17.13 9.04 -8.86
CA SER A 421 15.68 9.03 -8.95
C SER A 421 15.04 10.30 -8.38
N GLY A 422 15.69 11.02 -7.45
CA GLY A 422 15.23 12.34 -7.04
C GLY A 422 15.08 13.31 -8.22
N LEU A 423 16.00 13.21 -9.19
CA LEU A 423 15.93 13.93 -10.46
C LEU A 423 14.81 13.38 -11.37
N GLY A 424 14.87 12.09 -11.76
CA GLY A 424 13.93 11.53 -12.74
C GLY A 424 12.47 11.38 -12.26
N GLU A 425 12.25 11.31 -10.94
CA GLU A 425 10.92 11.45 -10.31
C GLU A 425 10.33 12.86 -10.49
N GLY A 426 11.16 13.86 -10.84
CA GLY A 426 10.78 15.26 -10.96
C GLY A 426 10.57 15.99 -9.62
N VAL A 427 10.93 15.35 -8.50
CA VAL A 427 10.71 15.88 -7.14
C VAL A 427 11.87 16.77 -6.69
N LEU A 428 13.10 16.46 -7.12
CA LEU A 428 14.22 17.39 -7.15
C LEU A 428 14.48 17.81 -8.59
N PRO A 429 14.30 19.08 -8.96
CA PRO A 429 14.77 19.54 -10.27
C PRO A 429 16.30 19.47 -10.34
N GLU A 430 16.84 19.29 -11.55
CA GLU A 430 18.27 19.02 -11.84
C GLU A 430 19.27 19.91 -11.07
N TRP A 431 18.86 21.14 -10.74
CA TRP A 431 19.67 22.14 -10.09
C TRP A 431 20.07 21.88 -8.58
N ALA A 432 20.24 20.62 -8.06
CA ALA A 432 20.44 20.33 -6.59
C ALA A 432 21.00 18.92 -5.96
N LEU A 433 22.32 18.45 -5.93
CA LEU A 433 22.79 16.99 -5.64
C LEU A 433 24.15 16.54 -4.79
N PRO A 434 24.35 15.30 -4.12
CA PRO A 434 25.38 14.85 -3.00
C PRO A 434 25.90 13.28 -2.71
N HIS A 435 26.52 12.69 -1.54
CA HIS A 435 26.89 11.15 -1.21
C HIS A 435 27.58 10.45 0.18
N ARG A 436 27.17 9.25 0.86
CA ARG A 436 27.80 7.95 1.64
C ARG A 436 27.26 7.12 3.05
N GLN A 437 27.31 5.72 3.41
CA GLN A 437 26.67 4.77 4.60
C GLN A 437 26.70 3.06 4.82
N PRO A 438 25.82 2.20 5.64
CA PRO A 438 26.00 0.79 6.44
C PRO A 438 24.97 -0.57 6.63
N GLU A 439 25.04 -1.62 7.63
CA GLU A 439 24.62 -3.20 7.74
C GLU A 439 23.83 -4.09 8.99
N PRO A 440 23.50 -5.52 9.06
CA PRO A 440 22.52 -6.46 9.96
C PRO A 440 22.76 -7.90 10.86
N ARG A 441 21.82 -8.95 11.21
CA ARG A 441 21.72 -10.11 12.39
C ARG A 441 20.99 -11.64 12.36
N GLU A 442 21.03 -12.66 13.39
CA GLU A 442 20.83 -14.27 13.60
C GLU A 442 19.64 -15.13 14.43
N PRO A 443 19.54 -16.57 14.62
CA PRO A 443 18.42 -17.55 15.23
C PRO A 443 18.64 -18.97 16.08
N ASP A 444 17.76 -20.09 16.03
CA ASP A 444 17.59 -21.40 16.91
C ASP A 444 17.15 -22.93 16.37
N GLU A 445 16.21 -23.82 16.94
CA GLU A 445 16.10 -25.40 16.89
C GLU A 445 14.84 -26.40 16.46
N ASP A 446 14.16 -27.38 17.23
CA ASP A 446 13.58 -28.84 16.92
C ASP A 446 11.98 -29.30 16.86
N PHE A 447 11.40 -30.56 16.62
CA PHE A 447 9.94 -30.88 16.16
C PHE A 447 8.72 -30.31 16.96
N GLY A 448 8.47 -29.02 16.75
CA GLY A 448 7.19 -28.33 16.84
C GLY A 448 7.04 -27.30 15.71
N VAL A 449 6.12 -26.32 15.79
CA VAL A 449 5.71 -25.52 14.61
C VAL A 449 5.20 -24.06 14.78
N ASN A 450 5.98 -23.11 15.34
CA ASN A 450 5.59 -21.70 15.64
C ASN A 450 4.53 -20.89 14.80
N LEU A 451 3.37 -20.55 15.37
CA LEU A 451 2.27 -19.64 14.94
C LEU A 451 2.80 -18.20 14.63
N LEU A 452 2.61 -17.40 13.46
CA LEU A 452 2.22 -15.92 12.91
C LEU A 452 0.85 -15.41 12.30
N GLY A 453 -0.24 -15.14 13.04
CA GLY A 453 -1.48 -14.42 12.72
C GLY A 453 -1.90 -13.45 13.83
N TYR A 454 -3.19 -13.34 14.14
CA TYR A 454 -3.66 -12.41 15.17
C TYR A 454 -4.62 -13.06 16.19
N LEU A 455 -4.19 -14.13 16.86
CA LEU A 455 -5.02 -14.96 17.75
C LEU A 455 -5.76 -14.22 18.86
N THR A 456 -5.18 -13.16 19.42
CA THR A 456 -5.82 -12.37 20.48
C THR A 456 -6.89 -11.41 19.94
N ALA A 457 -6.94 -11.19 18.64
CA ALA A 457 -7.77 -10.16 18.00
C ALA A 457 -9.11 -10.67 17.47
N GLU A 458 -10.15 -9.84 17.61
CA GLU A 458 -11.53 -10.12 17.18
C GLU A 458 -11.75 -9.79 15.69
N LEU A 459 -10.99 -10.45 14.80
CA LEU A 459 -11.03 -10.23 13.34
C LEU A 459 -10.86 -11.55 12.56
N GLY A 460 -11.24 -11.55 11.28
CA GLY A 460 -11.33 -12.78 10.45
C GLY A 460 -10.06 -13.62 10.35
N LEU A 461 -8.88 -12.99 10.16
CA LEU A 461 -7.59 -13.68 10.18
C LEU A 461 -7.22 -14.23 11.57
N GLY A 462 -7.60 -13.53 12.65
CA GLY A 462 -7.45 -14.02 14.01
C GLY A 462 -8.34 -15.24 14.29
N GLU A 463 -9.57 -15.25 13.76
CA GLU A 463 -10.45 -16.41 13.85
C GLU A 463 -9.94 -17.58 12.98
N MET A 464 -9.42 -17.31 11.79
CA MET A 464 -8.77 -18.33 10.97
C MET A 464 -7.54 -18.92 11.67
N GLY A 465 -6.69 -18.09 12.27
CA GLY A 465 -5.55 -18.53 13.08
C GLY A 465 -5.97 -19.35 14.31
N ARG A 466 -7.11 -19.04 14.93
CA ARG A 466 -7.73 -19.84 16.02
C ARG A 466 -8.26 -21.19 15.51
N VAL A 467 -8.96 -21.19 14.38
CA VAL A 467 -9.54 -22.39 13.78
C VAL A 467 -8.46 -23.37 13.30
N ILE A 468 -7.37 -22.88 12.70
CA ILE A 468 -6.24 -23.75 12.34
C ILE A 468 -5.45 -24.16 13.59
N HIS A 469 -5.30 -23.31 14.62
CA HIS A 469 -4.78 -23.74 15.92
C HIS A 469 -5.54 -24.95 16.48
N ASP A 470 -6.88 -24.85 16.57
CA ASP A 470 -7.72 -25.89 17.16
C ASP A 470 -7.51 -27.22 16.42
N ALA A 471 -7.40 -27.16 15.09
CA ALA A 471 -7.18 -28.30 14.23
C ALA A 471 -5.76 -28.91 14.32
N ILE A 472 -4.74 -28.18 14.82
CA ILE A 472 -3.41 -28.76 15.06
C ILE A 472 -3.26 -29.30 16.50
N VAL A 473 -4.00 -28.76 17.49
CA VAL A 473 -4.20 -29.47 18.77
C VAL A 473 -4.83 -30.84 18.52
N ASP A 474 -5.90 -30.88 17.73
CA ASP A 474 -6.62 -32.10 17.36
C ASP A 474 -5.75 -33.05 16.50
N ALA A 475 -4.76 -32.54 15.77
CA ALA A 475 -3.74 -33.32 15.08
C ALA A 475 -2.64 -33.90 16.00
N GLY A 476 -2.32 -33.22 17.12
CA GLY A 476 -1.34 -33.63 18.13
C GLY A 476 0.13 -33.41 17.72
N VAL A 477 0.55 -32.15 17.54
CA VAL A 477 1.93 -31.69 17.22
C VAL A 477 2.45 -30.75 18.33
N GLU A 478 3.78 -30.56 18.54
CA GLU A 478 4.31 -29.64 19.60
C GLU A 478 4.50 -28.16 19.11
N VAL A 479 4.83 -27.15 19.93
CA VAL A 479 4.08 -26.45 21.01
C VAL A 479 4.99 -25.46 21.86
N ALA A 480 4.98 -24.11 21.66
CA ALA A 480 5.62 -22.94 22.36
C ALA A 480 4.93 -21.51 22.12
N SER A 481 5.46 -20.32 22.53
CA SER A 481 4.75 -19.03 22.84
C SER A 481 5.25 -17.61 22.42
N VAL A 482 4.56 -16.87 21.51
CA VAL A 482 4.60 -15.36 21.47
C VAL A 482 3.23 -14.64 21.34
N VAL A 483 2.63 -14.51 20.13
CA VAL A 483 1.68 -13.45 19.67
C VAL A 483 2.39 -12.13 19.27
N GLU A 484 2.46 -11.78 17.97
CA GLU A 484 2.85 -10.42 17.52
C GLU A 484 1.69 -9.47 17.77
N GLU A 485 1.71 -8.83 18.93
CA GLU A 485 0.68 -7.88 19.31
C GLU A 485 0.79 -6.56 18.52
N LYS A 486 1.99 -6.11 18.15
CA LYS A 486 2.24 -4.81 17.51
C LYS A 486 1.71 -4.69 16.07
N ALA A 487 1.12 -5.72 15.47
CA ALA A 487 0.57 -5.62 14.12
C ALA A 487 -0.97 -5.44 14.04
N VAL A 488 -1.71 -5.17 15.15
CA VAL A 488 -3.18 -4.90 15.08
C VAL A 488 -3.70 -3.80 16.04
N SER A 489 -4.54 -2.89 15.51
CA SER A 489 -5.18 -1.76 16.22
C SER A 489 -6.59 -2.05 16.77
N ASN A 490 -7.12 -3.24 16.51
CA ASN A 490 -8.46 -3.65 16.94
C ASN A 490 -8.47 -4.22 18.36
N ARG A 491 -9.66 -4.33 18.95
CA ARG A 491 -9.87 -4.94 20.28
C ARG A 491 -9.34 -6.38 20.34
N THR A 492 -8.58 -6.65 21.39
CA THR A 492 -8.19 -8.00 21.80
C THR A 492 -8.94 -8.39 23.09
N GLY A 493 -10.14 -8.94 22.93
CA GLY A 493 -10.92 -9.50 24.04
C GLY A 493 -10.77 -11.02 24.20
N VAL A 494 -10.14 -11.69 23.23
CA VAL A 494 -9.88 -13.14 23.32
C VAL A 494 -8.69 -13.37 24.24
N GLU A 495 -8.82 -14.29 25.20
CA GLU A 495 -7.70 -14.74 26.01
C GLU A 495 -6.53 -15.14 25.11
N ARG A 496 -5.30 -15.04 25.62
CA ARG A 496 -4.30 -15.93 25.05
C ARG A 496 -4.84 -17.36 25.22
N PRO A 497 -4.62 -18.25 24.24
CA PRO A 497 -3.74 -19.39 24.49
C PRO A 497 -3.20 -19.61 25.95
N ALA A 498 -2.83 -20.82 26.35
CA ALA A 498 -2.65 -21.27 27.76
C ALA A 498 -1.24 -21.63 28.41
N THR A 499 -0.08 -21.51 27.75
CA THR A 499 1.32 -21.88 28.22
C THR A 499 2.46 -20.78 28.25
N THR A 500 3.23 -20.55 27.16
CA THR A 500 4.33 -19.59 26.82
C THR A 500 5.80 -20.07 26.90
N GLY A 501 6.53 -19.92 25.77
CA GLY A 501 8.00 -19.76 25.68
C GLY A 501 8.53 -19.28 24.30
N ASP A 502 9.73 -18.69 24.24
CA ASP A 502 10.40 -18.07 23.08
C ASP A 502 10.58 -18.94 21.80
N PRO A 503 10.85 -18.34 20.61
CA PRO A 503 10.95 -19.04 19.31
C PRO A 503 12.04 -20.11 19.25
N ARG A 504 11.63 -21.39 19.21
CA ARG A 504 12.53 -22.55 19.34
C ARG A 504 12.45 -23.62 18.25
N PHE A 505 11.32 -23.83 17.58
CA PHE A 505 11.17 -24.98 16.67
C PHE A 505 11.60 -24.70 15.22
N PRO A 506 11.79 -25.71 14.35
CA PRO A 506 12.33 -25.60 13.00
C PRO A 506 11.23 -25.35 11.98
N LEU A 507 9.99 -25.69 12.33
CA LEU A 507 8.81 -25.32 11.58
C LEU A 507 8.09 -24.19 12.28
N SER A 508 7.19 -23.58 11.52
CA SER A 508 6.27 -22.55 11.97
C SER A 508 5.03 -22.43 11.00
N ILE A 509 3.94 -21.65 11.23
CA ILE A 509 2.90 -21.26 10.21
C ILE A 509 2.46 -19.77 10.29
N VAL A 510 2.19 -19.11 9.15
CA VAL A 510 1.89 -17.65 8.96
C VAL A 510 0.37 -17.35 8.84
N ALA A 511 -0.45 -17.20 9.88
CA ALA A 511 -1.85 -16.72 9.77
C ALA A 511 -2.07 -15.19 9.63
N VAL A 512 -1.25 -14.49 8.85
CA VAL A 512 -1.55 -13.13 8.33
C VAL A 512 -1.55 -13.15 6.80
N ASN A 513 -2.30 -12.24 6.17
CA ASN A 513 -2.32 -12.04 4.73
C ASN A 513 -1.04 -11.43 4.17
N ALA A 514 -0.73 -11.64 2.89
CA ALA A 514 0.53 -11.26 2.24
C ALA A 514 0.97 -9.78 2.44
N ASP A 515 0.05 -8.82 2.48
CA ASP A 515 0.37 -7.41 2.80
C ASP A 515 0.92 -7.21 4.22
N GLN A 516 0.19 -7.72 5.21
CA GLN A 516 0.62 -7.81 6.59
C GLN A 516 1.52 -9.00 6.83
N THR A 517 1.94 -9.65 5.74
CA THR A 517 3.02 -10.58 5.82
C THR A 517 4.32 -9.80 5.84
N ARG A 518 4.39 -8.49 5.64
CA ARG A 518 5.62 -7.67 5.56
C ARG A 518 6.33 -7.10 6.81
N LEU A 519 5.70 -6.51 7.83
CA LEU A 519 6.36 -5.76 8.93
C LEU A 519 7.42 -6.49 9.82
N ALA A 520 7.10 -7.60 10.47
CA ALA A 520 7.44 -7.90 11.86
C ALA A 520 8.64 -8.83 12.13
N ALA A 521 9.52 -9.18 11.18
CA ALA A 521 10.87 -9.68 11.56
C ALA A 521 11.98 -8.63 11.50
N SER A 522 11.68 -7.48 10.93
CA SER A 522 12.26 -6.27 11.52
C SER A 522 11.93 -6.20 13.03
N THR A 523 10.80 -6.78 13.47
CA THR A 523 10.33 -6.77 14.87
C THR A 523 10.75 -7.99 15.70
N HIS A 524 10.91 -9.19 15.12
CA HIS A 524 11.52 -10.37 15.74
C HIS A 524 12.35 -11.19 14.71
N PRO A 525 13.67 -10.98 14.54
CA PRO A 525 14.47 -11.69 13.55
C PRO A 525 14.89 -13.12 13.97
N ASP A 526 14.94 -13.43 15.26
CA ASP A 526 15.37 -14.74 15.79
C ASP A 526 14.36 -15.86 15.49
N VAL A 527 13.13 -15.44 15.19
CA VAL A 527 12.06 -16.23 14.58
C VAL A 527 12.46 -16.69 13.17
N VAL A 528 13.20 -15.90 12.38
CA VAL A 528 13.32 -16.13 10.91
C VAL A 528 14.50 -16.91 10.47
N ARG A 529 15.63 -16.71 11.13
CA ARG A 529 16.85 -17.21 10.55
C ARG A 529 16.85 -18.74 10.73
N ASP A 530 17.22 -19.43 9.65
CA ASP A 530 17.45 -20.87 9.59
C ASP A 530 16.28 -21.82 9.95
N ARG A 531 15.00 -21.42 9.75
CA ARG A 531 13.79 -22.28 9.90
C ARG A 531 13.02 -22.52 8.58
N TYR A 532 12.10 -23.49 8.50
CA TYR A 532 11.33 -23.89 7.30
C TYR A 532 9.88 -23.41 7.31
N ARG A 533 9.42 -22.82 6.20
CA ARG A 533 8.32 -21.86 6.24
C ARG A 533 7.00 -22.18 5.54
N ILE A 534 5.89 -22.18 6.28
CA ILE A 534 4.51 -22.52 5.87
C ILE A 534 3.59 -21.33 6.13
N GLY A 535 2.48 -21.12 5.40
CA GLY A 535 1.64 -19.98 5.78
C GLY A 535 0.36 -19.63 5.04
N LEU A 536 -0.56 -19.02 5.78
CA LEU A 536 -2.01 -19.03 5.66
C LEU A 536 -2.56 -17.65 5.23
N TRP A 537 -2.87 -17.55 3.94
CA TRP A 537 -3.34 -16.31 3.29
C TRP A 537 -4.79 -16.40 2.80
N ALA A 538 -5.47 -15.27 2.71
CA ALA A 538 -6.77 -15.11 2.05
C ALA A 538 -6.80 -13.84 1.19
N TRP A 539 -7.38 -13.92 -0.01
CA TRP A 539 -7.52 -12.80 -0.94
C TRP A 539 -8.88 -12.85 -1.64
N GLU A 540 -9.43 -11.71 -2.03
CA GLU A 540 -10.82 -11.66 -2.51
C GLU A 540 -10.99 -11.37 -4.00
N LEU A 541 -9.96 -11.10 -4.79
CA LEU A 541 -10.10 -10.94 -6.25
C LEU A 541 -9.43 -12.08 -7.02
N GLU A 542 -9.79 -12.25 -8.30
CA GLU A 542 -9.20 -13.27 -9.19
C GLU A 542 -7.72 -13.01 -9.47
N ASP A 543 -7.33 -11.73 -9.50
CA ASP A 543 -5.95 -11.25 -9.65
C ASP A 543 -5.38 -10.91 -8.25
N PHE A 544 -4.23 -11.49 -7.90
CA PHE A 544 -3.54 -11.24 -6.63
C PHE A 544 -2.38 -10.25 -6.85
N PRO A 545 -2.34 -9.09 -6.18
CA PRO A 545 -1.56 -7.96 -6.65
C PRO A 545 -0.03 -8.14 -6.50
N GLU A 546 0.70 -7.69 -7.54
CA GLU A 546 2.16 -7.77 -7.68
C GLU A 546 2.94 -7.26 -6.44
N TRP A 547 2.44 -6.19 -5.79
CA TRP A 547 3.06 -5.63 -4.58
C TRP A 547 3.03 -6.54 -3.34
N GLN A 548 2.34 -7.68 -3.39
CA GLN A 548 2.32 -8.72 -2.36
C GLN A 548 3.02 -10.04 -2.81
N HIS A 549 3.60 -10.10 -4.01
CA HIS A 549 4.25 -11.33 -4.53
C HIS A 549 5.60 -11.62 -3.86
N GLU A 550 6.32 -10.56 -3.47
CA GLU A 550 7.58 -10.62 -2.73
C GLU A 550 7.48 -11.55 -1.52
N ALA A 551 6.34 -11.51 -0.83
CA ALA A 551 5.98 -12.36 0.29
C ALA A 551 6.07 -13.88 0.00
N PHE A 552 5.99 -14.34 -1.25
CA PHE A 552 6.26 -15.74 -1.59
C PHE A 552 7.74 -16.12 -1.50
N GLY A 553 8.65 -15.22 -1.90
CA GLY A 553 10.11 -15.40 -1.83
C GLY A 553 10.62 -15.58 -0.40
N MET A 554 9.71 -15.49 0.57
CA MET A 554 9.95 -15.48 1.98
C MET A 554 9.48 -16.71 2.74
N VAL A 555 8.89 -17.68 2.05
CA VAL A 555 8.49 -18.95 2.63
C VAL A 555 9.03 -20.13 1.86
N ASP A 556 8.58 -21.31 2.26
CA ASP A 556 8.79 -22.59 1.62
C ASP A 556 7.45 -23.19 1.13
N GLU A 557 6.27 -22.77 1.64
CA GLU A 557 4.93 -23.01 1.07
C GLU A 557 3.80 -22.06 1.56
N VAL A 558 2.67 -22.02 0.82
CA VAL A 558 1.46 -21.24 1.11
C VAL A 558 0.25 -22.17 1.28
N TRP A 559 -0.56 -21.90 2.30
CA TRP A 559 -1.87 -22.49 2.55
C TRP A 559 -2.93 -21.38 2.44
N THR A 560 -4.15 -21.73 2.04
CA THR A 560 -5.22 -20.74 1.83
C THR A 560 -6.62 -21.32 2.07
N VAL A 561 -7.61 -20.43 2.13
CA VAL A 561 -8.95 -20.70 2.68
C VAL A 561 -9.95 -21.30 1.69
N SER A 562 -9.69 -21.18 0.39
CA SER A 562 -10.63 -21.56 -0.68
C SER A 562 -9.88 -21.90 -1.98
N ASP A 563 -10.51 -22.64 -2.88
CA ASP A 563 -9.96 -22.92 -4.21
C ASP A 563 -9.97 -21.67 -5.11
N PHE A 564 -10.88 -20.72 -4.89
CA PHE A 564 -10.83 -19.39 -5.50
C PHE A 564 -9.56 -18.63 -5.07
N CYS A 565 -9.26 -18.56 -3.77
CA CYS A 565 -8.01 -17.99 -3.28
C CYS A 565 -6.80 -18.76 -3.82
N ARG A 566 -6.86 -20.10 -3.88
CA ARG A 566 -5.77 -20.90 -4.44
C ARG A 566 -5.56 -20.59 -5.92
N ALA A 567 -6.61 -20.38 -6.71
CA ALA A 567 -6.46 -19.99 -8.11
C ALA A 567 -5.73 -18.64 -8.23
N ALA A 568 -6.15 -17.63 -7.46
CA ALA A 568 -5.50 -16.32 -7.46
C ALA A 568 -4.03 -16.41 -7.01
N PHE A 569 -3.74 -17.03 -5.85
CA PHE A 569 -2.37 -17.16 -5.36
C PHE A 569 -1.48 -18.04 -6.25
N ALA A 570 -1.98 -19.17 -6.76
CA ALA A 570 -1.20 -20.11 -7.57
C ALA A 570 -0.91 -19.58 -8.99
N ALA A 571 -1.63 -18.57 -9.47
CA ALA A 571 -1.30 -17.85 -10.70
C ALA A 571 0.04 -17.10 -10.62
N HIS A 572 0.57 -16.84 -9.41
CA HIS A 572 1.79 -16.04 -9.21
C HIS A 572 2.81 -16.68 -8.24
N SER A 573 2.57 -17.88 -7.71
CA SER A 573 3.39 -18.41 -6.60
C SER A 573 4.58 -19.28 -7.02
N PRO A 574 5.81 -18.95 -6.60
CA PRO A 574 6.99 -19.83 -6.69
C PRO A 574 7.05 -20.91 -5.59
N VAL A 575 6.07 -21.00 -4.69
CA VAL A 575 6.04 -22.01 -3.61
C VAL A 575 4.70 -22.78 -3.63
N PRO A 576 4.61 -24.00 -3.06
CA PRO A 576 3.37 -24.79 -3.12
C PRO A 576 2.18 -24.06 -2.48
N VAL A 577 1.14 -23.74 -3.26
CA VAL A 577 -0.12 -23.18 -2.76
C VAL A 577 -1.15 -24.29 -2.55
N LYS A 578 -1.74 -24.37 -1.35
CA LYS A 578 -2.70 -25.43 -0.99
C LYS A 578 -3.96 -24.89 -0.34
N THR A 579 -5.12 -25.37 -0.78
CA THR A 579 -6.41 -25.11 -0.13
C THR A 579 -6.50 -25.95 1.15
N ILE A 580 -6.59 -25.31 2.31
CA ILE A 580 -6.97 -25.99 3.55
C ILE A 580 -8.46 -26.36 3.43
N PRO A 581 -8.89 -27.56 3.83
CA PRO A 581 -10.30 -27.84 4.08
C PRO A 581 -10.77 -27.10 5.34
N VAL A 582 -10.88 -25.75 5.27
CA VAL A 582 -11.25 -24.85 6.37
C VAL A 582 -12.51 -25.38 7.07
N PRO A 583 -12.44 -25.77 8.37
CA PRO A 583 -13.54 -26.44 9.02
C PRO A 583 -14.59 -25.44 9.51
N VAL A 584 -15.84 -25.66 9.12
CA VAL A 584 -16.99 -24.86 9.55
C VAL A 584 -17.56 -25.50 10.81
N ARG A 585 -17.38 -24.83 11.97
CA ARG A 585 -17.93 -25.30 13.26
C ARG A 585 -19.46 -25.45 13.17
N ASP A 586 -19.99 -26.55 13.69
CA ASP A 586 -21.45 -26.79 13.74
C ASP A 586 -22.08 -26.10 14.98
N PRO A 587 -22.91 -25.06 14.83
CA PRO A 587 -23.61 -24.41 15.94
C PRO A 587 -24.88 -25.17 16.38
N GLY A 588 -25.18 -26.31 15.75
CA GLY A 588 -26.48 -26.98 15.81
C GLY A 588 -27.50 -26.39 14.82
N PRO A 589 -28.62 -27.09 14.59
CA PRO A 589 -29.67 -26.61 13.69
C PRO A 589 -30.49 -25.49 14.35
N THR A 590 -30.32 -24.25 13.89
CA THR A 590 -31.05 -23.07 14.40
C THR A 590 -32.07 -22.49 13.43
N ALA A 591 -32.32 -23.16 12.29
CA ALA A 591 -33.25 -22.72 11.25
C ALA A 591 -34.67 -22.41 11.80
N ARG A 592 -35.07 -21.14 11.70
CA ARG A 592 -36.33 -20.64 12.26
C ARG A 592 -37.56 -21.23 11.57
N VAL A 593 -38.48 -21.79 12.35
CA VAL A 593 -39.84 -22.12 11.88
C VAL A 593 -40.70 -20.87 11.97
N ARG A 594 -40.77 -20.10 10.87
CA ARG A 594 -41.61 -18.89 10.75
C ARG A 594 -43.07 -19.21 11.09
N LYS A 595 -43.68 -18.47 12.02
CA LYS A 595 -45.10 -18.63 12.35
C LYS A 595 -45.96 -17.88 11.33
N ALA A 596 -47.17 -18.36 11.09
CA ALA A 596 -48.11 -17.67 10.21
C ALA A 596 -48.46 -16.28 10.76
N GLY A 597 -48.11 -15.23 10.02
CA GLY A 597 -48.28 -13.83 10.43
C GLY A 597 -47.00 -13.15 10.94
N ASP A 598 -45.90 -13.89 11.16
CA ASP A 598 -44.59 -13.25 11.38
C ASP A 598 -44.07 -12.64 10.05
N PRO A 599 -43.46 -11.44 10.07
CA PRO A 599 -42.79 -10.91 8.89
C PRO A 599 -41.54 -11.73 8.54
N THR A 600 -41.23 -11.82 7.25
CA THR A 600 -40.00 -12.45 6.72
C THR A 600 -38.79 -11.58 7.07
N ARG A 601 -37.78 -12.13 7.73
CA ARG A 601 -36.57 -11.40 8.14
C ARG A 601 -35.36 -11.83 7.30
N PHE A 602 -34.81 -10.89 6.56
CA PHE A 602 -33.53 -11.02 5.86
C PHE A 602 -32.42 -10.44 6.75
N LEU A 603 -31.30 -11.14 6.88
CA LEU A 603 -30.13 -10.69 7.64
C LEU A 603 -28.93 -10.55 6.70
N PHE A 604 -28.20 -9.45 6.81
CA PHE A 604 -26.84 -9.31 6.30
C PHE A 604 -25.94 -8.82 7.44
N ALA A 605 -24.75 -9.41 7.58
CA ALA A 605 -23.77 -9.05 8.60
C ALA A 605 -22.39 -8.79 7.96
N PHE A 606 -21.83 -7.61 8.20
CA PHE A 606 -20.53 -7.23 7.66
C PHE A 606 -19.77 -6.24 8.57
N ASP A 607 -18.49 -6.06 8.25
CA ASP A 607 -17.56 -5.10 8.88
C ASP A 607 -17.15 -4.07 7.81
N PHE A 608 -17.20 -2.77 8.13
CA PHE A 608 -16.72 -1.73 7.21
C PHE A 608 -15.21 -1.82 6.95
N ASN A 609 -14.41 -2.39 7.87
CA ASN A 609 -12.99 -2.70 7.63
C ASN A 609 -12.77 -3.75 6.52
N SER A 610 -13.83 -4.40 6.01
CA SER A 610 -13.75 -5.34 4.87
C SER A 610 -13.98 -4.68 3.50
N VAL A 611 -13.91 -3.35 3.43
CA VAL A 611 -14.35 -2.47 2.33
C VAL A 611 -15.87 -2.54 2.13
N GLY A 612 -16.56 -1.43 2.45
CA GLY A 612 -18.02 -1.32 2.34
C GLY A 612 -18.53 -1.61 0.93
N GLU A 613 -17.81 -1.13 -0.07
CA GLU A 613 -18.05 -1.31 -1.50
C GLU A 613 -17.90 -2.77 -1.94
N ARG A 614 -16.97 -3.54 -1.35
CA ARG A 614 -16.89 -4.99 -1.58
C ARG A 614 -18.06 -5.73 -0.95
N LYS A 615 -18.50 -5.33 0.24
CA LYS A 615 -19.61 -5.97 0.98
C LYS A 615 -20.99 -5.55 0.44
N ASN A 616 -21.09 -4.39 -0.20
CA ASN A 616 -22.26 -3.88 -0.92
C ASN A 616 -23.60 -3.88 -0.13
N PRO A 617 -23.64 -3.30 1.08
CA PRO A 617 -24.89 -3.20 1.86
C PRO A 617 -25.97 -2.38 1.13
N TRP A 618 -25.58 -1.41 0.30
CA TRP A 618 -26.50 -0.58 -0.47
C TRP A 618 -27.28 -1.40 -1.51
N GLY A 619 -26.64 -2.36 -2.20
CA GLY A 619 -27.34 -3.29 -3.09
C GLY A 619 -28.35 -4.18 -2.35
N ALA A 620 -28.06 -4.57 -1.10
CA ALA A 620 -29.02 -5.33 -0.28
C ALA A 620 -30.24 -4.47 0.15
N VAL A 621 -30.04 -3.19 0.44
CA VAL A 621 -31.13 -2.21 0.69
C VAL A 621 -31.99 -2.01 -0.57
N GLU A 622 -31.35 -1.88 -1.73
CA GLU A 622 -32.03 -1.65 -3.01
C GLU A 622 -32.86 -2.88 -3.44
N ALA A 623 -32.26 -4.08 -3.42
CA ALA A 623 -32.95 -5.34 -3.69
C ALA A 623 -34.14 -5.56 -2.75
N PHE A 624 -34.00 -5.24 -1.46
CA PHE A 624 -35.09 -5.34 -0.50
C PHE A 624 -36.23 -4.35 -0.79
N ARG A 625 -35.91 -3.12 -1.20
CA ARG A 625 -36.91 -2.11 -1.57
C ARG A 625 -37.70 -2.52 -2.81
N ILE A 626 -37.02 -3.05 -3.84
CA ILE A 626 -37.64 -3.59 -5.07
C ILE A 626 -38.49 -4.82 -4.75
N ALA A 627 -37.98 -5.77 -3.95
CA ALA A 627 -38.68 -7.01 -3.61
C ALA A 627 -40.00 -6.78 -2.86
N PHE A 628 -40.07 -5.72 -2.07
CA PHE A 628 -41.17 -5.49 -1.12
C PHE A 628 -41.83 -4.12 -1.28
N GLU A 629 -41.84 -3.51 -2.47
CA GLU A 629 -42.61 -2.26 -2.68
C GLU A 629 -44.08 -2.44 -2.26
N GLY A 630 -44.61 -1.51 -1.45
CA GLY A 630 -45.95 -1.58 -0.86
C GLY A 630 -46.16 -2.69 0.19
N ARG A 631 -45.21 -3.61 0.39
CA ARG A 631 -45.27 -4.71 1.37
C ARG A 631 -44.70 -4.31 2.73
N THR A 632 -45.36 -4.75 3.78
CA THR A 632 -44.99 -4.52 5.20
C THR A 632 -44.75 -5.82 5.98
N ASP A 633 -44.85 -6.98 5.31
CA ASP A 633 -44.64 -8.33 5.82
C ASP A 633 -43.20 -8.85 5.66
N ALA A 634 -42.25 -7.96 5.37
CA ALA A 634 -40.81 -8.24 5.31
C ALA A 634 -40.00 -7.22 6.13
N ARG A 635 -38.80 -7.61 6.58
CA ARG A 635 -37.81 -6.77 7.25
C ARG A 635 -36.40 -7.14 6.77
N LEU A 636 -35.53 -6.14 6.69
CA LEU A 636 -34.09 -6.31 6.47
C LEU A 636 -33.35 -5.87 7.72
N VAL A 637 -32.49 -6.73 8.27
CA VAL A 637 -31.60 -6.41 9.39
C VAL A 637 -30.18 -6.34 8.86
N LEU A 638 -29.54 -5.18 9.02
CA LEU A 638 -28.15 -4.95 8.65
C LEU A 638 -27.30 -4.85 9.92
N LYS A 639 -26.54 -5.90 10.21
CA LYS A 639 -25.57 -5.92 11.30
C LYS A 639 -24.25 -5.34 10.80
N THR A 640 -23.83 -4.20 11.35
CA THR A 640 -22.57 -3.53 10.97
C THR A 640 -21.62 -3.39 12.15
N ILE A 641 -20.32 -3.36 11.91
CA ILE A 641 -19.29 -2.94 12.90
C ILE A 641 -18.28 -2.00 12.23
N ASN A 642 -17.55 -1.23 13.05
CA ASN A 642 -16.51 -0.28 12.65
C ASN A 642 -16.99 0.87 11.74
N GLY A 643 -18.30 1.17 11.71
CA GLY A 643 -18.86 2.33 10.98
C GLY A 643 -18.44 3.69 11.58
N ASP A 644 -17.87 3.69 12.78
CA ASP A 644 -17.16 4.78 13.43
C ASP A 644 -15.74 5.00 12.88
N LEU A 645 -15.08 3.96 12.35
CA LEU A 645 -13.83 4.09 11.59
C LEU A 645 -14.08 4.47 10.13
N HIS A 646 -15.27 4.16 9.60
CA HIS A 646 -15.67 4.41 8.20
C HIS A 646 -16.91 5.33 8.10
N PRO A 647 -16.86 6.53 8.72
CA PRO A 647 -18.04 7.39 8.90
C PRO A 647 -18.70 7.80 7.58
N GLN A 648 -17.94 8.04 6.50
CA GLN A 648 -18.51 8.42 5.21
C GLN A 648 -19.37 7.30 4.58
N ALA A 649 -18.94 6.05 4.73
CA ALA A 649 -19.66 4.88 4.21
C ALA A 649 -20.84 4.50 5.13
N ALA A 650 -20.65 4.60 6.44
CA ALA A 650 -21.73 4.42 7.41
C ALA A 650 -22.84 5.48 7.22
N GLU A 651 -22.48 6.75 7.03
CA GLU A 651 -23.44 7.84 6.83
C GLU A 651 -24.18 7.74 5.50
N ARG A 652 -23.50 7.29 4.43
CA ARG A 652 -24.14 6.93 3.16
C ARG A 652 -25.22 5.86 3.38
N LEU A 653 -24.94 4.84 4.21
CA LEU A 653 -25.90 3.78 4.53
C LEU A 653 -27.05 4.28 5.42
N ARG A 654 -26.77 5.04 6.48
CA ARG A 654 -27.80 5.66 7.36
C ARG A 654 -28.74 6.55 6.56
N THR A 655 -28.19 7.47 5.78
CA THR A 655 -28.94 8.38 4.91
C THR A 655 -29.79 7.61 3.88
N MET A 656 -29.29 6.49 3.34
CA MET A 656 -30.05 5.65 2.41
C MET A 656 -31.26 4.98 3.08
N VAL A 657 -31.16 4.54 4.34
CA VAL A 657 -32.21 3.76 5.02
C VAL A 657 -33.16 4.57 5.92
N ALA A 658 -32.78 5.80 6.31
CA ALA A 658 -33.51 6.63 7.29
C ALA A 658 -35.03 6.71 7.03
N ASP A 659 -35.43 6.83 5.77
CA ASP A 659 -36.82 7.00 5.34
C ASP A 659 -37.59 5.65 5.16
N ASP A 660 -37.04 4.49 5.55
CA ASP A 660 -37.68 3.17 5.42
C ASP A 660 -37.60 2.31 6.70
N ALA A 661 -38.59 2.48 7.58
CA ALA A 661 -38.74 1.77 8.86
C ALA A 661 -38.98 0.24 8.78
N ARG A 662 -38.74 -0.39 7.61
CA ARG A 662 -38.66 -1.84 7.44
C ARG A 662 -37.22 -2.35 7.47
N ILE A 663 -36.24 -1.44 7.45
CA ILE A 663 -34.81 -1.72 7.48
C ILE A 663 -34.28 -1.34 8.86
N GLU A 664 -33.59 -2.27 9.52
CA GLU A 664 -33.08 -2.14 10.89
C GLU A 664 -31.55 -2.16 10.84
N LEU A 665 -30.91 -1.03 11.19
CA LEU A 665 -29.46 -0.99 11.41
C LEU A 665 -29.14 -1.42 12.84
N VAL A 666 -28.35 -2.48 12.98
CA VAL A 666 -27.80 -2.92 14.26
C VAL A 666 -26.30 -2.66 14.21
N GLU A 667 -25.88 -1.46 14.64
CA GLU A 667 -24.48 -1.03 14.63
C GLU A 667 -23.71 -1.45 15.90
N GLY A 668 -22.39 -1.56 15.81
CA GLY A 668 -21.51 -1.80 16.97
C GLY A 668 -21.34 -3.28 17.38
N TYR A 669 -20.40 -3.57 18.27
CA TYR A 669 -20.04 -4.94 18.66
C TYR A 669 -21.16 -5.63 19.44
N VAL A 670 -21.40 -6.92 19.16
CA VAL A 670 -22.38 -7.79 19.84
C VAL A 670 -21.71 -9.09 20.28
N SER A 671 -22.21 -9.72 21.34
CA SER A 671 -21.69 -11.01 21.81
C SER A 671 -22.04 -12.17 20.86
N THR A 672 -21.34 -13.30 21.00
CA THR A 672 -21.62 -14.54 20.26
C THR A 672 -23.06 -15.04 20.46
N ALA A 673 -23.65 -14.78 21.64
CA ALA A 673 -25.04 -15.11 21.93
C ALA A 673 -26.02 -14.22 21.15
N GLU A 674 -25.81 -12.90 21.15
CA GLU A 674 -26.64 -11.94 20.40
C GLU A 674 -26.50 -12.15 18.88
N LEU A 675 -25.31 -12.50 18.38
CA LEU A 675 -25.10 -12.88 16.98
C LEU A 675 -25.83 -14.19 16.64
N ALA A 676 -25.80 -15.18 17.53
CA ALA A 676 -26.57 -16.41 17.35
C ALA A 676 -28.09 -16.16 17.37
N ASP A 677 -28.58 -15.27 18.23
CA ASP A 677 -29.99 -14.85 18.28
C ASP A 677 -30.39 -14.08 17.01
N LEU A 678 -29.51 -13.24 16.45
CA LEU A 678 -29.75 -12.58 15.16
C LEU A 678 -29.95 -13.62 14.05
N TYR A 679 -29.01 -14.56 13.89
CA TYR A 679 -29.14 -15.67 12.93
C TYR A 679 -30.40 -16.53 13.19
N ALA A 680 -30.70 -16.89 14.45
CA ALA A 680 -31.86 -17.71 14.82
C ALA A 680 -33.21 -16.97 14.71
N SER A 681 -33.19 -15.63 14.71
CA SER A 681 -34.37 -14.82 14.45
C SER A 681 -34.63 -14.59 12.95
N ALA A 682 -33.61 -14.70 12.10
CA ALA A 682 -33.71 -14.49 10.67
C ALA A 682 -34.39 -15.66 9.95
N ASP A 683 -35.09 -15.37 8.85
CA ASP A 683 -35.67 -16.37 7.94
C ASP A 683 -34.78 -16.61 6.71
N CYS A 684 -33.82 -15.72 6.43
CA CYS A 684 -32.87 -15.80 5.32
C CYS A 684 -31.59 -15.01 5.62
N TYR A 685 -30.43 -15.50 5.16
CA TYR A 685 -29.20 -14.71 5.08
C TYR A 685 -28.99 -14.19 3.64
N VAL A 686 -28.48 -12.97 3.50
CA VAL A 686 -28.28 -12.31 2.20
C VAL A 686 -26.86 -11.74 2.14
N SER A 687 -26.13 -12.00 1.06
CA SER A 687 -24.83 -11.37 0.79
C SER A 687 -24.70 -11.03 -0.70
N LEU A 688 -24.98 -9.77 -1.05
CA LEU A 688 -24.82 -9.25 -2.42
C LEU A 688 -23.42 -8.65 -2.62
N HIS A 689 -22.41 -9.32 -2.07
CA HIS A 689 -21.01 -8.92 -2.13
C HIS A 689 -20.52 -8.83 -3.59
N ARG A 690 -19.51 -7.98 -3.82
CA ARG A 690 -18.79 -7.94 -5.10
C ARG A 690 -17.65 -8.96 -5.20
N SER A 691 -17.11 -9.38 -4.07
CA SER A 691 -16.32 -10.62 -3.95
C SER A 691 -16.08 -11.07 -2.50
N GLU A 692 -15.78 -12.35 -2.28
CA GLU A 692 -15.40 -12.97 -0.99
C GLU A 692 -14.30 -14.03 -1.14
N GLY A 693 -13.30 -14.03 -0.26
CA GLY A 693 -12.22 -15.03 -0.23
C GLY A 693 -12.60 -16.36 0.42
N PHE A 694 -13.60 -16.38 1.31
CA PHE A 694 -14.25 -17.61 1.79
C PHE A 694 -15.75 -17.47 2.04
N GLY A 695 -16.24 -16.28 2.43
CA GLY A 695 -17.65 -16.07 2.77
C GLY A 695 -18.05 -16.74 4.08
N LEU A 696 -17.28 -16.54 5.16
CA LEU A 696 -17.51 -17.22 6.45
C LEU A 696 -18.95 -17.07 6.98
N THR A 697 -19.56 -15.89 6.90
CA THR A 697 -20.95 -15.66 7.34
C THR A 697 -22.00 -16.38 6.47
N ILE A 698 -21.68 -16.64 5.21
CA ILE A 698 -22.49 -17.42 4.27
C ILE A 698 -22.41 -18.90 4.66
N ALA A 699 -21.21 -19.43 4.87
CA ALA A 699 -20.99 -20.79 5.37
C ALA A 699 -21.60 -21.02 6.76
N GLU A 700 -21.56 -20.02 7.64
CA GLU A 700 -22.21 -19.99 8.95
C GLU A 700 -23.74 -20.08 8.87
N ALA A 701 -24.36 -19.33 7.96
CA ALA A 701 -25.81 -19.39 7.72
C ALA A 701 -26.24 -20.75 7.14
N MET A 702 -25.45 -21.27 6.19
CA MET A 702 -25.64 -22.62 5.64
C MET A 702 -25.52 -23.70 6.71
N ALA A 703 -24.50 -23.63 7.59
CA ALA A 703 -24.33 -24.58 8.69
C ALA A 703 -25.53 -24.56 9.65
N ARG A 704 -26.12 -23.39 9.91
CA ARG A 704 -27.35 -23.23 10.72
C ARG A 704 -28.62 -23.80 10.04
N GLY A 705 -28.55 -24.12 8.75
CA GLY A 705 -29.66 -24.63 7.94
C GLY A 705 -30.55 -23.53 7.35
N MET A 706 -30.04 -22.30 7.24
CA MET A 706 -30.79 -21.15 6.76
C MET A 706 -30.86 -21.11 5.23
N PRO A 707 -31.93 -20.54 4.63
CA PRO A 707 -31.92 -20.12 3.24
C PRO A 707 -30.90 -19.01 3.02
N VAL A 708 -30.14 -19.06 1.93
CA VAL A 708 -29.08 -18.08 1.63
C VAL A 708 -29.21 -17.54 0.20
N ILE A 709 -29.22 -16.20 0.08
CA ILE A 709 -29.02 -15.46 -1.17
C ILE A 709 -27.58 -14.99 -1.21
N SER A 710 -26.86 -15.26 -2.30
CA SER A 710 -25.44 -14.91 -2.46
C SER A 710 -25.15 -14.52 -3.91
N THR A 711 -24.28 -13.54 -4.15
CA THR A 711 -23.69 -13.34 -5.48
C THR A 711 -23.08 -14.66 -5.97
N ALA A 712 -23.30 -15.01 -7.24
CA ALA A 712 -22.87 -16.26 -7.86
C ALA A 712 -21.37 -16.27 -8.23
N TYR A 713 -20.52 -15.67 -7.39
CA TYR A 713 -19.13 -15.34 -7.70
C TYR A 713 -18.21 -15.72 -6.53
N SER A 714 -16.91 -15.76 -6.83
CA SER A 714 -15.81 -16.07 -5.93
C SER A 714 -15.98 -17.40 -5.16
N SER A 715 -15.22 -17.55 -4.06
CA SER A 715 -15.21 -18.75 -3.19
C SER A 715 -16.58 -19.28 -2.76
N THR A 716 -17.62 -18.44 -2.75
CA THR A 716 -18.97 -18.84 -2.32
C THR A 716 -19.58 -19.90 -3.25
N THR A 717 -19.15 -19.92 -4.51
CA THR A 717 -19.54 -20.92 -5.52
C THR A 717 -19.02 -22.33 -5.24
N GLU A 718 -18.03 -22.50 -4.33
CA GLU A 718 -17.51 -23.82 -3.93
C GLU A 718 -18.50 -24.64 -3.08
N PHE A 719 -19.55 -24.01 -2.56
CA PHE A 719 -20.53 -24.64 -1.68
C PHE A 719 -21.97 -24.13 -1.86
N LEU A 720 -22.19 -22.94 -2.43
CA LEU A 720 -23.51 -22.39 -2.74
C LEU A 720 -23.85 -22.53 -4.23
N ASP A 721 -24.89 -23.30 -4.51
CA ASP A 721 -25.43 -23.56 -5.85
C ASP A 721 -26.97 -23.41 -5.88
N ALA A 722 -27.62 -23.81 -6.97
CA ALA A 722 -29.08 -23.72 -7.12
C ALA A 722 -29.88 -24.75 -6.31
N ASP A 723 -29.25 -25.77 -5.72
CA ASP A 723 -29.86 -26.75 -4.82
C ASP A 723 -29.62 -26.40 -3.34
N THR A 724 -28.49 -25.78 -2.99
CA THR A 724 -28.18 -25.32 -1.63
C THR A 724 -28.63 -23.89 -1.33
N GLY A 725 -28.80 -23.00 -2.33
CA GLY A 725 -29.17 -21.61 -2.09
C GLY A 725 -29.78 -20.88 -3.30
N TRP A 726 -29.58 -19.57 -3.33
CA TRP A 726 -29.97 -18.64 -4.39
C TRP A 726 -28.74 -17.90 -4.93
N PRO A 727 -28.06 -18.44 -5.95
CA PRO A 727 -26.98 -17.74 -6.64
C PRO A 727 -27.53 -16.59 -7.50
N VAL A 728 -27.12 -15.37 -7.20
CA VAL A 728 -27.53 -14.14 -7.90
C VAL A 728 -26.56 -13.86 -9.06
N PRO A 729 -27.04 -13.71 -10.31
CA PRO A 729 -26.18 -13.41 -11.45
C PRO A 729 -25.52 -12.03 -11.31
N TYR A 730 -24.48 -11.78 -12.09
CA TYR A 730 -23.66 -10.58 -11.97
C TYR A 730 -23.08 -10.17 -13.34
N ARG A 731 -22.50 -8.96 -13.38
CA ARG A 731 -21.64 -8.48 -14.46
C ARG A 731 -20.29 -8.05 -13.88
N MET A 732 -19.19 -8.27 -14.60
CA MET A 732 -17.90 -7.74 -14.17
C MET A 732 -17.83 -6.23 -14.39
N VAL A 733 -17.39 -5.49 -13.38
CA VAL A 733 -17.12 -4.05 -13.44
C VAL A 733 -15.76 -3.74 -12.79
N PRO A 734 -15.11 -2.60 -13.12
CA PRO A 734 -13.95 -2.12 -12.38
C PRO A 734 -14.27 -1.87 -10.90
N VAL A 735 -13.23 -1.96 -10.06
CA VAL A 735 -13.30 -1.61 -8.63
C VAL A 735 -13.53 -0.10 -8.44
N GLY A 736 -12.78 0.73 -9.17
CA GLY A 736 -12.80 2.19 -9.01
C GLY A 736 -11.93 2.70 -7.84
N ASP A 737 -11.80 4.01 -7.73
CA ASP A 737 -10.93 4.68 -6.75
C ASP A 737 -11.55 4.67 -5.33
N GLY A 738 -10.72 4.73 -4.29
CA GLY A 738 -11.18 4.77 -2.89
C GLY A 738 -11.67 3.42 -2.34
N CYS A 739 -11.20 2.31 -2.93
CA CYS A 739 -11.52 0.94 -2.56
C CYS A 739 -10.27 0.13 -2.15
N GLU A 740 -9.26 0.80 -1.61
CA GLU A 740 -8.00 0.21 -1.17
C GLU A 740 -8.24 -0.93 -0.16
N PRO A 741 -7.50 -2.06 -0.23
CA PRO A 741 -6.26 -2.30 -0.97
C PRO A 741 -6.43 -2.77 -2.42
N TYR A 742 -7.65 -2.80 -2.96
CA TYR A 742 -7.91 -3.29 -4.31
C TYR A 742 -7.54 -2.24 -5.37
N HIS A 743 -6.87 -2.66 -6.44
CA HIS A 743 -6.47 -1.75 -7.52
C HIS A 743 -7.71 -1.26 -8.30
N PRO A 744 -7.86 0.05 -8.61
CA PRO A 744 -9.07 0.59 -9.26
C PRO A 744 -9.44 -0.07 -10.59
N GLY A 745 -8.45 -0.53 -11.35
CA GLY A 745 -8.63 -1.25 -12.61
C GLY A 745 -8.89 -2.75 -12.50
N ALA A 746 -8.81 -3.34 -11.30
CA ALA A 746 -9.17 -4.74 -11.07
C ALA A 746 -10.70 -4.93 -11.24
N LEU A 747 -11.13 -6.16 -11.47
CA LEU A 747 -12.54 -6.47 -11.72
C LEU A 747 -13.20 -7.23 -10.56
N TRP A 748 -14.47 -6.91 -10.31
CA TRP A 748 -15.33 -7.61 -9.36
C TRP A 748 -16.77 -7.74 -9.87
N ALA A 749 -17.57 -8.59 -9.24
CA ALA A 749 -18.94 -8.88 -9.65
C ALA A 749 -19.91 -7.81 -9.16
N GLU A 750 -20.47 -7.00 -10.04
CA GLU A 750 -21.67 -6.20 -9.74
C GLU A 750 -22.90 -7.12 -9.79
N PRO A 751 -23.56 -7.44 -8.66
CA PRO A 751 -24.70 -8.33 -8.63
C PRO A 751 -25.94 -7.73 -9.29
N ASP A 752 -26.77 -8.58 -9.88
CA ASP A 752 -28.08 -8.21 -10.38
C ASP A 752 -29.06 -7.99 -9.21
N VAL A 753 -29.38 -6.73 -8.97
CA VAL A 753 -30.24 -6.26 -7.88
C VAL A 753 -31.71 -6.68 -8.09
N GLU A 754 -32.16 -6.80 -9.34
CA GLU A 754 -33.51 -7.31 -9.66
C GLU A 754 -33.58 -8.83 -9.41
N ALA A 755 -32.59 -9.59 -9.85
CA ALA A 755 -32.53 -11.04 -9.58
C ALA A 755 -32.40 -11.35 -8.08
N ALA A 756 -31.68 -10.51 -7.32
CA ALA A 756 -31.66 -10.58 -5.86
C ALA A 756 -33.03 -10.29 -5.24
N ALA A 757 -33.76 -9.30 -5.76
CA ALA A 757 -35.12 -8.99 -5.32
C ALA A 757 -36.09 -10.14 -5.59
N ASP A 758 -35.99 -10.80 -6.74
CA ASP A 758 -36.77 -11.98 -7.11
C ASP A 758 -36.50 -13.17 -6.17
N ALA A 759 -35.24 -13.40 -5.80
CA ALA A 759 -34.87 -14.39 -4.78
C ALA A 759 -35.48 -14.07 -3.40
N MET A 760 -35.45 -12.80 -2.97
CA MET A 760 -36.11 -12.38 -1.73
C MET A 760 -37.62 -12.63 -1.76
N ARG A 761 -38.29 -12.29 -2.87
CA ARG A 761 -39.73 -12.57 -3.07
C ARG A 761 -40.02 -14.07 -2.99
N GLN A 762 -39.23 -14.91 -3.68
CA GLN A 762 -39.42 -16.36 -3.65
C GLN A 762 -39.28 -16.96 -2.25
N ILE A 763 -38.33 -16.48 -1.44
CA ILE A 763 -38.12 -16.98 -0.07
C ILE A 763 -39.26 -16.54 0.88
N ALA A 764 -39.74 -15.30 0.74
CA ALA A 764 -40.88 -14.79 1.51
C ALA A 764 -42.18 -15.55 1.19
N ASP A 765 -42.42 -15.86 -0.08
CA ASP A 765 -43.69 -16.38 -0.58
C ASP A 765 -43.72 -17.93 -0.67
N VAL A 766 -42.56 -18.60 -0.76
CA VAL A 766 -42.43 -20.07 -0.89
C VAL A 766 -41.52 -20.67 0.22
N PRO A 767 -41.89 -20.53 1.51
CA PRO A 767 -41.04 -20.93 2.65
C PRO A 767 -40.69 -22.43 2.70
N ALA A 768 -41.48 -23.29 2.05
CA ALA A 768 -41.19 -24.73 1.97
C ALA A 768 -39.95 -25.05 1.10
N GLU A 769 -39.72 -24.28 0.03
CA GLU A 769 -38.54 -24.40 -0.82
C GLU A 769 -37.32 -23.75 -0.16
N ALA A 770 -37.51 -22.58 0.49
CA ALA A 770 -36.50 -21.96 1.35
C ALA A 770 -35.95 -22.96 2.39
N ALA A 771 -36.85 -23.62 3.13
CA ALA A 771 -36.48 -24.64 4.10
C ALA A 771 -35.90 -25.93 3.46
N ARG A 772 -36.19 -26.24 2.18
CA ARG A 772 -35.54 -27.36 1.46
C ARG A 772 -34.07 -27.05 1.21
N ARG A 773 -33.78 -25.91 0.57
CA ARG A 773 -32.40 -25.53 0.23
C ARG A 773 -31.54 -25.30 1.47
N GLY A 774 -32.08 -24.64 2.50
CA GLY A 774 -31.38 -24.48 3.78
C GLY A 774 -30.95 -25.81 4.43
N ARG A 775 -31.77 -26.86 4.36
CA ARG A 775 -31.34 -28.21 4.82
C ARG A 775 -30.25 -28.81 3.93
N ALA A 776 -30.40 -28.71 2.61
CA ALA A 776 -29.37 -29.18 1.67
C ALA A 776 -28.03 -28.46 1.87
N ALA A 777 -28.05 -27.15 2.16
CA ALA A 777 -26.89 -26.35 2.50
C ALA A 777 -26.16 -26.85 3.76
N ARG A 778 -26.90 -27.13 4.85
CA ARG A 778 -26.34 -27.72 6.08
C ARG A 778 -25.74 -29.11 5.82
N GLU A 779 -26.46 -29.97 5.10
CA GLU A 779 -26.00 -31.32 4.74
C GLU A 779 -24.79 -31.30 3.79
N HIS A 780 -24.65 -30.25 2.97
CA HIS A 780 -23.46 -30.02 2.14
C HIS A 780 -22.28 -29.55 3.01
N ILE A 781 -22.39 -28.38 3.67
CA ILE A 781 -21.24 -27.69 4.28
C ILE A 781 -20.60 -28.51 5.41
N LEU A 782 -21.41 -29.16 6.25
CA LEU A 782 -20.91 -30.00 7.35
C LEU A 782 -20.24 -31.29 6.86
N ARG A 783 -20.49 -31.70 5.61
CA ARG A 783 -19.85 -32.85 4.95
C ARG A 783 -18.55 -32.47 4.24
N THR A 784 -18.47 -31.27 3.67
CA THR A 784 -17.31 -30.82 2.87
C THR A 784 -16.28 -30.01 3.66
N ARG A 785 -16.64 -29.49 4.84
CA ARG A 785 -15.79 -28.60 5.66
C ARG A 785 -15.78 -29.03 7.15
N SER A 786 -15.33 -30.25 7.45
CA SER A 786 -15.31 -30.83 8.81
C SER A 786 -13.94 -30.71 9.50
N MET A 787 -13.93 -30.66 10.85
CA MET A 787 -12.68 -30.56 11.63
C MET A 787 -11.75 -31.76 11.41
N GLU A 788 -12.29 -32.99 11.41
CA GLU A 788 -11.53 -34.23 11.17
C GLU A 788 -10.73 -34.19 9.85
N ALA A 789 -11.29 -33.58 8.80
CA ALA A 789 -10.60 -33.39 7.53
C ALA A 789 -9.47 -32.35 7.62
N ALA A 790 -9.66 -31.27 8.38
CA ALA A 790 -8.63 -30.27 8.64
C ALA A 790 -7.46 -30.85 9.45
N SER A 791 -7.70 -31.47 10.60
CA SER A 791 -6.66 -32.01 11.48
C SER A 791 -5.83 -33.09 10.78
N THR A 792 -6.48 -34.00 10.06
CA THR A 792 -5.82 -35.06 9.27
C THR A 792 -4.92 -34.47 8.17
N TRP A 793 -5.39 -33.42 7.49
CA TRP A 793 -4.64 -32.74 6.45
C TRP A 793 -3.43 -32.00 7.03
N LEU A 794 -3.65 -31.15 8.04
CA LEU A 794 -2.61 -30.36 8.71
C LEU A 794 -1.48 -31.23 9.23
N ARG A 795 -1.80 -32.33 9.94
CA ARG A 795 -0.81 -33.28 10.45
C ARG A 795 0.12 -33.81 9.34
N THR A 796 -0.49 -34.24 8.23
CA THR A 796 0.21 -34.85 7.10
C THR A 796 1.21 -33.87 6.46
N GLU A 797 0.83 -32.60 6.38
CA GLU A 797 1.65 -31.54 5.79
C GLU A 797 2.75 -31.06 6.75
N LEU A 798 2.48 -30.99 8.05
CA LEU A 798 3.45 -30.65 9.09
C LEU A 798 4.55 -31.70 9.24
N GLU A 799 4.19 -32.98 9.26
CA GLU A 799 5.17 -34.06 9.28
C GLU A 799 6.05 -34.05 8.00
N ARG A 800 5.53 -33.61 6.85
CA ARG A 800 6.30 -33.43 5.60
C ARG A 800 7.27 -32.25 5.69
N ALA A 801 6.82 -31.12 6.23
CA ALA A 801 7.65 -29.94 6.43
C ALA A 801 8.86 -30.24 7.33
N HIS A 802 8.67 -30.92 8.48
CA HIS A 802 9.75 -31.12 9.46
C HIS A 802 10.91 -31.96 8.92
N ARG A 803 10.58 -33.03 8.17
CA ARG A 803 11.57 -33.83 7.43
C ARG A 803 12.39 -32.95 6.49
N THR A 804 11.72 -32.05 5.76
CA THR A 804 12.33 -31.12 4.79
C THR A 804 13.29 -30.11 5.46
N TRP A 805 13.03 -29.69 6.70
CA TRP A 805 13.97 -28.84 7.44
C TRP A 805 15.22 -29.59 7.91
N LEU A 806 15.04 -30.77 8.53
CA LEU A 806 16.14 -31.56 9.07
C LEU A 806 17.19 -31.89 8.00
N ASP A 807 16.73 -32.22 6.79
CA ASP A 807 17.60 -32.56 5.68
C ASP A 807 18.37 -31.33 5.13
N ARG A 808 17.82 -30.11 5.27
CA ARG A 808 18.52 -28.85 4.94
C ARG A 808 19.60 -28.49 5.95
N ARG A 809 19.29 -28.50 7.26
CA ARG A 809 20.25 -28.11 8.31
C ARG A 809 21.51 -28.98 8.27
N ARG A 810 21.32 -30.29 8.12
CA ARG A 810 22.41 -31.27 7.98
C ARG A 810 23.30 -31.02 6.78
N ALA A 811 22.80 -30.44 5.70
CA ALA A 811 23.61 -30.08 4.54
C ALA A 811 24.47 -28.83 4.80
N ALA A 812 23.91 -27.82 5.47
CA ALA A 812 24.63 -26.59 5.81
C ALA A 812 25.80 -26.83 6.79
N GLU A 813 25.58 -27.65 7.83
CA GLU A 813 26.61 -27.99 8.84
C GLU A 813 27.79 -28.83 8.28
N GLN A 814 27.70 -29.31 7.03
CA GLN A 814 28.73 -30.10 6.35
C GLN A 814 29.54 -29.30 5.31
N ALA A 815 29.23 -28.01 5.11
CA ALA A 815 29.97 -27.16 4.18
C ALA A 815 31.30 -26.65 4.80
N PRO A 816 32.42 -26.61 4.04
CA PRO A 816 33.65 -25.98 4.49
C PRO A 816 33.50 -24.46 4.55
N ALA A 817 34.09 -23.82 5.57
CA ALA A 817 34.08 -22.37 5.70
C ALA A 817 34.80 -21.69 4.50
N PRO A 818 34.19 -20.70 3.82
CA PRO A 818 34.81 -20.06 2.66
C PRO A 818 36.07 -19.26 3.01
N GLU A 819 37.16 -19.45 2.25
CA GLU A 819 38.21 -18.44 2.17
C GLU A 819 37.69 -17.24 1.38
N ASP A 820 37.76 -16.03 1.95
CA ASP A 820 37.28 -14.80 1.32
C ASP A 820 38.04 -14.52 0.00
N PRO A 821 37.40 -14.64 -1.18
CA PRO A 821 38.09 -14.56 -2.46
C PRO A 821 38.69 -13.16 -2.74
N LEU A 822 38.24 -12.15 -2.00
CA LEU A 822 38.69 -10.77 -2.14
C LEU A 822 39.92 -10.47 -1.26
N THR A 823 40.47 -11.44 -0.53
CA THR A 823 41.67 -11.24 0.30
C THR A 823 42.87 -10.66 -0.48
N PRO A 824 43.28 -11.24 -1.64
CA PRO A 824 44.37 -10.66 -2.45
C PRO A 824 44.00 -9.29 -3.04
N MET A 825 42.71 -9.05 -3.27
CA MET A 825 42.18 -7.79 -3.81
C MET A 825 42.17 -6.69 -2.73
N ARG A 826 41.95 -7.03 -1.45
CA ARG A 826 42.07 -6.13 -0.30
C ARG A 826 43.53 -5.75 -0.03
N GLU A 827 44.46 -6.71 -0.08
CA GLU A 827 45.92 -6.42 0.01
C GLU A 827 46.37 -5.50 -1.13
N SER A 828 45.92 -5.77 -2.37
CA SER A 828 46.16 -4.90 -3.53
C SER A 828 45.57 -3.49 -3.34
N ARG A 829 44.42 -3.36 -2.66
CA ARG A 829 43.78 -2.08 -2.33
C ARG A 829 44.54 -1.30 -1.25
N GLU A 830 45.37 -1.94 -0.42
CA GLU A 830 46.27 -1.26 0.50
C GLU A 830 47.57 -0.80 -0.18
N ALA A 831 48.10 -1.58 -1.13
CA ALA A 831 49.22 -1.14 -1.98
C ALA A 831 48.89 0.15 -2.75
N LEU A 832 47.64 0.29 -3.22
CA LEU A 832 47.12 1.50 -3.87
C LEU A 832 46.91 2.70 -2.92
N ARG A 833 47.07 2.55 -1.60
CA ARG A 833 47.02 3.67 -0.63
C ARG A 833 48.37 4.36 -0.43
N TRP A 834 49.43 3.92 -1.11
CA TRP A 834 50.72 4.63 -1.09
C TRP A 834 50.62 5.97 -1.84
N ARG A 835 50.57 7.08 -1.08
CA ARG A 835 50.60 8.44 -1.66
C ARG A 835 52.02 8.80 -2.11
N PRO A 836 52.25 9.21 -3.36
CA PRO A 836 53.46 9.92 -3.74
C PRO A 836 53.55 11.26 -2.99
N GLU A 837 54.75 11.63 -2.55
CA GLU A 837 54.98 12.91 -1.88
C GLU A 837 54.73 14.10 -2.83
N THR A 838 54.13 15.17 -2.32
CA THR A 838 53.78 16.38 -3.08
C THR A 838 55.00 17.28 -3.34
N GLY A 839 56.01 16.73 -4.02
CA GLY A 839 57.28 17.41 -4.35
C GLY A 839 57.91 17.01 -5.69
N ALA A 840 57.32 16.09 -6.45
CA ALA A 840 57.86 15.63 -7.75
C ALA A 840 57.21 16.33 -8.95
N ALA A 841 58.02 16.71 -9.95
CA ALA A 841 57.55 17.41 -11.16
C ALA A 841 57.00 16.45 -12.24
N ALA A 842 55.82 16.76 -12.77
CA ALA A 842 55.22 16.02 -13.89
C ALA A 842 55.90 16.32 -15.24
N ARG A 843 55.87 15.36 -16.17
CA ARG A 843 56.59 15.41 -17.46
C ARG A 843 55.71 15.49 -18.73
N SER A 844 54.38 15.57 -18.63
CA SER A 844 53.48 15.59 -19.81
C SER A 844 52.37 16.67 -19.69
N PRO A 845 52.07 17.47 -20.73
CA PRO A 845 51.08 18.55 -20.65
C PRO A 845 49.61 18.17 -20.92
N ILE A 846 49.33 16.97 -21.48
CA ILE A 846 48.06 16.72 -22.20
C ILE A 846 46.92 16.19 -21.30
N ALA A 847 47.22 15.75 -20.08
CA ALA A 847 46.26 15.18 -19.13
C ALA A 847 44.95 15.98 -18.88
N PRO A 848 44.89 17.33 -18.97
CA PRO A 848 43.64 18.07 -18.77
C PRO A 848 42.58 17.86 -19.87
N ALA A 849 42.96 17.43 -21.08
CA ALA A 849 42.04 17.42 -22.23
C ALA A 849 41.03 16.26 -22.21
N LEU A 850 41.47 15.05 -21.87
CA LEU A 850 40.61 13.84 -21.88
C LEU A 850 39.38 13.96 -20.97
N ARG A 851 39.54 14.62 -19.81
CA ARG A 851 38.45 14.84 -18.84
C ARG A 851 37.26 15.64 -19.39
N LYS A 852 37.41 16.33 -20.53
CA LYS A 852 36.39 17.20 -21.09
C LYS A 852 35.47 16.53 -22.12
N ALA A 853 35.77 15.30 -22.55
CA ALA A 853 34.95 14.55 -23.49
C ALA A 853 33.85 13.72 -22.79
N VAL A 854 34.16 13.15 -21.62
CA VAL A 854 33.26 12.27 -20.84
C VAL A 854 31.97 12.98 -20.37
N LEU A 855 32.01 14.31 -20.22
CA LEU A 855 30.92 15.13 -19.67
C LEU A 855 29.87 15.56 -20.73
N ARG A 856 29.61 14.75 -21.76
CA ARG A 856 28.82 15.19 -22.95
C ARG A 856 27.83 14.18 -23.54
N LEU A 857 27.60 13.04 -22.87
CA LEU A 857 26.68 11.99 -23.34
C LEU A 857 25.55 11.64 -22.35
N LEU A 858 25.54 12.22 -21.15
CA LEU A 858 24.62 11.84 -20.05
C LEU A 858 23.26 12.57 -20.07
N ASP A 859 22.76 12.97 -21.25
CA ASP A 859 21.81 14.09 -21.41
C ASP A 859 20.38 13.68 -21.88
N HIS A 860 19.99 12.40 -21.77
CA HIS A 860 18.71 11.96 -22.35
C HIS A 860 17.98 10.76 -21.71
N TYR A 861 17.52 10.88 -20.45
CA TYR A 861 16.65 9.86 -19.83
C TYR A 861 15.54 10.37 -18.87
N ASP A 862 15.04 11.60 -19.06
CA ASP A 862 14.10 12.28 -18.11
C ASP A 862 12.61 11.89 -18.24
N VAL A 863 12.23 11.02 -19.18
CA VAL A 863 10.80 10.86 -19.56
C VAL A 863 10.09 9.68 -18.87
N HIS A 864 10.80 8.68 -18.36
CA HIS A 864 10.17 7.40 -17.95
C HIS A 864 9.65 7.36 -16.49
N GLN A 865 10.32 8.02 -15.54
CA GLN A 865 10.12 7.72 -14.10
C GLN A 865 8.78 8.21 -13.50
N ARG A 866 8.08 9.17 -14.15
CA ARG A 866 6.86 9.79 -13.61
C ARG A 866 5.64 8.86 -13.50
N LYS A 867 5.75 7.59 -13.90
CA LYS A 867 4.65 6.61 -13.86
C LYS A 867 4.69 5.62 -12.68
N VAL A 868 5.79 5.57 -11.93
CA VAL A 868 6.03 4.53 -10.89
C VAL A 868 5.60 4.96 -9.48
N LEU A 869 5.72 6.25 -9.15
CA LEU A 869 5.53 6.75 -7.78
C LEU A 869 4.11 6.62 -7.19
N GLY A 870 3.06 6.51 -8.03
CA GLY A 870 1.67 6.61 -7.57
C GLY A 870 1.20 5.50 -6.61
N ALA A 871 1.88 4.35 -6.57
CA ALA A 871 1.40 3.15 -5.87
C ALA A 871 1.87 3.01 -4.41
N LEU A 872 2.92 3.72 -3.98
CA LEU A 872 3.64 3.39 -2.74
C LEU A 872 3.17 4.15 -1.48
N GLN A 873 2.44 5.25 -1.62
CA GLN A 873 2.15 6.15 -0.49
C GLN A 873 1.13 5.59 0.52
N GLY A 874 0.24 4.67 0.13
CA GLY A 874 -0.88 4.21 0.98
C GLY A 874 -0.53 3.18 2.07
N GLY A 875 0.61 2.49 1.98
CA GLY A 875 0.88 1.29 2.80
C GLY A 875 1.32 1.53 4.25
N SER A 876 1.99 2.65 4.53
CA SER A 876 2.77 2.80 5.77
C SER A 876 1.95 3.24 7.00
N GLU A 877 0.95 4.11 6.85
CA GLU A 877 0.25 4.69 8.01
C GLU A 877 -0.67 3.68 8.73
N ALA A 878 -1.36 2.84 7.96
CA ALA A 878 -2.27 1.81 8.49
C ALA A 878 -1.57 0.77 9.37
N THR A 879 -0.25 0.62 9.21
CA THR A 879 0.61 -0.32 9.94
C THR A 879 1.04 0.23 11.31
N MET A 880 1.04 1.56 11.50
CA MET A 880 1.67 2.19 12.68
C MET A 880 0.73 2.29 13.90
N GLN A 881 -0.54 2.69 13.71
CA GLN A 881 -1.53 2.73 14.82
C GLN A 881 -1.79 1.34 15.41
N ARG A 882 -1.48 0.29 14.63
CA ARG A 882 -1.54 -1.11 15.01
C ARG A 882 -0.46 -1.55 16.02
N LEU A 883 0.65 -0.81 16.14
CA LEU A 883 1.76 -1.12 17.06
C LEU A 883 1.46 -0.82 18.54
N LEU A 884 0.47 0.04 18.83
CA LEU A 884 0.28 0.59 20.18
C LEU A 884 -0.86 -0.07 20.95
N GLY A 885 -2.05 -0.20 20.35
CA GLY A 885 -3.27 -0.63 21.06
C GLY A 885 -3.23 -2.05 21.64
N ARG A 886 -2.29 -2.88 21.19
CA ARG A 886 -2.17 -4.30 21.59
C ARG A 886 -1.06 -4.53 22.61
N ILE A 887 0.03 -3.73 22.64
CA ILE A 887 1.00 -3.74 23.75
C ILE A 887 0.29 -3.47 25.08
N GLU A 888 -0.68 -2.54 25.08
CA GLU A 888 -1.50 -2.23 26.26
C GLU A 888 -2.46 -3.35 26.66
N ALA A 889 -2.71 -4.35 25.80
CA ALA A 889 -3.46 -5.57 26.16
C ALA A 889 -2.53 -6.68 26.66
N LEU A 890 -1.31 -6.71 26.12
CA LEU A 890 -0.22 -7.63 26.48
C LEU A 890 0.01 -7.65 28.00
N GLU A 891 0.09 -6.45 28.61
CA GLU A 891 0.31 -6.27 30.05
C GLU A 891 -0.88 -6.74 30.90
N ARG A 892 -2.12 -6.42 30.50
CA ARG A 892 -3.35 -6.77 31.25
C ARG A 892 -3.61 -8.27 31.31
N SER A 893 -3.30 -9.01 30.24
CA SER A 893 -3.42 -10.47 30.23
C SER A 893 -2.45 -11.13 31.23
N VAL A 894 -1.21 -10.64 31.31
CA VAL A 894 -0.15 -11.20 32.18
C VAL A 894 -0.46 -11.04 33.67
N GLU A 895 -1.04 -9.91 34.11
CA GLU A 895 -1.45 -9.75 35.52
C GLU A 895 -2.50 -10.77 35.96
N THR A 896 -3.51 -11.01 35.11
CA THR A 896 -4.63 -11.91 35.42
C THR A 896 -4.14 -13.36 35.53
N THR A 897 -3.38 -13.84 34.52
CA THR A 897 -2.83 -15.20 34.52
C THR A 897 -1.88 -15.47 35.69
N SER A 898 -1.08 -14.47 36.09
CA SER A 898 -0.15 -14.59 37.22
C SER A 898 -0.87 -14.79 38.56
N SER A 899 -2.00 -14.09 38.76
CA SER A 899 -2.86 -14.21 39.94
C SER A 899 -3.44 -15.62 40.10
N GLU A 900 -4.01 -16.18 39.02
CA GLU A 900 -4.65 -17.50 39.05
C GLU A 900 -3.62 -18.63 39.18
N ALA A 901 -2.47 -18.50 38.49
CA ALA A 901 -1.35 -19.43 38.66
C ALA A 901 -0.82 -19.44 40.10
N ALA A 902 -0.79 -18.31 40.80
CA ALA A 902 -0.43 -18.24 42.20
C ALA A 902 -1.48 -18.94 43.10
N ALA A 903 -2.77 -18.69 42.88
CA ALA A 903 -3.86 -19.33 43.62
C ALA A 903 -3.86 -20.87 43.45
N ALA A 904 -3.68 -21.36 42.23
CA ALA A 904 -3.57 -22.79 41.93
C ALA A 904 -2.36 -23.45 42.62
N ARG A 905 -1.17 -22.81 42.56
CA ARG A 905 0.05 -23.28 43.22
C ARG A 905 -0.10 -23.33 44.74
N GLU A 906 -0.80 -22.39 45.36
CA GLU A 906 -1.04 -22.44 46.81
C GLU A 906 -2.09 -23.49 47.19
N ALA A 907 -3.15 -23.68 46.40
CA ALA A 907 -4.12 -24.76 46.59
C ALA A 907 -3.46 -26.15 46.51
N ALA A 908 -2.57 -26.36 45.54
CA ALA A 908 -1.78 -27.59 45.42
C ALA A 908 -0.92 -27.85 46.67
N ARG A 909 -0.14 -26.85 47.12
CA ARG A 909 0.68 -26.94 48.35
C ARG A 909 -0.12 -27.22 49.62
N ARG A 910 -1.40 -26.81 49.69
CA ARG A 910 -2.31 -27.14 50.81
C ARG A 910 -2.79 -28.60 50.76
N GLN A 911 -3.00 -29.18 49.57
CA GLN A 911 -3.38 -30.59 49.42
C GLN A 911 -2.19 -31.54 49.56
N GLU A 912 -1.02 -31.18 49.02
CA GLU A 912 0.23 -31.92 49.18
C GLU A 912 0.56 -32.14 50.66
N LYS A 913 0.51 -31.07 51.48
CA LYS A 913 0.67 -31.18 52.94
C LYS A 913 -0.36 -32.09 53.63
N ARG A 914 -1.59 -32.19 53.10
CA ARG A 914 -2.62 -33.12 53.61
C ARG A 914 -2.33 -34.58 53.23
N ALA A 915 -1.89 -34.83 51.99
CA ALA A 915 -1.49 -36.16 51.54
C ALA A 915 -0.28 -36.67 52.34
N ASP A 916 0.69 -35.79 52.59
CA ASP A 916 1.89 -36.08 53.36
C ASP A 916 1.57 -36.35 54.85
N GLN A 917 0.64 -35.59 55.43
CA GLN A 917 0.13 -35.85 56.78
C GLN A 917 -0.61 -37.19 56.88
N LEU A 918 -1.43 -37.54 55.87
CA LEU A 918 -2.08 -38.86 55.80
C LEU A 918 -1.08 -40.02 55.65
N ARG A 919 -0.04 -39.85 54.82
CA ARG A 919 1.04 -40.85 54.67
C ARG A 919 1.74 -41.12 56.00
N ARG A 920 2.10 -40.08 56.75
CA ARG A 920 2.73 -40.22 58.07
C ARG A 920 1.83 -41.00 59.04
N THR A 921 0.53 -40.69 59.11
CA THR A 921 -0.41 -41.46 59.93
C THR A 921 -0.55 -42.93 59.48
N VAL A 922 -0.45 -43.23 58.17
CA VAL A 922 -0.44 -44.61 57.66
C VAL A 922 0.84 -45.36 58.06
N ASP A 923 1.99 -44.70 58.02
CA ASP A 923 3.26 -45.35 58.38
C ASP A 923 3.49 -45.44 59.91
N GLU A 924 2.95 -44.50 60.70
CA GLU A 924 2.82 -44.62 62.17
C GLU A 924 1.95 -45.84 62.55
N LEU A 925 0.83 -46.04 61.86
CA LEU A 925 -0.03 -47.23 62.01
C LEU A 925 0.64 -48.54 61.54
N ARG A 926 1.72 -48.47 60.74
CA ARG A 926 2.52 -49.63 60.33
C ARG A 926 3.68 -49.95 61.27
N GLN A 927 4.17 -48.97 62.05
CA GLN A 927 5.30 -49.14 62.97
C GLN A 927 4.89 -49.54 64.41
N THR A 928 3.59 -49.73 64.67
CA THR A 928 3.09 -50.13 65.99
C THR A 928 3.19 -51.65 66.18
N ASP A 929 4.39 -52.10 66.58
CA ASP A 929 4.88 -53.49 66.46
C ASP A 929 4.36 -54.51 67.51
N SER A 930 3.16 -54.30 68.08
CA SER A 930 2.66 -55.10 69.22
C SER A 930 1.13 -55.12 69.38
N VAL A 931 0.39 -55.31 68.28
CA VAL A 931 -1.08 -55.21 68.24
C VAL A 931 -1.74 -56.56 67.86
N SER A 932 -2.90 -56.89 68.45
CA SER A 932 -3.51 -58.23 68.30
C SER A 932 -4.19 -58.46 66.95
N VAL A 933 -4.43 -59.74 66.61
CA VAL A 933 -5.13 -60.17 65.38
C VAL A 933 -6.57 -59.62 65.28
N GLU A 934 -7.18 -59.29 66.42
CA GLU A 934 -8.52 -58.71 66.50
C GLU A 934 -8.50 -57.22 66.15
N GLU A 935 -7.59 -56.46 66.76
CA GLU A 935 -7.36 -55.04 66.47
C GLU A 935 -6.89 -54.81 65.03
N PHE A 936 -6.06 -55.71 64.48
CA PHE A 936 -5.62 -55.67 63.08
C PHE A 936 -6.80 -55.71 62.08
N ARG A 937 -7.95 -56.30 62.45
CA ARG A 937 -9.17 -56.24 61.63
C ARG A 937 -9.84 -54.86 61.68
N SER A 938 -9.80 -54.18 62.82
CA SER A 938 -10.29 -52.80 62.95
C SER A 938 -9.41 -51.85 62.13
N SER A 939 -8.09 -51.87 62.36
CA SER A 939 -7.13 -51.03 61.64
C SER A 939 -7.18 -51.27 60.13
N ARG A 940 -7.43 -52.50 59.66
CA ARG A 940 -7.60 -52.79 58.22
C ARG A 940 -8.84 -52.13 57.60
N ALA A 941 -9.89 -51.84 58.37
CA ALA A 941 -11.05 -51.11 57.86
C ALA A 941 -10.75 -49.61 57.70
N ASP A 942 -10.08 -49.00 58.69
CA ASP A 942 -9.76 -47.58 58.63
C ASP A 942 -8.55 -47.26 57.73
N ILE A 943 -7.53 -48.12 57.68
CA ILE A 943 -6.48 -48.07 56.64
C ILE A 943 -7.09 -48.15 55.25
N ARG A 944 -8.15 -48.94 55.04
CA ARG A 944 -8.87 -48.97 53.75
C ARG A 944 -9.58 -47.66 53.46
N LYS A 945 -10.34 -47.08 54.40
CA LYS A 945 -10.92 -45.72 54.24
C LYS A 945 -9.87 -44.65 53.95
N VAL A 946 -8.69 -44.75 54.57
CA VAL A 946 -7.59 -43.80 54.36
C VAL A 946 -6.93 -44.00 52.99
N ALA A 947 -6.76 -45.25 52.55
CA ALA A 947 -6.29 -45.59 51.20
C ALA A 947 -7.29 -45.16 50.11
N ASP A 948 -8.59 -45.42 50.29
CA ASP A 948 -9.66 -45.01 49.37
C ASP A 948 -9.72 -43.48 49.25
N ARG A 949 -9.51 -42.75 50.37
CA ARG A 949 -9.37 -41.27 50.37
C ARG A 949 -8.09 -40.79 49.69
N LEU A 950 -6.95 -41.46 49.88
CA LEU A 950 -5.70 -41.15 49.19
C LEU A 950 -5.83 -41.39 47.68
N ALA A 951 -6.51 -42.45 47.25
CA ALA A 951 -6.80 -42.72 45.84
C ALA A 951 -7.72 -41.65 45.22
N HIS A 952 -8.73 -41.18 45.96
CA HIS A 952 -9.56 -40.06 45.52
C HIS A 952 -8.76 -38.75 45.38
N VAL A 953 -7.90 -38.43 46.36
CA VAL A 953 -7.02 -37.24 46.29
C VAL A 953 -5.99 -37.36 45.16
N ALA A 954 -5.44 -38.56 44.92
CA ALA A 954 -4.55 -38.80 43.77
C ALA A 954 -5.28 -38.55 42.45
N SER A 955 -6.46 -39.13 42.24
CA SER A 955 -7.26 -38.91 41.03
C SER A 955 -7.67 -37.44 40.81
N ASP A 956 -7.94 -36.69 41.90
CA ASP A 956 -8.28 -35.26 41.82
C ASP A 956 -7.05 -34.35 41.63
N VAL A 957 -5.85 -34.90 41.80
CA VAL A 957 -4.56 -34.28 41.45
C VAL A 957 -4.20 -34.64 40.01
N GLU A 958 -4.30 -35.90 39.60
CA GLU A 958 -4.07 -36.37 38.23
C GLU A 958 -4.96 -35.60 37.23
N ARG A 959 -6.29 -35.58 37.42
CA ARG A 959 -7.21 -34.79 36.57
C ARG A 959 -6.93 -33.28 36.53
N ARG A 960 -6.25 -32.74 37.55
CA ARG A 960 -5.82 -31.33 37.56
C ARG A 960 -4.42 -31.12 37.00
N GLN A 961 -3.57 -32.15 37.00
CA GLN A 961 -2.33 -32.14 36.24
C GLN A 961 -2.62 -32.31 34.75
N GLU A 962 -3.55 -33.17 34.35
CA GLU A 962 -4.05 -33.29 32.97
C GLU A 962 -4.63 -31.97 32.48
N ALA A 963 -5.59 -31.35 33.19
CA ALA A 963 -6.14 -30.05 32.80
C ALA A 963 -5.09 -28.92 32.74
N VAL A 964 -4.08 -28.94 33.63
CA VAL A 964 -2.94 -28.01 33.54
C VAL A 964 -2.00 -28.36 32.40
N HIS A 965 -1.88 -29.63 32.00
CA HIS A 965 -1.05 -30.08 30.89
C HIS A 965 -1.68 -29.79 29.52
N GLU A 966 -3.01 -29.91 29.40
CA GLU A 966 -3.78 -29.47 28.22
C GLU A 966 -3.72 -27.94 28.06
N LEU A 967 -3.87 -27.17 29.14
CA LEU A 967 -3.53 -25.74 29.12
C LEU A 967 -2.07 -25.53 28.69
N ILE A 968 -1.14 -26.31 29.25
CA ILE A 968 0.29 -26.26 28.91
C ILE A 968 0.60 -26.85 27.51
N GLN A 969 -0.39 -27.36 26.77
CA GLN A 969 -0.27 -27.58 25.33
C GLN A 969 -0.91 -26.46 24.49
N ALA A 970 -1.63 -25.48 25.03
CA ALA A 970 -2.47 -24.58 24.23
C ALA A 970 -2.16 -23.05 24.26
N ARG A 971 -1.15 -22.50 24.99
CA ARG A 971 -0.37 -21.34 24.37
C ARG A 971 0.63 -21.99 23.49
N ASP A 972 1.09 -23.16 23.88
CA ASP A 972 2.22 -23.71 23.23
C ASP A 972 1.80 -24.26 21.84
N GLN A 973 0.57 -24.76 21.61
CA GLN A 973 0.00 -24.92 20.24
C GLN A 973 -0.30 -23.57 19.57
N ARG A 974 0.04 -22.48 20.24
CA ARG A 974 0.03 -21.12 19.75
C ARG A 974 1.43 -20.59 19.49
N PHE A 975 2.29 -21.60 19.27
CA PHE A 975 3.26 -21.88 18.23
C PHE A 975 2.78 -22.96 17.18
N ASP A 976 1.70 -22.65 16.46
CA ASP A 976 1.24 -23.19 15.15
C ASP A 976 0.99 -22.12 14.02
N ASN A 977 0.02 -21.18 14.06
CA ASN A 977 -0.21 -19.91 13.24
C ASN A 977 -0.03 -18.30 13.63
N ASP A 978 0.31 -17.58 14.82
CA ASP A 978 0.87 -16.26 15.60
C ASP A 978 2.32 -15.49 16.03
N GLU A 979 3.71 -15.49 15.92
CA GLU A 979 5.03 -16.10 15.35
C GLU A 979 5.40 -16.25 13.83
N HIS A 980 5.32 -17.38 13.10
CA HIS A 980 5.97 -17.59 11.79
C HIS A 980 5.91 -16.53 10.70
N ALA A 981 4.75 -15.90 10.51
CA ALA A 981 4.62 -14.84 9.55
C ALA A 981 5.74 -13.86 9.78
N ILE A 982 6.16 -13.55 10.99
CA ILE A 982 7.37 -12.80 11.27
C ILE A 982 8.52 -13.21 10.29
N GLN A 983 8.76 -14.50 10.03
CA GLN A 983 9.67 -14.93 8.95
C GLN A 983 9.27 -14.55 7.54
N ARG A 984 8.00 -14.80 7.19
CA ARG A 984 7.38 -14.26 5.99
C ARG A 984 7.17 -12.72 6.08
N LEU A 985 7.66 -12.00 7.11
CA LEU A 985 7.77 -10.54 7.26
C LEU A 985 9.22 -10.02 7.12
N GLY A 986 10.26 -10.80 7.42
CA GLY A 986 11.65 -10.28 7.37
C GLY A 986 12.10 -9.88 5.97
N ARG A 987 12.24 -10.90 5.12
CA ARG A 987 12.67 -10.79 3.72
C ARG A 987 11.74 -9.98 2.78
N ASP A 988 10.55 -9.62 3.24
CA ASP A 988 9.58 -8.71 2.61
C ASP A 988 10.12 -7.36 3.03
N LEU A 989 10.05 -7.00 4.32
CA LEU A 989 10.47 -5.65 4.73
C LEU A 989 11.86 -5.32 4.19
N GLU A 990 12.78 -6.28 4.19
CA GLU A 990 14.04 -6.24 3.44
C GLU A 990 13.82 -5.97 1.93
N ALA A 991 13.17 -6.82 1.13
CA ALA A 991 13.14 -6.64 -0.33
C ALA A 991 12.44 -5.37 -0.89
N VAL A 992 11.40 -4.73 -0.31
CA VAL A 992 11.06 -3.30 -0.65
C VAL A 992 11.91 -2.27 0.10
N LEU A 993 12.56 -2.55 1.25
CA LEU A 993 13.60 -1.62 1.75
C LEU A 993 14.85 -1.65 0.85
N GLU A 994 15.10 -2.76 0.15
CA GLU A 994 16.16 -2.95 -0.84
C GLU A 994 15.71 -2.55 -2.24
N ALA A 995 14.44 -2.74 -2.62
CA ALA A 995 13.88 -2.16 -3.84
C ALA A 995 13.80 -0.63 -3.72
N ALA A 996 13.46 -0.07 -2.56
CA ALA A 996 13.62 1.37 -2.31
C ALA A 996 15.09 1.83 -2.34
N ARG A 997 16.08 0.93 -2.28
CA ARG A 997 17.49 1.24 -2.54
C ARG A 997 17.88 1.03 -4.02
N LEU A 998 17.30 0.03 -4.70
CA LEU A 998 17.57 -0.34 -6.10
C LEU A 998 16.83 0.55 -7.13
N VAL A 999 15.57 0.90 -6.86
CA VAL A 999 14.79 1.96 -7.55
C VAL A 999 15.46 3.34 -7.40
N HIS A 1000 16.47 3.43 -6.54
CA HIS A 1000 17.28 4.62 -6.29
C HIS A 1000 18.77 4.44 -6.71
N ALA A 1001 19.10 3.35 -7.41
CA ALA A 1001 20.44 3.01 -7.91
C ALA A 1001 20.61 3.25 -9.43
N PRO A 1002 21.85 3.34 -9.97
CA PRO A 1002 22.08 3.72 -11.37
C PRO A 1002 21.99 2.56 -12.38
N ILE A 1003 21.27 2.77 -13.47
CA ILE A 1003 21.10 1.87 -14.62
C ILE A 1003 22.02 2.34 -15.78
N PRO A 1004 22.66 1.44 -16.56
CA PRO A 1004 23.49 1.83 -17.71
C PRO A 1004 22.65 2.24 -18.94
N GLU A 1005 23.22 3.11 -19.77
CA GLU A 1005 22.60 3.60 -21.00
C GLU A 1005 22.32 2.46 -21.99
N GLY A 1006 21.15 2.48 -22.63
CA GLY A 1006 20.70 1.40 -23.52
C GLY A 1006 20.23 0.13 -22.81
N GLY A 1007 20.16 0.11 -21.47
CA GLY A 1007 19.61 -1.00 -20.68
C GLY A 1007 18.26 -0.67 -20.01
N ASP A 1008 17.40 -1.69 -19.85
CA ASP A 1008 16.14 -1.65 -19.11
C ASP A 1008 16.05 -2.77 -18.07
N VAL A 1009 15.29 -2.56 -16.99
CA VAL A 1009 15.15 -3.52 -15.88
C VAL A 1009 13.77 -4.19 -15.94
N VAL A 1010 13.75 -5.49 -16.22
CA VAL A 1010 12.54 -6.29 -16.41
C VAL A 1010 12.50 -7.46 -15.44
N VAL A 1011 11.42 -7.54 -14.66
CA VAL A 1011 11.12 -8.72 -13.83
C VAL A 1011 10.60 -9.85 -14.73
N CYS A 1012 11.21 -11.02 -14.67
CA CYS A 1012 10.89 -12.22 -15.45
C CYS A 1012 11.18 -13.51 -14.64
N ASP A 1013 10.93 -14.68 -15.24
CA ASP A 1013 11.18 -15.99 -14.62
C ASP A 1013 12.67 -16.25 -14.28
N ALA A 1014 13.61 -15.66 -15.02
CA ALA A 1014 15.04 -15.66 -14.70
C ALA A 1014 15.42 -14.66 -13.57
N GLY A 1015 14.57 -13.69 -13.25
CA GLY A 1015 14.75 -12.72 -12.16
C GLY A 1015 14.48 -11.27 -12.56
N VAL A 1016 15.03 -10.33 -11.79
CA VAL A 1016 15.13 -8.90 -12.14
C VAL A 1016 16.30 -8.76 -13.13
N LEU A 1017 16.05 -8.97 -14.42
CA LEU A 1017 17.08 -8.85 -15.45
C LEU A 1017 17.22 -7.41 -15.93
N LEU A 1018 18.45 -6.94 -15.94
CA LEU A 1018 18.89 -5.81 -16.74
C LEU A 1018 19.21 -6.32 -18.16
N LEU A 1019 18.47 -5.84 -19.14
CA LEU A 1019 18.52 -6.27 -20.56
C LEU A 1019 18.92 -5.08 -21.45
N PRO A 1020 19.65 -5.28 -22.56
CA PRO A 1020 19.80 -4.26 -23.59
C PRO A 1020 18.45 -3.97 -24.27
N VAL A 1021 18.30 -2.76 -24.82
CA VAL A 1021 17.11 -2.37 -25.58
C VAL A 1021 17.22 -2.83 -27.03
N ASP A 1022 16.39 -3.81 -27.39
CA ASP A 1022 16.25 -4.34 -28.75
C ASP A 1022 14.78 -4.52 -29.16
N ASP A 1023 14.53 -4.93 -30.41
CA ASP A 1023 13.18 -5.21 -30.94
C ASP A 1023 12.73 -6.67 -30.70
N VAL A 1024 13.56 -7.52 -30.08
CA VAL A 1024 13.38 -8.98 -30.06
C VAL A 1024 13.29 -9.53 -28.64
N MET A 1025 14.38 -9.53 -27.88
CA MET A 1025 14.42 -10.13 -26.53
C MET A 1025 13.69 -9.28 -25.49
N LEU A 1026 13.92 -7.96 -25.49
CA LEU A 1026 13.31 -7.06 -24.50
C LEU A 1026 11.77 -6.96 -24.62
N PRO A 1027 11.17 -6.78 -25.81
CA PRO A 1027 9.72 -6.74 -25.95
C PRO A 1027 9.08 -8.10 -25.62
N TRP A 1028 9.74 -9.19 -26.01
CA TRP A 1028 9.27 -10.54 -25.73
C TRP A 1028 9.27 -10.85 -24.23
N ILE A 1029 10.36 -10.57 -23.51
CA ILE A 1029 10.43 -10.79 -22.05
C ILE A 1029 9.50 -9.83 -21.29
N ARG A 1030 9.34 -8.57 -21.71
CA ARG A 1030 8.34 -7.66 -21.10
C ARG A 1030 6.91 -8.21 -21.19
N HIS A 1031 6.57 -8.94 -22.26
CA HIS A 1031 5.23 -9.49 -22.50
C HIS A 1031 5.04 -10.91 -21.93
N HIS A 1032 5.90 -11.86 -22.34
CA HIS A 1032 5.80 -13.28 -21.98
C HIS A 1032 6.56 -13.66 -20.70
N ARG A 1033 7.33 -12.73 -20.12
CA ARG A 1033 8.07 -12.88 -18.85
C ARG A 1033 9.04 -14.07 -18.80
N SER A 1034 9.41 -14.56 -19.99
CA SER A 1034 10.25 -15.72 -20.27
C SER A 1034 10.79 -15.64 -21.70
N TRP A 1035 11.76 -16.47 -22.05
CA TRP A 1035 12.42 -16.56 -23.36
C TRP A 1035 12.71 -18.03 -23.71
N GLU A 1036 12.57 -18.38 -25.00
CA GLU A 1036 12.84 -19.72 -25.57
C GLU A 1036 12.35 -20.90 -24.70
N GLN A 1037 11.07 -20.83 -24.31
CA GLN A 1037 10.54 -21.60 -23.18
C GLN A 1037 10.68 -23.13 -23.34
N ASP A 1038 10.55 -23.67 -24.56
CA ASP A 1038 10.68 -25.11 -24.81
C ASP A 1038 12.14 -25.59 -24.79
N GLU A 1039 13.08 -24.75 -25.25
CA GLU A 1039 14.52 -25.04 -25.13
C GLU A 1039 15.00 -24.89 -23.68
N ALA A 1040 14.55 -23.87 -22.95
CA ALA A 1040 14.84 -23.70 -21.52
C ALA A 1040 14.30 -24.88 -20.69
N GLN A 1041 13.11 -25.40 -21.04
CA GLN A 1041 12.57 -26.64 -20.47
C GLN A 1041 13.41 -27.87 -20.84
N LEU A 1042 13.83 -28.02 -22.10
CA LEU A 1042 14.67 -29.15 -22.53
C LEU A 1042 16.04 -29.12 -21.86
N LEU A 1043 16.71 -27.97 -21.80
CA LEU A 1043 17.97 -27.77 -21.07
C LEU A 1043 17.81 -28.14 -19.58
N THR A 1044 16.72 -27.71 -18.95
CA THR A 1044 16.38 -28.09 -17.57
C THR A 1044 16.22 -29.61 -17.42
N GLN A 1045 15.51 -30.27 -18.33
CA GLN A 1045 15.35 -31.73 -18.33
C GLN A 1045 16.67 -32.48 -18.58
N LEU A 1046 17.55 -31.99 -19.47
CA LEU A 1046 18.82 -32.61 -19.79
C LEU A 1046 19.84 -32.44 -18.63
N ALA A 1047 19.92 -31.25 -18.03
CA ALA A 1047 20.74 -31.00 -16.84
C ALA A 1047 20.36 -31.94 -15.66
N GLN A 1048 19.06 -32.23 -15.51
CA GLN A 1048 18.58 -33.17 -14.49
C GLN A 1048 18.91 -34.65 -14.81
N ARG A 1049 19.12 -35.02 -16.08
CA ARG A 1049 19.57 -36.38 -16.46
C ARG A 1049 21.04 -36.61 -16.16
N ARG A 1050 21.89 -35.58 -16.26
CA ARG A 1050 23.34 -35.65 -16.01
C ARG A 1050 23.82 -34.45 -15.18
N PRO A 1051 23.81 -34.54 -13.84
CA PRO A 1051 24.40 -33.52 -12.97
C PRO A 1051 25.90 -33.34 -13.26
N GLY A 1052 26.34 -32.09 -13.37
CA GLY A 1052 27.70 -31.73 -13.77
C GLY A 1052 27.83 -30.26 -14.17
N ALA A 1053 28.93 -29.91 -14.83
CA ALA A 1053 29.11 -28.55 -15.34
C ALA A 1053 28.19 -28.27 -16.55
N PHE A 1054 27.66 -27.05 -16.62
CA PHE A 1054 26.94 -26.52 -17.77
C PHE A 1054 27.85 -25.56 -18.55
N LEU A 1055 27.92 -25.77 -19.87
CA LEU A 1055 28.53 -24.84 -20.82
C LEU A 1055 27.42 -24.08 -21.55
N ASP A 1056 27.39 -22.76 -21.39
CA ASP A 1056 26.45 -21.84 -22.04
C ASP A 1056 27.26 -21.03 -23.08
N LEU A 1057 27.28 -21.47 -24.34
CA LEU A 1057 28.10 -20.87 -25.40
C LEU A 1057 27.25 -19.95 -26.28
N GLY A 1058 27.44 -18.63 -26.13
CA GLY A 1058 26.46 -17.63 -26.57
C GLY A 1058 25.54 -17.20 -25.41
N ALA A 1059 26.10 -17.05 -24.20
CA ALA A 1059 25.33 -16.84 -22.97
C ALA A 1059 24.55 -15.52 -22.92
N HIS A 1060 24.87 -14.56 -23.79
CA HIS A 1060 24.21 -13.26 -23.92
C HIS A 1060 24.11 -12.53 -22.56
N VAL A 1061 22.93 -12.01 -22.22
CA VAL A 1061 22.58 -11.38 -20.93
C VAL A 1061 22.50 -12.35 -19.74
N GLY A 1062 22.76 -13.64 -19.97
CA GLY A 1062 22.69 -14.68 -18.95
C GLY A 1062 21.32 -15.26 -18.67
N TYR A 1063 20.34 -15.12 -19.58
CA TYR A 1063 18.98 -15.63 -19.36
C TYR A 1063 18.98 -17.14 -19.09
N HIS A 1064 19.57 -17.95 -19.98
CA HIS A 1064 19.60 -19.42 -19.84
C HIS A 1064 20.45 -19.86 -18.64
N THR A 1065 21.62 -19.24 -18.42
CA THR A 1065 22.43 -19.39 -17.20
C THR A 1065 21.62 -19.12 -15.91
N LEU A 1066 20.91 -17.99 -15.81
CA LEU A 1066 20.15 -17.62 -14.59
C LEU A 1066 18.90 -18.46 -14.41
N ASN A 1067 18.17 -18.75 -15.49
CA ASN A 1067 17.03 -19.67 -15.46
C ASN A 1067 17.52 -21.04 -14.96
N LEU A 1068 18.55 -21.63 -15.57
CA LEU A 1068 19.04 -22.95 -15.18
C LEU A 1068 19.62 -22.99 -13.75
N LEU A 1069 20.27 -21.93 -13.26
CA LEU A 1069 20.77 -21.84 -11.86
C LEU A 1069 19.66 -21.62 -10.80
N ARG A 1070 18.50 -21.09 -11.20
CA ARG A 1070 17.32 -20.94 -10.34
C ARG A 1070 16.42 -22.19 -10.41
N SER A 1071 16.34 -22.81 -11.59
CA SER A 1071 15.46 -23.94 -11.93
C SER A 1071 16.11 -25.33 -11.75
N SER A 1072 17.44 -25.45 -11.68
CA SER A 1072 18.14 -26.75 -11.61
C SER A 1072 19.35 -26.74 -10.68
N SER A 1073 19.21 -27.40 -9.52
CA SER A 1073 20.34 -27.69 -8.61
C SER A 1073 21.22 -28.86 -9.06
N ALA A 1074 21.03 -29.39 -10.28
CA ALA A 1074 21.89 -30.42 -10.87
C ALA A 1074 23.12 -29.82 -11.56
N VAL A 1075 23.11 -28.51 -11.85
CA VAL A 1075 24.25 -27.77 -12.37
C VAL A 1075 25.23 -27.50 -11.22
N THR A 1076 26.43 -28.07 -11.30
CA THR A 1076 27.43 -27.96 -10.23
C THR A 1076 28.35 -26.75 -10.39
N ASN A 1077 28.50 -26.24 -11.61
CA ASN A 1077 29.20 -25.01 -11.98
C ASN A 1077 28.76 -24.60 -13.40
N VAL A 1078 28.75 -23.30 -13.71
CA VAL A 1078 28.49 -22.78 -15.06
C VAL A 1078 29.76 -22.16 -15.64
N VAL A 1079 30.06 -22.48 -16.89
CA VAL A 1079 31.01 -21.73 -17.71
C VAL A 1079 30.20 -21.06 -18.81
N ALA A 1080 29.91 -19.78 -18.60
CA ALA A 1080 29.15 -18.95 -19.52
C ALA A 1080 30.14 -18.22 -20.43
N VAL A 1081 30.03 -18.43 -21.73
CA VAL A 1081 30.95 -17.89 -22.74
C VAL A 1081 30.16 -16.91 -23.60
N GLU A 1082 30.59 -15.65 -23.59
CA GLU A 1082 30.00 -14.56 -24.37
C GLU A 1082 31.10 -13.80 -25.10
N ALA A 1083 30.88 -13.52 -26.38
CA ALA A 1083 31.88 -12.91 -27.26
C ALA A 1083 31.81 -11.37 -27.27
N ASP A 1084 30.62 -10.79 -27.02
CA ASP A 1084 30.47 -9.33 -26.89
C ASP A 1084 30.70 -8.85 -25.44
N PRO A 1085 31.64 -7.90 -25.20
CA PRO A 1085 31.91 -7.37 -23.86
C PRO A 1085 30.73 -6.67 -23.17
N THR A 1086 29.80 -6.08 -23.91
CA THR A 1086 28.64 -5.37 -23.35
C THR A 1086 27.60 -6.36 -22.84
N ASN A 1087 27.28 -7.40 -23.62
CA ASN A 1087 26.42 -8.50 -23.20
C ASN A 1087 27.03 -9.26 -22.00
N ALA A 1088 28.36 -9.50 -22.02
CA ALA A 1088 29.09 -10.05 -20.88
C ALA A 1088 29.03 -9.17 -19.61
N GLU A 1089 28.89 -7.84 -19.74
CA GLU A 1089 28.66 -6.96 -18.58
C GLU A 1089 27.22 -7.05 -18.05
N PHE A 1090 26.21 -7.10 -18.92
CA PHE A 1090 24.81 -7.33 -18.53
C PHE A 1090 24.67 -8.65 -17.74
N LEU A 1091 25.22 -9.75 -18.26
CA LEU A 1091 25.31 -11.06 -17.60
C LEU A 1091 25.89 -10.96 -16.18
N ARG A 1092 27.05 -10.30 -15.99
CA ARG A 1092 27.69 -10.15 -14.67
C ARG A 1092 26.85 -9.32 -13.69
N ARG A 1093 26.19 -8.26 -14.17
CA ARG A 1093 25.27 -7.44 -13.35
C ARG A 1093 24.04 -8.24 -12.94
N ASN A 1094 23.45 -8.99 -13.88
CA ASN A 1094 22.29 -9.84 -13.64
C ASN A 1094 22.57 -10.95 -12.60
N LEU A 1095 23.72 -11.60 -12.69
CA LEU A 1095 24.17 -12.57 -11.69
C LEU A 1095 24.30 -11.94 -10.29
N THR A 1096 24.86 -10.72 -10.21
CA THR A 1096 25.10 -10.01 -8.93
C THR A 1096 23.81 -9.54 -8.26
N VAL A 1097 22.77 -9.20 -9.04
CA VAL A 1097 21.47 -8.75 -8.51
C VAL A 1097 20.55 -9.93 -8.14
N ASN A 1098 20.62 -11.05 -8.86
CA ASN A 1098 19.65 -12.14 -8.73
C ASN A 1098 20.13 -13.35 -7.92
N LEU A 1099 21.42 -13.44 -7.60
CA LEU A 1099 22.00 -14.54 -6.85
C LEU A 1099 22.79 -14.02 -5.63
N PRO A 1100 22.62 -14.61 -4.43
CA PRO A 1100 23.51 -14.36 -3.31
C PRO A 1100 24.97 -14.63 -3.70
N THR A 1101 25.91 -13.93 -3.05
CA THR A 1101 27.35 -13.96 -3.36
C THR A 1101 27.90 -15.38 -3.54
N GLU A 1102 27.51 -16.32 -2.68
CA GLU A 1102 27.92 -17.73 -2.74
C GLU A 1102 27.46 -18.45 -4.02
N ARG A 1103 26.26 -18.14 -4.54
CA ARG A 1103 25.74 -18.68 -5.81
C ARG A 1103 26.34 -17.97 -7.02
N SER A 1104 26.60 -16.66 -6.95
CA SER A 1104 27.30 -15.95 -8.04
C SER A 1104 28.71 -16.52 -8.29
N GLY A 1105 29.36 -17.06 -7.25
CA GLY A 1105 30.66 -17.73 -7.34
C GLY A 1105 30.67 -19.06 -8.10
N LEU A 1106 29.49 -19.61 -8.47
CA LEU A 1106 29.36 -20.82 -9.27
C LEU A 1106 29.42 -20.55 -10.79
N VAL A 1107 29.57 -19.29 -11.21
CA VAL A 1107 29.54 -18.89 -12.63
C VAL A 1107 30.87 -18.27 -13.05
N SER A 1108 31.52 -18.91 -14.02
CA SER A 1108 32.71 -18.38 -14.69
C SER A 1108 32.31 -17.75 -16.01
N VAL A 1109 32.31 -16.41 -16.08
CA VAL A 1109 31.98 -15.64 -17.29
C VAL A 1109 33.24 -15.40 -18.11
N LEU A 1110 33.38 -16.08 -19.24
CA LEU A 1110 34.49 -15.95 -20.19
C LEU A 1110 34.10 -15.00 -21.33
N GLU A 1111 34.86 -13.92 -21.49
CA GLU A 1111 34.67 -12.87 -22.50
C GLU A 1111 35.49 -13.20 -23.75
N ALA A 1112 34.99 -14.13 -24.56
CA ALA A 1112 35.67 -14.72 -25.72
C ALA A 1112 34.69 -15.48 -26.63
N ALA A 1113 35.06 -15.70 -27.89
CA ALA A 1113 34.36 -16.63 -28.78
C ALA A 1113 34.87 -18.07 -28.57
N ALA A 1114 33.96 -19.02 -28.30
CA ALA A 1114 34.27 -20.45 -28.29
C ALA A 1114 34.54 -20.93 -29.72
N TRP A 1115 35.68 -21.58 -29.97
CA TRP A 1115 36.12 -21.91 -31.33
C TRP A 1115 37.00 -23.17 -31.42
N ASP A 1116 37.27 -23.65 -32.64
CA ASP A 1116 38.12 -24.82 -32.90
C ASP A 1116 39.62 -24.58 -32.61
N THR A 1117 40.03 -23.31 -32.53
CA THR A 1117 41.42 -22.87 -32.43
C THR A 1117 41.57 -21.55 -31.66
N ASP A 1118 42.65 -21.44 -30.90
CA ASP A 1118 43.04 -20.20 -30.21
C ASP A 1118 43.54 -19.14 -31.20
N GLY A 1119 43.04 -17.91 -31.09
CA GLY A 1119 43.28 -16.88 -32.10
C GLY A 1119 42.52 -15.59 -31.86
N ASN A 1120 42.22 -14.88 -32.95
CA ASN A 1120 41.35 -13.69 -32.94
C ASN A 1120 40.41 -13.79 -34.15
N LEU A 1121 39.13 -13.50 -33.94
CA LEU A 1121 38.07 -13.56 -34.95
C LEU A 1121 37.43 -12.18 -35.13
N VAL A 1122 36.79 -11.97 -36.27
CA VAL A 1122 35.89 -10.83 -36.46
C VAL A 1122 34.48 -11.24 -36.02
N LEU A 1123 33.94 -10.54 -35.03
CA LEU A 1123 32.53 -10.57 -34.68
C LEU A 1123 31.82 -9.47 -35.46
N ALA A 1124 30.79 -9.83 -36.22
CA ALA A 1124 29.94 -8.92 -36.96
C ALA A 1124 28.51 -9.01 -36.42
N HIS A 1125 27.97 -7.88 -35.99
CA HIS A 1125 26.55 -7.73 -35.66
C HIS A 1125 25.78 -7.47 -36.96
N THR A 1126 24.81 -8.31 -37.32
CA THR A 1126 24.19 -8.29 -38.67
C THR A 1126 22.80 -7.66 -38.74
N ASP A 1127 22.07 -7.55 -37.63
CA ASP A 1127 20.87 -6.71 -37.50
C ASP A 1127 20.95 -5.88 -36.22
N GLU A 1128 21.09 -4.55 -36.36
CA GLU A 1128 21.20 -3.58 -35.26
C GLU A 1128 20.02 -3.62 -34.27
N ARG A 1129 18.94 -4.35 -34.59
CA ARG A 1129 17.70 -4.46 -33.80
C ARG A 1129 17.57 -5.75 -32.99
N ASN A 1130 18.50 -6.69 -33.12
CA ASN A 1130 18.53 -7.94 -32.32
C ASN A 1130 19.84 -8.01 -31.52
N SER A 1131 19.78 -7.86 -30.21
CA SER A 1131 20.99 -7.85 -29.35
C SER A 1131 21.80 -9.16 -29.38
N GLY A 1132 21.18 -10.27 -29.82
CA GLY A 1132 21.83 -11.58 -29.96
C GLY A 1132 22.43 -11.92 -31.33
N ASP A 1133 22.19 -11.15 -32.41
CA ASP A 1133 22.60 -11.52 -33.79
C ASP A 1133 24.10 -11.26 -34.08
N HIS A 1134 24.98 -11.89 -33.30
CA HIS A 1134 26.43 -11.77 -33.37
C HIS A 1134 27.07 -12.95 -34.12
N ARG A 1135 27.57 -12.70 -35.34
CA ARG A 1135 28.07 -13.75 -36.25
C ARG A 1135 29.57 -13.63 -36.47
N VAL A 1136 30.29 -14.75 -36.39
CA VAL A 1136 31.73 -14.84 -36.71
C VAL A 1136 31.95 -14.88 -38.22
N ARG A 1137 32.94 -14.11 -38.70
CA ARG A 1137 33.46 -14.15 -40.08
C ARG A 1137 34.99 -14.11 -40.11
N GLU A 1138 35.56 -14.57 -41.23
CA GLU A 1138 37.00 -14.43 -41.55
C GLU A 1138 37.38 -12.94 -41.77
N PRO A 1139 38.61 -12.49 -41.42
CA PRO A 1139 38.98 -11.08 -41.53
C PRO A 1139 39.14 -10.60 -42.99
N ASP A 1140 38.10 -9.94 -43.53
CA ASP A 1140 38.08 -9.39 -44.90
C ASP A 1140 38.80 -8.04 -45.05
N GLY A 1141 39.14 -7.40 -43.93
CA GLY A 1141 39.80 -6.08 -43.86
C GLY A 1141 38.85 -4.91 -43.59
N THR A 1142 37.57 -5.15 -43.32
CA THR A 1142 36.64 -4.14 -42.79
C THR A 1142 36.92 -3.81 -41.31
N ALA A 1143 36.36 -2.69 -40.83
CA ALA A 1143 36.55 -2.23 -39.45
C ALA A 1143 35.41 -2.74 -38.55
N ALA A 1144 35.55 -3.98 -38.08
CA ALA A 1144 34.60 -4.68 -37.21
C ALA A 1144 35.24 -5.09 -35.87
N LEU A 1145 34.45 -5.66 -34.95
CA LEU A 1145 34.90 -6.01 -33.60
C LEU A 1145 35.83 -7.23 -33.63
N MET A 1146 37.08 -7.06 -33.20
CA MET A 1146 38.02 -8.17 -33.02
C MET A 1146 37.83 -8.79 -31.63
N VAL A 1147 37.44 -10.06 -31.58
CA VAL A 1147 37.28 -10.84 -30.34
C VAL A 1147 38.33 -11.94 -30.26
N GLN A 1148 38.75 -12.31 -29.05
CA GLN A 1148 39.64 -13.46 -28.85
C GLN A 1148 38.86 -14.76 -29.10
N SER A 1149 39.44 -15.70 -29.85
CA SER A 1149 38.92 -17.06 -29.97
C SER A 1149 39.67 -17.99 -29.01
N VAL A 1150 38.93 -18.91 -28.39
CA VAL A 1150 39.45 -19.85 -27.38
C VAL A 1150 38.99 -21.25 -27.71
N ARG A 1151 39.94 -22.19 -27.82
CA ARG A 1151 39.64 -23.62 -27.80
C ARG A 1151 39.35 -24.05 -26.36
N LEU A 1152 38.14 -24.56 -26.13
CA LEU A 1152 37.68 -24.90 -24.78
C LEU A 1152 38.27 -26.22 -24.26
N ASP A 1153 38.60 -27.17 -25.15
CA ASP A 1153 39.41 -28.33 -24.80
C ASP A 1153 40.78 -27.91 -24.23
N GLY A 1154 41.05 -28.32 -23.00
CA GLY A 1154 42.28 -27.95 -22.28
C GLY A 1154 42.15 -26.74 -21.36
N SER A 1155 41.04 -25.98 -21.44
CA SER A 1155 40.77 -24.86 -20.54
C SER A 1155 40.66 -25.31 -19.08
N THR A 1156 41.28 -24.55 -18.17
CA THR A 1156 41.25 -24.81 -16.72
C THR A 1156 39.85 -24.79 -16.13
N ASP A 1157 38.92 -24.09 -16.77
CA ASP A 1157 37.56 -23.90 -16.27
C ASP A 1157 36.64 -25.03 -16.74
N VAL A 1158 36.95 -25.64 -17.89
CA VAL A 1158 36.27 -26.82 -18.46
C VAL A 1158 36.84 -28.14 -17.90
N LEU A 1159 38.13 -28.19 -17.55
CA LEU A 1159 38.77 -29.37 -16.97
C LEU A 1159 38.51 -29.58 -15.46
N ARG A 1160 37.82 -28.66 -14.77
CA ARG A 1160 37.58 -28.73 -13.31
C ARG A 1160 36.62 -29.85 -12.90
N GLN A 1161 35.59 -30.12 -13.71
CA GLN A 1161 34.53 -31.10 -13.42
C GLN A 1161 34.03 -31.71 -14.73
N PRO A 1162 33.40 -32.91 -14.71
CA PRO A 1162 32.74 -33.45 -15.89
C PRO A 1162 31.62 -32.53 -16.40
N VAL A 1163 31.55 -32.35 -17.71
CA VAL A 1163 30.47 -31.61 -18.37
C VAL A 1163 29.23 -32.50 -18.44
N GLY A 1164 28.08 -31.99 -17.96
CA GLY A 1164 26.79 -32.67 -18.04
C GLY A 1164 25.97 -32.24 -19.25
N LEU A 1165 26.00 -30.94 -19.56
CA LEU A 1165 25.17 -30.29 -20.58
C LEU A 1165 25.93 -29.17 -21.30
N VAL A 1166 25.66 -28.99 -22.60
CA VAL A 1166 26.12 -27.86 -23.41
C VAL A 1166 24.91 -27.23 -24.14
N LYS A 1167 24.70 -25.91 -24.03
CA LYS A 1167 23.97 -25.13 -25.05
C LYS A 1167 25.02 -24.50 -25.96
N THR A 1168 24.83 -24.57 -27.26
CA THR A 1168 25.47 -23.64 -28.21
C THR A 1168 24.41 -22.85 -28.94
N ASP A 1169 24.67 -21.57 -29.09
CA ASP A 1169 23.83 -20.59 -29.78
C ASP A 1169 24.74 -19.55 -30.39
N LEU A 1170 25.33 -19.89 -31.53
CA LEU A 1170 26.36 -19.06 -32.19
C LEU A 1170 25.92 -18.67 -33.61
N GLN A 1171 24.60 -18.58 -33.81
CA GLN A 1171 23.95 -18.05 -35.01
C GLN A 1171 24.48 -18.70 -36.31
N GLY A 1172 24.53 -20.04 -36.30
CA GLY A 1172 25.04 -20.87 -37.39
C GLY A 1172 26.58 -21.04 -37.41
N ARG A 1173 27.24 -21.03 -36.24
CA ARG A 1173 28.70 -21.28 -36.09
C ARG A 1173 29.04 -22.38 -35.08
N ASP A 1174 28.02 -22.99 -34.51
CA ASP A 1174 27.99 -24.01 -33.47
C ASP A 1174 28.94 -25.18 -33.73
N HIS A 1175 29.04 -25.64 -34.99
CA HIS A 1175 29.92 -26.73 -35.38
C HIS A 1175 31.41 -26.45 -35.12
N ARG A 1176 31.83 -25.18 -35.14
CA ARG A 1176 33.21 -24.77 -34.85
C ARG A 1176 33.49 -24.71 -33.35
N ALA A 1177 32.55 -24.25 -32.53
CA ALA A 1177 32.66 -24.33 -31.08
C ALA A 1177 32.67 -25.78 -30.58
N LEU A 1178 31.82 -26.64 -31.15
CA LEU A 1178 31.79 -28.07 -30.82
C LEU A 1178 33.05 -28.81 -31.28
N ALA A 1179 33.63 -28.46 -32.43
CA ALA A 1179 34.96 -28.97 -32.83
C ALA A 1179 36.07 -28.53 -31.84
N GLY A 1180 35.95 -27.35 -31.23
CA GLY A 1180 36.80 -26.88 -30.14
C GLY A 1180 36.64 -27.60 -28.81
N LEU A 1181 35.63 -28.46 -28.70
CA LEU A 1181 35.29 -29.29 -27.53
C LEU A 1181 35.41 -30.79 -27.81
N GLN A 1182 35.96 -31.23 -28.96
CA GLN A 1182 35.99 -32.65 -29.35
C GLN A 1182 36.53 -33.59 -28.24
N GLU A 1183 37.63 -33.23 -27.58
CA GLU A 1183 38.24 -34.08 -26.54
C GLU A 1183 37.34 -34.18 -25.30
N THR A 1184 36.57 -33.13 -25.01
CA THR A 1184 35.57 -33.08 -23.93
C THR A 1184 34.27 -33.81 -24.29
N LEU A 1185 33.80 -33.68 -25.54
CA LEU A 1185 32.64 -34.39 -26.07
C LEU A 1185 32.88 -35.91 -26.13
N GLU A 1186 34.05 -36.36 -26.57
CA GLU A 1186 34.42 -37.78 -26.58
C GLU A 1186 34.65 -38.35 -25.16
N ARG A 1187 35.09 -37.52 -24.21
CA ARG A 1187 35.41 -37.90 -22.82
C ARG A 1187 34.18 -38.02 -21.91
N ASP A 1188 33.43 -36.93 -21.76
CA ASP A 1188 32.33 -36.85 -20.78
C ASP A 1188 30.98 -37.25 -21.40
N ARG A 1189 30.88 -37.19 -22.73
CA ARG A 1189 29.64 -37.40 -23.50
C ARG A 1189 28.45 -36.62 -22.94
N PRO A 1190 28.54 -35.28 -22.73
CA PRO A 1190 27.41 -34.49 -22.29
C PRO A 1190 26.26 -34.59 -23.27
N ASP A 1191 25.05 -34.29 -22.81
CA ASP A 1191 23.95 -33.95 -23.71
C ASP A 1191 24.22 -32.55 -24.30
N VAL A 1192 24.02 -32.37 -25.61
CA VAL A 1192 24.30 -31.10 -26.31
C VAL A 1192 23.05 -30.63 -27.05
N LEU A 1193 22.69 -29.36 -26.88
CA LEU A 1193 21.68 -28.66 -27.68
C LEU A 1193 22.39 -27.59 -28.51
N CYS A 1194 22.24 -27.62 -29.83
CA CYS A 1194 22.94 -26.73 -30.76
C CYS A 1194 22.08 -26.31 -31.96
N GLU A 1195 22.33 -25.13 -32.50
CA GLU A 1195 21.72 -24.69 -33.76
C GLU A 1195 22.34 -25.43 -34.97
N PHE A 1196 21.53 -25.76 -35.97
CA PHE A 1196 22.00 -26.30 -37.25
C PHE A 1196 21.36 -25.57 -38.44
N SER A 1197 22.09 -24.60 -38.99
CA SER A 1197 21.76 -23.91 -40.25
C SER A 1197 22.68 -24.37 -41.39
N PRO A 1198 22.18 -25.19 -42.35
CA PRO A 1198 22.97 -25.58 -43.52
C PRO A 1198 23.44 -24.40 -44.36
N GLU A 1199 22.64 -23.33 -44.48
CA GLU A 1199 23.00 -22.17 -45.29
C GLU A 1199 24.10 -21.33 -44.62
N ALA A 1200 24.10 -21.19 -43.29
CA ALA A 1200 25.18 -20.51 -42.56
C ALA A 1200 26.49 -21.30 -42.60
N ILE A 1201 26.42 -22.64 -42.55
CA ILE A 1201 27.59 -23.54 -42.69
C ILE A 1201 28.19 -23.41 -44.11
N GLU A 1202 27.34 -23.38 -45.14
CA GLU A 1202 27.76 -23.20 -46.54
C GLU A 1202 28.28 -21.78 -46.82
N GLU A 1203 27.74 -20.72 -46.18
CA GLU A 1203 28.29 -19.35 -46.21
C GLU A 1203 29.74 -19.32 -45.69
N PHE A 1204 30.03 -20.10 -44.65
CA PHE A 1204 31.37 -20.22 -44.07
C PHE A 1204 32.33 -21.12 -44.89
N GLY A 1205 31.82 -21.81 -45.92
CA GLY A 1205 32.60 -22.69 -46.79
C GLY A 1205 32.78 -24.12 -46.27
N ASP A 1206 32.04 -24.52 -45.23
CA ASP A 1206 31.99 -25.88 -44.71
C ASP A 1206 30.87 -26.71 -45.39
N ASP A 1207 30.88 -28.03 -45.21
CA ASP A 1207 29.88 -28.97 -45.74
C ASP A 1207 28.93 -29.46 -44.62
N PRO A 1208 27.62 -29.15 -44.67
CA PRO A 1208 26.65 -29.57 -43.65
C PRO A 1208 26.57 -31.10 -43.46
N ALA A 1209 26.78 -31.89 -44.52
CA ALA A 1209 26.79 -33.35 -44.42
C ALA A 1209 28.07 -33.85 -43.73
N ALA A 1210 29.20 -33.16 -43.92
CA ALA A 1210 30.44 -33.45 -43.19
C ALA A 1210 30.32 -33.10 -41.70
N VAL A 1211 29.56 -32.06 -41.34
CA VAL A 1211 29.26 -31.69 -39.94
C VAL A 1211 28.44 -32.79 -39.24
N LEU A 1212 27.32 -33.23 -39.83
CA LEU A 1212 26.51 -34.31 -39.25
C LEU A 1212 27.31 -35.63 -39.16
N ALA A 1213 28.12 -35.94 -40.18
CA ALA A 1213 29.01 -37.09 -40.15
C ALA A 1213 30.11 -36.98 -39.05
N ALA A 1214 30.57 -35.77 -38.71
CA ALA A 1214 31.49 -35.54 -37.60
C ALA A 1214 30.82 -35.81 -36.24
N TYR A 1215 29.60 -35.31 -36.03
CA TYR A 1215 28.82 -35.59 -34.81
C TYR A 1215 28.59 -37.10 -34.64
N ARG A 1216 28.15 -37.81 -35.70
CA ARG A 1216 27.98 -39.27 -35.67
C ARG A 1216 29.30 -40.01 -35.44
N LYS A 1217 30.43 -39.49 -35.92
CA LYS A 1217 31.78 -40.04 -35.65
C LYS A 1217 32.25 -39.85 -34.21
N TRP A 1218 31.88 -38.75 -33.54
CA TRP A 1218 32.16 -38.50 -32.11
C TRP A 1218 31.28 -39.35 -31.16
N GLY A 1219 30.35 -40.16 -31.70
CA GLY A 1219 29.47 -41.03 -30.92
C GLY A 1219 28.13 -40.39 -30.55
N TYR A 1220 27.70 -39.36 -31.29
CA TYR A 1220 26.43 -38.69 -31.09
C TYR A 1220 25.39 -39.10 -32.13
N GLN A 1221 24.12 -39.05 -31.75
CA GLN A 1221 22.98 -39.18 -32.62
C GLN A 1221 22.27 -37.83 -32.67
N PRO A 1222 22.34 -37.09 -33.79
CA PRO A 1222 21.53 -35.89 -33.98
C PRO A 1222 20.04 -36.25 -33.94
N VAL A 1223 19.27 -35.56 -33.11
CA VAL A 1223 17.81 -35.67 -33.00
C VAL A 1223 17.24 -34.27 -33.14
N GLU A 1224 16.28 -34.09 -34.05
CA GLU A 1224 15.64 -32.80 -34.29
C GLU A 1224 14.61 -32.47 -33.19
N LEU A 1225 14.62 -31.23 -32.71
CA LEU A 1225 13.59 -30.65 -31.85
C LEU A 1225 12.55 -29.95 -32.73
N LEU A 1226 11.34 -30.48 -32.74
CA LEU A 1226 10.22 -29.96 -33.52
C LEU A 1226 9.60 -28.73 -32.84
N ALA A 1227 8.93 -27.90 -33.62
CA ALA A 1227 8.34 -26.62 -33.19
C ALA A 1227 7.14 -26.73 -32.23
N ASP A 1228 6.83 -27.93 -31.73
CA ASP A 1228 5.86 -28.20 -30.65
C ASP A 1228 6.55 -28.75 -29.37
N GLY A 1229 7.87 -28.65 -29.29
CA GLY A 1229 8.70 -29.15 -28.19
C GLY A 1229 8.91 -30.67 -28.21
N THR A 1230 8.40 -31.39 -29.21
CA THR A 1230 8.62 -32.84 -29.34
C THR A 1230 9.90 -33.18 -30.10
N LEU A 1231 10.42 -34.38 -29.87
CA LEU A 1231 11.65 -34.87 -30.50
C LEU A 1231 11.32 -35.82 -31.65
N ALA A 1232 11.99 -35.66 -32.78
CA ALA A 1232 11.85 -36.52 -33.95
C ALA A 1232 12.39 -37.95 -33.73
N ASP A 1233 12.02 -38.86 -34.63
CA ASP A 1233 12.66 -40.18 -34.77
C ASP A 1233 14.07 -40.05 -35.41
N ASP A 1234 14.80 -41.17 -35.56
CA ASP A 1234 16.17 -41.22 -36.13
C ASP A 1234 16.18 -40.98 -37.65
N GLU A 1235 16.13 -39.71 -38.05
CA GLU A 1235 16.14 -39.30 -39.45
C GLU A 1235 17.55 -39.38 -40.11
N PRO A 1236 17.63 -39.69 -41.42
CA PRO A 1236 18.85 -39.56 -42.21
C PRO A 1236 19.38 -38.12 -42.30
N ASP A 1237 20.69 -37.98 -42.47
CA ASP A 1237 21.36 -36.67 -42.56
C ASP A 1237 20.84 -35.81 -43.73
N ASP A 1238 20.49 -36.43 -44.87
CA ASP A 1238 19.83 -35.76 -46.00
C ASP A 1238 18.45 -35.17 -45.63
N THR A 1239 17.70 -35.84 -44.72
CA THR A 1239 16.40 -35.36 -44.23
C THR A 1239 16.59 -34.17 -43.30
N LEU A 1240 17.52 -34.26 -42.34
CA LEU A 1240 17.82 -33.17 -41.40
C LEU A 1240 18.27 -31.89 -42.13
N ILE A 1241 19.13 -32.04 -43.14
CA ILE A 1241 19.55 -30.93 -44.01
C ILE A 1241 18.38 -30.38 -44.83
N HIS A 1242 17.41 -31.22 -45.21
CA HIS A 1242 16.21 -30.76 -45.91
C HIS A 1242 15.25 -30.00 -44.98
N HIS A 1243 15.01 -30.48 -43.75
CA HIS A 1243 14.13 -29.84 -42.77
C HIS A 1243 14.65 -28.46 -42.37
N ALA A 1244 15.94 -28.35 -41.99
CA ALA A 1244 16.55 -27.07 -41.62
C ALA A 1244 16.54 -26.02 -42.75
N ARG A 1245 16.52 -26.45 -44.02
CA ARG A 1245 16.36 -25.59 -45.21
C ARG A 1245 14.91 -25.22 -45.54
N MET A 1246 13.93 -25.83 -44.87
CA MET A 1246 12.49 -25.60 -45.10
C MET A 1246 11.80 -24.94 -43.89
N ASP A 1247 12.45 -24.90 -42.72
CA ASP A 1247 12.03 -24.07 -41.58
C ASP A 1247 12.11 -22.57 -41.93
N GLN A 1248 11.16 -21.79 -41.43
CA GLN A 1248 11.09 -20.34 -41.70
C GLN A 1248 12.21 -19.54 -41.04
N ARG A 1249 12.93 -20.13 -40.09
CA ARG A 1249 14.11 -19.58 -39.41
C ARG A 1249 15.41 -19.80 -40.19
N GLY A 1250 15.44 -20.71 -41.16
CA GLY A 1250 16.65 -21.11 -41.88
C GLY A 1250 17.61 -22.01 -41.08
N PHE A 1251 17.12 -22.56 -39.96
CA PHE A 1251 17.84 -23.49 -39.08
C PHE A 1251 16.87 -24.45 -38.39
N THR A 1252 17.40 -25.51 -37.79
CA THR A 1252 16.68 -26.35 -36.84
C THR A 1252 17.52 -26.57 -35.58
N THR A 1253 16.87 -26.76 -34.43
CA THR A 1253 17.57 -27.04 -33.16
C THR A 1253 17.81 -28.54 -33.03
N LEU A 1254 19.06 -28.96 -32.84
CA LEU A 1254 19.43 -30.37 -32.69
C LEU A 1254 19.82 -30.69 -31.25
N TRP A 1255 19.18 -31.71 -30.67
CA TRP A 1255 19.73 -32.45 -29.53
C TRP A 1255 20.70 -33.49 -30.06
N LEU A 1256 22.01 -33.28 -29.87
CA LEU A 1256 22.99 -34.33 -30.11
C LEU A 1256 22.95 -35.27 -28.91
N ARG A 1257 22.26 -36.40 -29.07
CA ARG A 1257 22.12 -37.41 -28.03
C ARG A 1257 23.35 -38.33 -28.01
N PRO A 1258 24.13 -38.41 -26.91
CA PRO A 1258 25.26 -39.33 -26.81
C PRO A 1258 24.82 -40.81 -26.82
N GLN A 1259 25.56 -41.66 -27.55
CA GLN A 1259 25.40 -43.12 -27.58
C GLN A 1259 26.19 -43.86 -26.49
#